data_AF-A0A7C1FLR3-F1
#
_entry.id   AF-A0A7C1FLR3-F1
#
_cell.length_a   1.000
_cell.length_b   1.000
_cell.length_c   1.000
_cell.angle_alpha   90.00
_cell.angle_beta   90.00
_cell.angle_gamma   90.00
#
_symmetry.space_group_name_H-M   'P 1'
#
loop_
_entity.id
_entity.type
_entity.pdbx_description
1 polymer ?
#
loop_
_entity_poly.entity_id
_entity_poly.type
_entity_poly.pdbx_seq_one_letter_code
_entity_poly.pdbx_strand_id
1 'polypeptide(L)'
;MSDTSTTETARYDKSSQLLAELCLLVGERAAAEEAIKQQFVAASQKAEQGYQKQRRELESWYQHEKQTAQQEYLSLREKTLADFQSQYEATSRQYQAELAAAQQGFDSQREAAKAAYEEARWEITAMSEAARGGSNLELKDILAALDARWEELHEIHRRATELLQRWGQWYDIPSPEPVQVLLEQHPAHRFERALETARKQMLSLSGLMLPRLTQGMRPLLALTASVAILIYPVGSAIGWENWPWLAGGVVAVLAIYLVVVSWLNRLARRQAIDGYVALRRTLLEAGFDRPALLQNARSQCEKLYQGIYERQNTESQRALEKFTSTMKRLKRQYSERVQQAESTFPARLAALEAQRDRALEELDGQYPRRIEQIEQSYRTRSQELAARYEQARQENQQRYDRQWQEMAERWQRGTERFDQQVAALREACQSCCPGWEAIEEQHLAARRELPPAIQFAQASIRLADIPGGLPEDQRLMPPQQQYTLPLVLPFPQRSLVLFKVDGPGRSKAIEAMQAVMLRLLVSAPPGRIRLTVIDPVGLGEDFSTFMHLADYDEQLIASRIWTESSHIEQRLADITKHMEDVIQVYLRKEFSSIAEYNAFAGEMAEPYRVLAVANFPTNFSEAAASRLKSIVASGARCGVFALVSVDANMPMPPHFHLPDVEQEALVLRWTGEGFVWEHPLYGAAPVSLEQPPPTERFRQLVRAVASQAKDVGRVEVPFSCTVPPPQQWWDAESTAGIDVPLGRVGAMKLQNLDLGKGTSQHVLVAGKTGSGKSTLLHVLITNLAIRYSPDEVELYLVDFKKGVEFKAYSRYQLPHARVVAIESEREFGLSVLQRLDGELRQRGDLFRKHGVQDIRAFRAAQPQARMPRILLIIDEFQEFFVEDDRIAQEAALLLDRLVRQGRAFGIHVLLGSQTLGGAYTLARSTIGQMAVRIALQCSESDAHLILSEDNTAARLLTRPGEAIYNDANGLYEGNHPFQVVWLPDHERDDYLQRIAQLAQQRGFQAPKQIVFEGNALADLREDPMLEELLSQPAWPAACTTPQAFLGAAVAIKEPTAAGFVRHNGSNLLVVGHRDESALGVLAASLLSLALQHPADGNCGGAAGARFYVLDGTRPDAPEVGYLNRLVAAVPHETKISGPRGAAALVGEIAAELERRQTTGQESEFPLYLFIYNLGRFRDLRKEESFGFSGFDESQPASPAAQFSKILRDGPAHGIHTIAWCDTYVNLQRMVDRQGLQDFEMRVLFQMNATDSRCLMDAPDGSRLGVCRAVF
;
A
#
# COMPACT_ATOMS: atom_id res chain seq x y z
N MET A 1 11.34 -13.42 1.58
CA MET A 1 9.99 -12.99 1.16
C MET A 1 9.80 -11.55 1.61
N SER A 2 10.59 -10.67 0.99
CA SER A 2 10.76 -9.26 1.33
C SER A 2 10.89 -8.52 0.00
N ASP A 3 9.74 -8.13 -0.56
CA ASP A 3 9.57 -7.05 -1.56
C ASP A 3 8.13 -7.09 -2.11
N THR A 4 7.14 -6.89 -1.24
CA THR A 4 5.75 -6.61 -1.63
C THR A 4 5.21 -5.31 -1.03
N SER A 5 5.99 -4.60 -0.21
CA SER A 5 5.56 -3.38 0.48
C SER A 5 5.84 -2.07 -0.30
N THR A 6 6.40 -2.14 -1.50
CA THR A 6 6.67 -0.97 -2.37
C THR A 6 5.64 -0.79 -3.50
N THR A 7 4.58 -1.60 -3.52
CA THR A 7 3.49 -1.54 -4.52
C THR A 7 2.14 -1.08 -3.97
N GLU A 8 1.97 -0.91 -2.66
CA GLU A 8 0.69 -0.52 -2.05
C GLU A 8 0.45 1.00 -1.96
N THR A 9 1.45 1.82 -2.27
CA THR A 9 1.34 3.30 -2.30
C THR A 9 0.97 3.86 -3.68
N ALA A 10 0.53 3.02 -4.62
CA ALA A 10 0.16 3.42 -5.97
C ALA A 10 -1.36 3.33 -6.21
N ARG A 11 -1.97 4.52 -6.41
CA ARG A 11 -3.25 4.81 -7.07
C ARG A 11 -4.53 4.71 -6.21
N TYR A 12 -5.09 5.86 -5.84
CA TYR A 12 -6.46 5.97 -5.30
C TYR A 12 -7.40 6.65 -6.32
N ASP A 13 -8.63 6.12 -6.37
CA ASP A 13 -9.73 6.33 -7.32
C ASP A 13 -9.65 5.49 -8.62
N LYS A 14 -10.40 4.37 -8.65
CA LYS A 14 -10.53 3.48 -9.81
C LYS A 14 -11.06 4.23 -11.04
N SER A 15 -11.84 5.28 -10.85
CA SER A 15 -12.33 6.14 -11.94
C SER A 15 -11.20 7.01 -12.51
N SER A 16 -10.41 7.66 -11.65
CA SER A 16 -9.19 8.37 -12.08
C SER A 16 -8.17 7.45 -12.76
N GLN A 17 -7.97 6.22 -12.25
CA GLN A 17 -7.08 5.24 -12.88
C GLN A 17 -7.54 4.85 -14.29
N LEU A 18 -8.82 4.52 -14.46
CA LEU A 18 -9.38 4.15 -15.76
C LEU A 18 -9.25 5.31 -16.75
N LEU A 19 -9.53 6.55 -16.31
CA LEU A 19 -9.38 7.73 -17.15
C LEU A 19 -7.91 7.97 -17.56
N ALA A 20 -6.97 7.78 -16.63
CA ALA A 20 -5.54 7.88 -16.92
C ALA A 20 -5.08 6.79 -17.92
N GLU A 21 -5.56 5.55 -17.77
CA GLU A 21 -5.30 4.45 -18.70
C GLU A 21 -5.83 4.74 -20.10
N LEU A 22 -7.03 5.34 -20.21
CA LEU A 22 -7.59 5.79 -21.49
C LEU A 22 -6.76 6.89 -22.14
N CYS A 23 -6.38 7.94 -21.39
CA CYS A 23 -5.54 9.02 -21.92
C CYS A 23 -4.18 8.49 -22.41
N LEU A 24 -3.59 7.53 -21.70
CA LEU A 24 -2.32 6.92 -22.05
C LEU A 24 -2.45 6.06 -23.32
N LEU A 25 -3.49 5.24 -23.42
CA LEU A 25 -3.80 4.44 -24.61
C LEU A 25 -4.00 5.32 -25.86
N VAL A 26 -4.72 6.44 -25.71
CA VAL A 26 -4.89 7.45 -26.76
C VAL A 26 -3.55 8.04 -27.20
N GLY A 27 -2.70 8.41 -26.25
CA GLY A 27 -1.37 8.96 -26.52
C GLY A 27 -0.46 7.97 -27.25
N GLU A 28 -0.42 6.70 -26.83
CA GLU A 28 0.35 5.64 -27.49
C GLU A 28 -0.10 5.41 -28.92
N ARG A 29 -1.42 5.36 -29.16
CA ARG A 29 -2.00 5.22 -30.49
C ARG A 29 -1.60 6.39 -31.40
N ALA A 30 -1.79 7.63 -30.94
CA ALA A 30 -1.47 8.81 -31.73
C ALA A 30 0.03 8.88 -32.11
N ALA A 31 0.91 8.55 -31.16
CA ALA A 31 2.35 8.49 -31.42
C ALA A 31 2.75 7.36 -32.38
N ALA A 32 2.13 6.17 -32.26
CA ALA A 32 2.39 5.05 -33.15
C ALA A 32 1.90 5.31 -34.58
N GLU A 33 0.72 5.93 -34.74
CA GLU A 33 0.16 6.29 -36.05
C GLU A 33 1.11 7.21 -36.83
N GLU A 34 1.62 8.25 -36.18
CA GLU A 34 2.56 9.19 -36.78
C GLU A 34 3.91 8.53 -37.10
N ALA A 35 4.45 7.73 -36.18
CA ALA A 35 5.72 7.04 -36.36
C ALA A 35 5.69 6.03 -37.52
N ILE A 36 4.61 5.24 -37.65
CA ILE A 36 4.45 4.26 -38.74
C ILE A 36 4.33 4.98 -40.09
N LYS A 37 3.53 6.05 -40.18
CA LYS A 37 3.39 6.87 -41.40
C LYS A 37 4.75 7.46 -41.82
N GLN A 38 5.48 8.08 -40.91
CA GLN A 38 6.80 8.67 -41.20
C GLN A 38 7.84 7.64 -41.64
N GLN A 39 7.90 6.48 -40.97
CA GLN A 39 8.83 5.40 -41.34
C GLN A 39 8.55 4.83 -42.73
N PHE A 40 7.28 4.65 -43.10
CA PHE A 40 6.90 4.15 -44.42
C PHE A 40 7.22 5.14 -45.54
N VAL A 41 6.95 6.43 -45.33
CA VAL A 41 7.29 7.49 -46.29
C VAL A 41 8.80 7.55 -46.50
N ALA A 42 9.60 7.55 -45.42
CA ALA A 42 11.05 7.58 -45.51
C ALA A 42 11.64 6.34 -46.22
N ALA A 43 11.14 5.14 -45.90
CA ALA A 43 11.59 3.89 -46.53
C ALA A 43 11.23 3.82 -48.02
N SER A 44 10.02 4.26 -48.38
CA SER A 44 9.56 4.30 -49.78
C SER A 44 10.34 5.31 -50.62
N GLN A 45 10.60 6.51 -50.09
CA GLN A 45 11.44 7.51 -50.75
C GLN A 45 12.87 7.02 -50.98
N LYS A 46 13.46 6.32 -50.01
CA LYS A 46 14.80 5.75 -50.13
C LYS A 46 14.88 4.68 -51.23
N ALA A 47 13.87 3.81 -51.33
CA ALA A 47 13.80 2.78 -52.37
C ALA A 47 13.63 3.40 -53.78
N GLU A 48 12.77 4.41 -53.92
CA GLU A 48 12.57 5.15 -55.18
C GLU A 48 13.83 5.86 -55.65
N GLN A 49 14.50 6.60 -54.77
CA GLN A 49 15.74 7.31 -55.10
C GLN A 49 16.86 6.33 -55.51
N GLY A 50 16.96 5.18 -54.84
CA GLY A 50 17.90 4.11 -55.17
C GLY A 50 17.67 3.54 -56.58
N TYR A 51 16.42 3.24 -56.92
CA TYR A 51 16.03 2.73 -58.24
C TYR A 51 16.32 3.74 -59.35
N GLN A 52 15.94 5.01 -59.16
CA GLN A 52 16.18 6.06 -60.16
C GLN A 52 17.67 6.26 -60.44
N LYS A 53 18.52 6.21 -59.39
CA LYS A 53 19.97 6.33 -59.54
C LYS A 53 20.55 5.17 -60.36
N GLN A 54 20.24 3.93 -59.97
CA GLN A 54 20.76 2.74 -60.64
C GLN A 54 20.26 2.61 -62.09
N ARG A 55 19.02 3.04 -62.37
CA ARG A 55 18.46 3.06 -63.72
C ARG A 55 19.21 4.04 -64.63
N ARG A 56 19.55 5.23 -64.13
CA ARG A 56 20.33 6.23 -64.89
C ARG A 56 21.74 5.72 -65.20
N GLU A 57 22.39 5.07 -64.24
CA GLU A 57 23.72 4.45 -64.43
C GLU A 57 23.68 3.35 -65.50
N LEU A 58 22.65 2.48 -65.49
CA LEU A 58 22.47 1.42 -66.48
C LEU A 58 22.17 1.95 -67.89
N GLU A 59 21.34 2.98 -68.01
CA GLU A 59 21.05 3.65 -69.29
C GLU A 59 22.30 4.30 -69.88
N SER A 60 23.08 5.00 -69.06
CA SER A 60 24.33 5.63 -69.48
C SER A 60 25.34 4.60 -70.01
N TRP A 61 25.44 3.44 -69.35
CA TRP A 61 26.31 2.35 -69.81
C TRP A 61 25.87 1.80 -71.18
N TYR A 62 24.57 1.54 -71.37
CA TYR A 62 24.04 1.01 -72.63
C TYR A 62 24.28 1.94 -73.82
N GLN A 63 24.03 3.25 -73.64
CA GLN A 63 24.25 4.24 -74.69
C GLN A 63 25.73 4.33 -75.10
N HIS A 64 26.64 4.26 -74.11
CA HIS A 64 28.08 4.30 -74.36
C HIS A 64 28.55 3.09 -75.18
N GLU A 65 28.26 1.87 -74.73
CA GLU A 65 28.69 0.63 -75.40
C GLU A 65 28.12 0.48 -76.81
N LYS A 66 26.85 0.86 -77.02
CA LYS A 66 26.20 0.79 -78.33
C LYS A 66 26.83 1.75 -79.33
N GLN A 67 27.14 2.99 -78.93
CA GLN A 67 27.78 3.97 -79.81
C GLN A 67 29.19 3.54 -80.22
N THR A 68 29.98 3.01 -79.28
CA THR A 68 31.35 2.53 -79.57
C THR A 68 31.34 1.39 -80.60
N ALA A 69 30.46 0.40 -80.44
CA ALA A 69 30.36 -0.72 -81.38
C ALA A 69 29.91 -0.30 -82.79
N GLN A 70 29.06 0.72 -82.92
CA GLN A 70 28.59 1.25 -84.21
C GLN A 70 29.68 2.05 -84.95
N GLN A 71 30.47 2.85 -84.24
CA GLN A 71 31.56 3.63 -84.83
C GLN A 71 32.69 2.73 -85.36
N GLU A 72 33.04 1.67 -84.63
CA GLU A 72 34.04 0.69 -85.07
C GLU A 72 33.65 0.04 -86.40
N TYR A 73 32.40 -0.43 -86.53
CA TYR A 73 31.89 -1.09 -87.73
C TYR A 73 31.98 -0.22 -88.99
N LEU A 74 31.55 1.05 -88.90
CA LEU A 74 31.55 1.97 -90.04
C LEU A 74 32.97 2.27 -90.53
N SER A 75 33.91 2.49 -89.60
CA SER A 75 35.31 2.84 -89.93
C SER A 75 36.06 1.73 -90.67
N LEU A 76 35.84 0.46 -90.30
CA LEU A 76 36.49 -0.70 -90.90
C LEU A 76 35.95 -1.03 -92.30
N ARG A 77 34.65 -0.79 -92.52
CA ARG A 77 33.98 -1.02 -93.80
C ARG A 77 34.42 -0.04 -94.89
N GLU A 78 34.57 1.24 -94.55
CA GLU A 78 35.07 2.27 -95.48
C GLU A 78 36.51 2.01 -95.94
N LYS A 79 37.38 1.58 -95.02
CA LYS A 79 38.78 1.28 -95.32
C LYS A 79 38.93 0.14 -96.35
N THR A 80 38.12 -0.90 -96.22
CA THR A 80 38.16 -2.09 -97.08
C THR A 80 37.77 -1.80 -98.54
N LEU A 81 36.85 -0.85 -98.76
CA LEU A 81 36.42 -0.44 -100.11
C LEU A 81 37.47 0.44 -100.82
N ALA A 82 38.18 1.29 -100.07
CA ALA A 82 39.21 2.17 -100.63
C ALA A 82 40.43 1.40 -101.17
N ASP A 83 40.85 0.34 -100.49
CA ASP A 83 42.02 -0.47 -100.88
C ASP A 83 41.81 -1.22 -102.21
N PHE A 84 40.58 -1.68 -102.50
CA PHE A 84 40.22 -2.36 -103.74
C PHE A 84 40.34 -1.43 -104.97
N GLN A 85 39.87 -0.19 -104.84
CA GLN A 85 39.82 0.77 -105.96
C GLN A 85 41.23 1.14 -106.47
N SER A 86 42.21 1.24 -105.56
CA SER A 86 43.61 1.53 -105.91
C SER A 86 44.26 0.43 -106.76
N GLN A 87 43.98 -0.84 -106.47
CA GLN A 87 44.64 -1.98 -107.12
C GLN A 87 44.10 -2.26 -108.54
N TYR A 88 42.83 -1.91 -108.80
CA TYR A 88 42.20 -2.03 -110.11
C TYR A 88 42.86 -1.10 -111.14
N GLU A 89 43.10 0.17 -110.80
CA GLU A 89 43.65 1.17 -111.71
C GLU A 89 45.11 0.89 -112.14
N ALA A 90 45.90 0.28 -111.25
CA ALA A 90 47.30 -0.06 -111.53
C ALA A 90 47.43 -1.18 -112.60
N THR A 91 46.53 -2.16 -112.58
CA THR A 91 46.55 -3.32 -113.46
C THR A 91 46.19 -2.94 -114.91
N SER A 92 45.29 -1.97 -115.12
CA SER A 92 44.84 -1.49 -116.44
C SER A 92 45.93 -0.77 -117.25
N ARG A 93 46.78 0.03 -116.59
CA ARG A 93 47.85 0.79 -117.28
C ARG A 93 48.95 -0.11 -117.86
N GLN A 94 49.21 -1.26 -117.26
CA GLN A 94 50.25 -2.18 -117.70
C GLN A 94 49.90 -2.88 -119.03
N TYR A 95 48.63 -3.15 -119.29
CA TYR A 95 48.17 -3.81 -120.51
C TYR A 95 48.34 -2.95 -121.77
N GLN A 96 48.03 -1.65 -121.70
CA GLN A 96 48.14 -0.75 -122.86
C GLN A 96 49.60 -0.51 -123.28
N ALA A 97 50.56 -0.61 -122.36
CA ALA A 97 51.98 -0.40 -122.64
C ALA A 97 52.61 -1.55 -123.47
N GLU A 98 52.19 -2.81 -123.27
CA GLU A 98 52.78 -3.96 -123.96
C GLU A 98 52.38 -4.06 -125.45
N LEU A 99 51.16 -3.66 -125.80
CA LEU A 99 50.65 -3.68 -127.18
C LEU A 99 51.37 -2.67 -128.09
N ALA A 100 51.65 -1.47 -127.58
CA ALA A 100 52.35 -0.43 -128.34
C ALA A 100 53.82 -0.80 -128.66
N ALA A 101 54.49 -1.51 -127.75
CA ALA A 101 55.89 -1.92 -127.90
C ALA A 101 56.10 -2.99 -128.99
N ALA A 102 55.11 -3.86 -129.24
CA ALA A 102 55.21 -4.93 -130.23
C ALA A 102 55.17 -4.41 -131.69
N GLN A 103 54.41 -3.35 -131.96
CA GLN A 103 54.23 -2.78 -133.30
C GLN A 103 55.44 -1.97 -133.79
N GLN A 104 55.98 -1.11 -132.93
CA GLN A 104 57.12 -0.25 -133.27
C GLN A 104 58.41 -1.06 -133.54
N GLY A 105 58.54 -2.24 -132.92
CA GLY A 105 59.66 -3.15 -133.14
C GLY A 105 59.67 -3.85 -134.50
N PHE A 106 58.51 -4.04 -135.13
CA PHE A 106 58.43 -4.72 -136.44
C PHE A 106 58.79 -3.79 -137.60
N ASP A 107 58.26 -2.57 -137.59
CA ASP A 107 58.49 -1.61 -138.68
C ASP A 107 59.94 -1.11 -138.72
N SER A 108 60.58 -0.90 -137.56
CA SER A 108 62.00 -0.52 -137.48
C SER A 108 62.94 -1.58 -138.02
N GLN A 109 62.68 -2.86 -137.73
CA GLN A 109 63.54 -3.97 -138.18
C GLN A 109 63.37 -4.29 -139.66
N ARG A 110 62.23 -3.94 -140.26
CA ARG A 110 61.97 -4.10 -141.69
C ARG A 110 62.77 -3.12 -142.54
N GLU A 111 62.75 -1.83 -142.18
CA GLU A 111 63.54 -0.81 -142.89
C GLU A 111 65.05 -1.02 -142.68
N ALA A 112 65.46 -1.43 -141.47
CA ALA A 112 66.85 -1.80 -141.19
C ALA A 112 67.36 -2.96 -142.06
N ALA A 113 66.54 -4.00 -142.29
CA ALA A 113 66.92 -5.13 -143.14
C ALA A 113 67.11 -4.75 -144.63
N LYS A 114 66.44 -3.68 -145.09
CA LYS A 114 66.52 -3.17 -146.47
C LYS A 114 67.75 -2.29 -146.68
N ALA A 115 68.05 -1.39 -145.74
CA ALA A 115 69.30 -0.63 -145.75
C ALA A 115 70.53 -1.54 -145.63
N ALA A 116 70.47 -2.55 -144.75
CA ALA A 116 71.58 -3.48 -144.52
C ALA A 116 71.98 -4.31 -145.76
N TYR A 117 71.08 -4.53 -146.72
CA TYR A 117 71.41 -5.23 -147.96
C TYR A 117 72.13 -4.32 -148.97
N GLU A 118 71.74 -3.06 -149.07
CA GLU A 118 72.40 -2.06 -149.91
C GLU A 118 73.78 -1.67 -149.34
N GLU A 119 73.89 -1.59 -148.01
CA GLU A 119 75.14 -1.37 -147.28
C GLU A 119 76.05 -2.59 -147.34
N ALA A 120 75.56 -3.82 -147.15
CA ALA A 120 76.37 -5.04 -147.28
C ALA A 120 76.93 -5.23 -148.71
N ARG A 121 76.22 -4.78 -149.74
CA ARG A 121 76.76 -4.80 -151.12
C ARG A 121 77.92 -3.82 -151.28
N TRP A 122 77.92 -2.72 -150.54
CA TRP A 122 79.01 -1.76 -150.51
C TRP A 122 80.16 -2.23 -149.59
N GLU A 123 79.84 -2.71 -148.38
CA GLU A 123 80.78 -3.24 -147.38
C GLU A 123 81.47 -4.53 -147.82
N ILE A 124 80.86 -5.45 -148.56
CA ILE A 124 81.59 -6.63 -149.09
C ILE A 124 82.63 -6.20 -150.13
N THR A 125 82.38 -5.08 -150.81
CA THR A 125 83.36 -4.42 -151.68
C THR A 125 84.48 -3.73 -150.86
N ALA A 126 84.26 -3.43 -149.56
CA ALA A 126 85.19 -2.72 -148.67
C ALA A 126 85.86 -3.56 -147.54
N MET A 127 85.23 -4.61 -147.00
CA MET A 127 85.66 -5.38 -145.82
C MET A 127 86.45 -6.65 -146.16
N SER A 128 86.53 -7.02 -147.44
CA SER A 128 87.70 -7.76 -147.92
C SER A 128 89.00 -7.04 -147.58
N GLU A 129 88.97 -5.71 -147.46
CA GLU A 129 90.13 -4.96 -146.98
C GLU A 129 90.30 -5.01 -145.43
N ALA A 130 89.28 -5.39 -144.64
CA ALA A 130 89.25 -5.10 -143.19
C ALA A 130 89.11 -6.28 -142.20
N ALA A 131 88.65 -7.48 -142.59
CA ALA A 131 88.49 -8.59 -141.65
C ALA A 131 89.86 -9.11 -141.12
N ARG A 132 90.28 -8.44 -140.08
CA ARG A 132 91.52 -8.59 -139.35
C ARG A 132 91.09 -8.31 -137.88
N GLY A 133 90.19 -9.05 -137.21
CA GLY A 133 89.77 -8.57 -135.86
C GLY A 133 89.00 -9.34 -134.76
N GLY A 134 88.43 -10.57 -134.85
CA GLY A 134 87.64 -11.18 -133.71
C GLY A 134 88.34 -11.99 -132.56
N SER A 135 88.26 -11.63 -131.26
CA SER A 135 88.47 -12.52 -130.03
C SER A 135 88.04 -11.91 -128.69
N ASN A 136 86.89 -12.28 -128.10
CA ASN A 136 86.49 -11.68 -126.80
C ASN A 136 85.54 -12.49 -125.87
N LEU A 137 85.32 -13.81 -126.06
CA LEU A 137 84.26 -14.56 -125.33
C LEU A 137 84.68 -15.46 -124.13
N GLU A 138 85.97 -15.70 -123.83
CA GLU A 138 86.43 -16.70 -122.82
C GLU A 138 86.41 -16.25 -121.32
N LEU A 139 85.77 -15.13 -120.97
CA LEU A 139 86.05 -14.45 -119.69
C LEU A 139 85.12 -14.74 -118.49
N LYS A 140 83.89 -15.20 -118.71
CA LYS A 140 82.80 -14.99 -117.73
C LYS A 140 82.65 -16.04 -116.62
N ASP A 141 83.17 -17.26 -116.77
CA ASP A 141 82.80 -18.40 -115.90
C ASP A 141 83.64 -18.55 -114.61
N ILE A 142 84.73 -17.80 -114.43
CA ILE A 142 85.69 -17.96 -113.30
C ILE A 142 85.24 -17.24 -112.00
N LEU A 143 84.14 -16.49 -112.02
CA LEU A 143 83.82 -15.48 -111.00
C LEU A 143 82.93 -15.93 -109.81
N ALA A 144 82.20 -17.05 -109.89
CA ALA A 144 81.12 -17.38 -108.93
C ALA A 144 81.52 -18.22 -107.68
N ALA A 145 82.67 -18.91 -107.66
CA ALA A 145 83.01 -19.87 -106.59
C ALA A 145 83.61 -19.25 -105.30
N LEU A 146 83.86 -17.94 -105.27
CA LEU A 146 84.71 -17.28 -104.27
C LEU A 146 83.95 -16.64 -103.08
N ASP A 147 82.63 -16.43 -103.19
CA ASP A 147 81.85 -15.67 -102.19
C ASP A 147 81.44 -16.48 -100.93
N ALA A 148 81.20 -17.79 -101.05
CA ALA A 148 80.60 -18.60 -99.96
C ALA A 148 81.50 -18.85 -98.73
N ARG A 149 82.83 -18.81 -98.86
CA ARG A 149 83.77 -19.12 -97.75
C ARG A 149 83.97 -17.94 -96.78
N TRP A 150 83.41 -16.78 -97.08
CA TRP A 150 83.65 -15.53 -96.34
C TRP A 150 82.72 -15.34 -95.13
N GLU A 151 81.54 -15.96 -95.12
CA GLU A 151 80.49 -15.77 -94.09
C GLU A 151 80.83 -16.41 -92.73
N GLU A 152 81.61 -17.50 -92.68
CA GLU A 152 81.90 -18.23 -91.42
C GLU A 152 82.83 -17.45 -90.46
N LEU A 153 83.65 -16.55 -90.98
CA LEU A 153 84.66 -15.80 -90.22
C LEU A 153 84.05 -14.67 -89.37
N HIS A 154 82.88 -14.14 -89.78
CA HIS A 154 82.19 -13.06 -89.08
C HIS A 154 81.49 -13.53 -87.78
N GLU A 155 81.06 -14.80 -87.73
CA GLU A 155 80.28 -15.35 -86.61
C GLU A 155 81.08 -15.45 -85.29
N ILE A 156 82.39 -15.75 -85.36
CA ILE A 156 83.29 -15.86 -84.20
C ILE A 156 83.52 -14.48 -83.54
N HIS A 157 83.55 -13.41 -84.35
CA HIS A 157 83.72 -12.04 -83.86
C HIS A 157 82.53 -11.57 -83.00
N ARG A 158 81.31 -11.99 -83.35
CA ARG A 158 80.06 -11.58 -82.69
C ARG A 158 79.94 -12.11 -81.25
N ARG A 159 80.42 -13.31 -80.95
CA ARG A 159 80.32 -13.87 -79.58
C ARG A 159 81.31 -13.25 -78.59
N ALA A 160 82.50 -12.87 -79.05
CA ALA A 160 83.52 -12.26 -78.21
C ALA A 160 83.12 -10.88 -77.70
N THR A 161 82.39 -10.13 -78.54
CA THR A 161 81.89 -8.79 -78.26
C THR A 161 80.77 -8.77 -77.22
N GLU A 162 79.86 -9.76 -77.25
CA GLU A 162 78.79 -9.91 -76.25
C GLU A 162 79.30 -10.15 -74.81
N LEU A 163 80.42 -10.87 -74.64
CA LEU A 163 80.99 -11.16 -73.31
C LEU A 163 81.53 -9.89 -72.61
N LEU A 164 82.16 -8.99 -73.36
CA LEU A 164 82.68 -7.71 -72.83
C LEU A 164 81.58 -6.70 -72.50
N GLN A 165 80.48 -6.72 -73.27
CA GLN A 165 79.30 -5.91 -72.96
C GLN A 165 78.67 -6.32 -71.62
N ARG A 166 78.57 -7.62 -71.33
CA ARG A 166 78.03 -8.13 -70.05
C ARG A 166 78.86 -7.76 -68.82
N TRP A 167 80.17 -7.63 -68.96
CA TRP A 167 81.05 -7.21 -67.85
C TRP A 167 81.14 -5.69 -67.68
N GLY A 168 80.44 -4.91 -68.52
CA GLY A 168 80.46 -3.44 -68.47
C GLY A 168 81.81 -2.83 -68.88
N GLN A 169 82.67 -3.60 -69.55
CA GLN A 169 84.04 -3.22 -69.93
C GLN A 169 84.21 -3.01 -71.45
N TRP A 170 83.11 -2.70 -72.15
CA TRP A 170 83.04 -2.55 -73.60
C TRP A 170 83.47 -1.17 -74.15
N TYR A 171 83.60 -0.15 -73.29
CA TYR A 171 83.94 1.22 -73.71
C TYR A 171 85.46 1.49 -73.68
N ASP A 172 85.98 2.26 -74.65
CA ASP A 172 87.41 2.57 -74.92
C ASP A 172 88.36 1.38 -75.08
N ILE A 173 88.05 0.43 -75.99
CA ILE A 173 88.95 -0.67 -76.33
C ILE A 173 90.02 -0.19 -77.35
N PRO A 174 91.33 -0.36 -77.09
CA PRO A 174 92.38 0.01 -78.02
C PRO A 174 92.34 -0.86 -79.30
N SER A 175 92.60 -0.25 -80.46
CA SER A 175 92.70 -0.95 -81.75
C SER A 175 93.98 -1.79 -81.80
N PRO A 176 93.94 -3.05 -82.29
CA PRO A 176 95.15 -3.86 -82.46
C PRO A 176 96.12 -3.22 -83.46
N GLU A 177 97.42 -3.30 -83.19
CA GLU A 177 98.48 -2.78 -84.08
C GLU A 177 98.44 -3.45 -85.47
N PRO A 178 98.71 -2.70 -86.56
CA PRO A 178 98.62 -3.21 -87.92
C PRO A 178 99.66 -4.31 -88.21
N VAL A 179 99.19 -5.46 -88.71
CA VAL A 179 100.05 -6.60 -89.06
C VAL A 179 100.63 -6.42 -90.47
N GLN A 180 101.95 -6.49 -90.62
CA GLN A 180 102.65 -6.44 -91.91
C GLN A 180 102.38 -7.70 -92.76
N VAL A 181 101.95 -7.51 -94.01
CA VAL A 181 101.53 -8.55 -94.96
C VAL A 181 102.75 -9.15 -95.67
N LEU A 182 103.13 -10.39 -95.33
CA LEU A 182 103.97 -11.23 -96.19
C LEU A 182 103.08 -11.94 -97.23
N LEU A 183 103.28 -11.63 -98.51
CA LEU A 183 102.59 -12.25 -99.67
C LEU A 183 103.16 -13.65 -99.92
N GLU A 184 102.41 -14.69 -99.60
CA GLU A 184 102.76 -16.08 -99.90
C GLU A 184 102.05 -16.59 -101.17
N GLN A 185 102.75 -17.47 -101.91
CA GLN A 185 102.50 -17.84 -103.31
C GLN A 185 101.18 -18.58 -103.60
N HIS A 186 100.41 -18.96 -102.57
CA HIS A 186 99.12 -19.64 -102.73
C HIS A 186 98.04 -19.03 -101.80
N PRO A 187 97.39 -17.92 -102.21
CA PRO A 187 96.50 -17.14 -101.35
C PRO A 187 95.27 -17.91 -100.83
N ALA A 188 94.86 -19.00 -101.49
CA ALA A 188 93.73 -19.82 -101.06
C ALA A 188 93.99 -20.61 -99.76
N HIS A 189 95.21 -21.09 -99.50
CA HIS A 189 95.52 -21.95 -98.35
C HIS A 189 95.72 -21.18 -97.03
N ARG A 190 96.20 -19.93 -97.09
CA ARG A 190 96.39 -19.07 -95.90
C ARG A 190 95.07 -18.70 -95.23
N PHE A 191 94.04 -18.45 -96.04
CA PHE A 191 92.70 -18.11 -95.57
C PHE A 191 92.11 -19.18 -94.64
N GLU A 192 92.31 -20.46 -94.93
CA GLU A 192 91.78 -21.56 -94.13
C GLU A 192 92.45 -21.70 -92.74
N ARG A 193 93.76 -21.43 -92.61
CA ARG A 193 94.51 -21.58 -91.35
C ARG A 193 94.20 -20.49 -90.31
N ALA A 194 93.89 -19.28 -90.77
CA ALA A 194 93.52 -18.17 -89.89
C ALA A 194 92.15 -18.40 -89.21
N LEU A 195 91.22 -19.07 -89.91
CA LEU A 195 89.88 -19.40 -89.39
C LEU A 195 89.94 -20.34 -88.15
N GLU A 196 90.84 -21.32 -88.13
CA GLU A 196 91.00 -22.26 -87.00
C GLU A 196 91.58 -21.59 -85.74
N THR A 197 92.50 -20.64 -85.91
CA THR A 197 93.21 -20.00 -84.79
C THR A 197 92.30 -19.06 -83.99
N ALA A 198 91.38 -18.38 -84.68
CA ALA A 198 90.35 -17.53 -84.06
C ALA A 198 89.40 -18.32 -83.13
N ARG A 199 89.13 -19.62 -83.41
CA ARG A 199 88.27 -20.45 -82.54
C ARG A 199 88.87 -20.69 -81.15
N LYS A 200 90.19 -20.86 -81.03
CA LYS A 200 90.86 -21.20 -79.75
C LYS A 200 90.92 -20.02 -78.78
N GLN A 201 91.18 -18.81 -79.25
CA GLN A 201 91.31 -17.61 -78.41
C GLN A 201 89.98 -17.15 -77.79
N MET A 202 88.86 -17.47 -78.44
CA MET A 202 87.52 -17.19 -77.90
C MET A 202 87.22 -18.00 -76.62
N LEU A 203 87.71 -19.24 -76.53
CA LEU A 203 87.51 -20.10 -75.36
C LEU A 203 88.25 -19.56 -74.12
N SER A 204 89.48 -19.05 -74.26
CA SER A 204 90.24 -18.48 -73.12
C SER A 204 89.63 -17.20 -72.55
N LEU A 205 88.98 -16.38 -73.38
CA LEU A 205 88.36 -15.12 -72.95
C LEU A 205 87.20 -15.35 -71.96
N SER A 206 86.48 -16.47 -72.09
CA SER A 206 85.28 -16.77 -71.28
C SER A 206 85.56 -17.19 -69.82
N GLY A 207 86.81 -17.49 -69.45
CA GLY A 207 87.21 -18.13 -68.19
C GLY A 207 87.73 -17.22 -67.05
N LEU A 208 87.77 -15.89 -67.19
CA LEU A 208 88.37 -14.97 -66.19
C LEU A 208 87.52 -14.76 -64.92
N MET A 209 88.15 -14.77 -63.73
CA MET A 209 87.49 -14.68 -62.41
C MET A 209 87.36 -13.25 -61.85
N LEU A 210 88.38 -12.38 -61.98
CA LEU A 210 88.39 -11.01 -61.41
C LEU A 210 87.23 -10.11 -61.90
N PRO A 211 86.86 -10.10 -63.20
CA PRO A 211 85.73 -9.31 -63.69
C PRO A 211 84.36 -9.76 -63.16
N ARG A 212 84.26 -10.97 -62.58
CA ARG A 212 83.02 -11.49 -61.99
C ARG A 212 82.78 -11.01 -60.56
N LEU A 213 83.82 -10.59 -59.81
CA LEU A 213 83.70 -10.11 -58.42
C LEU A 213 83.18 -8.66 -58.34
N THR A 214 83.37 -7.88 -59.40
CA THR A 214 82.93 -6.48 -59.51
C THR A 214 81.48 -6.33 -60.02
N GLN A 215 80.70 -7.41 -60.05
CA GLN A 215 79.35 -7.45 -60.60
C GLN A 215 78.24 -7.48 -59.51
N GLY A 216 77.29 -6.54 -59.61
CA GLY A 216 76.07 -6.49 -58.79
C GLY A 216 76.22 -5.85 -57.40
N MET A 217 75.23 -6.02 -56.51
CA MET A 217 75.13 -5.40 -55.17
C MET A 217 76.18 -5.86 -54.12
N ARG A 218 77.12 -6.73 -54.49
CA ARG A 218 78.12 -7.33 -53.58
C ARG A 218 79.15 -6.37 -52.96
N PRO A 219 79.63 -5.31 -53.63
CA PRO A 219 80.48 -4.31 -52.97
C PRO A 219 79.68 -3.50 -51.93
N LEU A 220 78.39 -3.27 -52.16
CA LEU A 220 77.55 -2.52 -51.24
C LEU A 220 77.38 -3.24 -49.87
N LEU A 221 77.34 -4.58 -49.87
CA LEU A 221 77.28 -5.42 -48.68
C LEU A 221 78.60 -5.47 -47.89
N ALA A 222 79.75 -5.31 -48.55
CA ALA A 222 81.05 -5.25 -47.89
C ALA A 222 81.26 -3.90 -47.17
N LEU A 223 80.79 -2.80 -47.77
CA LEU A 223 80.85 -1.45 -47.21
C LEU A 223 80.03 -1.34 -45.90
N THR A 224 78.79 -1.85 -45.89
CA THR A 224 77.90 -1.77 -44.72
C THR A 224 78.44 -2.54 -43.52
N ALA A 225 79.08 -3.70 -43.73
CA ALA A 225 79.73 -4.47 -42.68
C ALA A 225 80.93 -3.74 -42.05
N SER A 226 81.75 -3.07 -42.86
CA SER A 226 82.92 -2.33 -42.37
C SER A 226 82.57 -1.05 -41.58
N VAL A 227 81.47 -0.37 -41.94
CA VAL A 227 81.03 0.85 -41.24
C VAL A 227 80.42 0.52 -39.87
N ALA A 228 79.73 -0.62 -39.72
CA ALA A 228 79.15 -1.07 -38.46
C ALA A 228 80.20 -1.47 -37.40
N ILE A 229 81.35 -2.02 -37.82
CA ILE A 229 82.42 -2.49 -36.92
C ILE A 229 83.26 -1.33 -36.35
N LEU A 230 83.36 -0.21 -37.07
CA LEU A 230 84.23 0.92 -36.71
C LEU A 230 83.54 2.03 -35.90
N ILE A 231 82.24 2.26 -36.08
CA ILE A 231 81.52 3.37 -35.41
C ILE A 231 81.23 3.06 -33.93
N TYR A 232 80.90 1.82 -33.60
CA TYR A 232 80.48 1.43 -32.25
C TYR A 232 81.57 1.57 -31.15
N PRO A 233 82.82 1.09 -31.33
CA PRO A 233 83.86 1.22 -30.30
C PRO A 233 84.38 2.65 -30.14
N VAL A 234 84.39 3.45 -31.21
CA VAL A 234 84.84 4.86 -31.20
C VAL A 234 83.81 5.76 -30.51
N GLY A 235 82.51 5.49 -30.70
CA GLY A 235 81.43 6.17 -29.98
C GLY A 235 81.50 5.94 -28.47
N SER A 236 81.73 4.70 -28.02
CA SER A 236 81.83 4.39 -26.58
C SER A 236 83.05 4.98 -25.87
N ALA A 237 84.14 5.28 -26.58
CA ALA A 237 85.39 5.77 -26.00
C ALA A 237 85.48 7.30 -25.88
N ILE A 238 84.76 8.05 -26.73
CA ILE A 238 84.87 9.53 -26.83
C ILE A 238 83.63 10.25 -26.26
N GLY A 239 82.57 9.50 -25.92
CA GLY A 239 81.30 10.02 -25.42
C GLY A 239 80.39 10.49 -26.57
N TRP A 240 79.13 10.04 -26.56
CA TRP A 240 78.20 10.22 -27.69
C TRP A 240 77.74 11.66 -27.93
N GLU A 241 78.09 12.60 -27.06
CA GLU A 241 77.69 14.02 -27.18
C GLU A 241 78.59 14.83 -28.15
N ASN A 242 79.79 14.34 -28.52
CA ASN A 242 80.71 14.99 -29.48
C ASN A 242 80.52 14.52 -30.94
N TRP A 243 79.27 14.52 -31.43
CA TRP A 243 78.85 14.03 -32.76
C TRP A 243 79.67 14.50 -34.00
N PRO A 244 80.20 15.74 -34.08
CA PRO A 244 80.90 16.19 -35.30
C PRO A 244 82.17 15.37 -35.65
N TRP A 245 82.88 14.86 -34.64
CA TRP A 245 84.10 14.08 -34.86
C TRP A 245 83.80 12.64 -35.33
N LEU A 246 82.66 12.07 -34.94
CA LEU A 246 82.18 10.78 -35.47
C LEU A 246 81.77 10.91 -36.95
N ALA A 247 81.14 12.02 -37.33
CA ALA A 247 80.82 12.31 -38.73
C ALA A 247 82.09 12.43 -39.60
N GLY A 248 83.15 13.06 -39.08
CA GLY A 248 84.44 13.15 -39.77
C GLY A 248 85.11 11.79 -40.02
N GLY A 249 85.03 10.87 -39.06
CA GLY A 249 85.57 9.51 -39.21
C GLY A 249 84.84 8.67 -40.28
N VAL A 250 83.51 8.81 -40.38
CA VAL A 250 82.72 8.11 -41.40
C VAL A 250 83.06 8.61 -42.80
N VAL A 251 83.27 9.92 -42.98
CA VAL A 251 83.67 10.49 -44.27
C VAL A 251 85.08 9.99 -44.68
N ALA A 252 86.01 9.86 -43.74
CA ALA A 252 87.36 9.33 -44.03
C ALA A 252 87.34 7.86 -44.46
N VAL A 253 86.54 7.01 -43.81
CA VAL A 253 86.38 5.58 -44.19
C VAL A 253 85.72 5.43 -45.56
N LEU A 254 84.71 6.26 -45.86
CA LEU A 254 84.04 6.27 -47.17
C LEU A 254 85.00 6.69 -48.28
N ALA A 255 85.89 7.66 -48.02
CA ALA A 255 86.90 8.10 -48.97
C ALA A 255 87.93 7.00 -49.27
N ILE A 256 88.42 6.29 -48.25
CA ILE A 256 89.37 5.17 -48.44
C ILE A 256 88.72 4.02 -49.22
N TYR A 257 87.47 3.68 -48.92
CA TYR A 257 86.73 2.63 -49.62
C TYR A 257 86.57 2.94 -51.12
N LEU A 258 86.20 4.17 -51.46
CA LEU A 258 86.07 4.61 -52.86
C LEU A 258 87.39 4.50 -53.64
N VAL A 259 88.53 4.75 -52.99
CA VAL A 259 89.86 4.61 -53.60
C VAL A 259 90.19 3.15 -53.90
N VAL A 260 89.93 2.22 -52.96
CA VAL A 260 90.24 0.79 -53.11
C VAL A 260 89.38 0.14 -54.20
N VAL A 261 88.07 0.43 -54.23
CA VAL A 261 87.15 -0.11 -55.24
C VAL A 261 87.49 0.42 -56.64
N SER A 262 87.85 1.71 -56.74
CA SER A 262 88.31 2.30 -58.01
C SER A 262 89.60 1.64 -58.52
N TRP A 263 90.54 1.29 -57.62
CA TRP A 263 91.78 0.60 -57.97
C TRP A 263 91.55 -0.84 -58.47
N LEU A 264 90.71 -1.63 -57.77
CA LEU A 264 90.36 -3.00 -58.18
C LEU A 264 89.62 -3.03 -59.53
N ASN A 265 88.70 -2.09 -59.76
CA ASN A 265 87.96 -2.01 -61.02
C ASN A 265 88.85 -1.65 -62.23
N ARG A 266 89.90 -0.83 -62.02
CA ARG A 266 90.92 -0.58 -63.06
C ARG A 266 91.75 -1.82 -63.40
N LEU A 267 92.06 -2.66 -62.40
CA LEU A 267 92.86 -3.88 -62.62
C LEU A 267 92.06 -4.93 -63.42
N ALA A 268 90.78 -5.12 -63.08
CA ALA A 268 89.89 -6.03 -63.80
C ALA A 268 89.70 -5.60 -65.27
N ARG A 269 89.66 -4.29 -65.54
CA ARG A 269 89.53 -3.74 -66.90
C ARG A 269 90.71 -4.05 -67.80
N ARG A 270 91.95 -4.02 -67.28
CA ARG A 270 93.14 -4.37 -68.08
C ARG A 270 93.11 -5.83 -68.55
N GLN A 271 92.79 -6.78 -67.67
CA GLN A 271 92.78 -8.21 -68.03
C GLN A 271 91.78 -8.58 -69.11
N ALA A 272 90.57 -8.00 -69.10
CA ALA A 272 89.54 -8.33 -70.10
C ALA A 272 89.86 -7.74 -71.48
N ILE A 273 90.45 -6.54 -71.54
CA ILE A 273 90.77 -5.84 -72.78
C ILE A 273 91.92 -6.55 -73.52
N ASP A 274 92.98 -6.96 -72.83
CA ASP A 274 94.14 -7.60 -73.46
C ASP A 274 93.78 -8.93 -74.16
N GLY A 275 92.91 -9.73 -73.55
CA GLY A 275 92.45 -11.00 -74.14
C GLY A 275 91.60 -10.80 -75.41
N TYR A 276 90.83 -9.72 -75.50
CA TYR A 276 89.96 -9.44 -76.64
C TYR A 276 90.72 -8.85 -77.84
N VAL A 277 91.72 -8.01 -77.57
CA VAL A 277 92.57 -7.43 -78.61
C VAL A 277 93.36 -8.51 -79.37
N ALA A 278 93.80 -9.57 -78.68
CA ALA A 278 94.47 -10.72 -79.28
C ALA A 278 93.57 -11.47 -80.30
N LEU A 279 92.31 -11.72 -79.96
CA LEU A 279 91.34 -12.36 -80.86
C LEU A 279 91.03 -11.51 -82.11
N ARG A 280 90.90 -10.19 -81.91
CA ARG A 280 90.57 -9.26 -83.00
C ARG A 280 91.68 -9.15 -84.04
N ARG A 281 92.94 -9.34 -83.65
CA ARG A 281 94.10 -9.35 -84.57
C ARG A 281 94.03 -10.50 -85.57
N THR A 282 93.73 -11.72 -85.11
CA THR A 282 93.68 -12.92 -85.97
C THR A 282 92.53 -12.89 -86.98
N LEU A 283 91.40 -12.28 -86.64
CA LEU A 283 90.27 -12.12 -87.56
C LEU A 283 90.57 -11.13 -88.71
N LEU A 284 91.40 -10.12 -88.47
CA LEU A 284 91.79 -9.14 -89.49
C LEU A 284 92.80 -9.72 -90.51
N GLU A 285 93.65 -10.66 -90.10
CA GLU A 285 94.62 -11.31 -91.00
C GLU A 285 93.96 -12.16 -92.10
N ALA A 286 92.78 -12.75 -91.85
CA ALA A 286 92.06 -13.53 -92.86
C ALA A 286 91.32 -12.66 -93.90
N GLY A 287 91.15 -11.36 -93.65
CA GLY A 287 90.32 -10.44 -94.43
C GLY A 287 90.92 -9.89 -95.74
N PHE A 288 92.20 -10.14 -96.05
CA PHE A 288 92.95 -9.38 -97.08
C PHE A 288 93.03 -9.99 -98.50
N ASP A 289 92.70 -11.28 -98.74
CA ASP A 289 93.16 -12.01 -99.97
C ASP A 289 92.18 -12.07 -101.18
N ARG A 290 91.03 -11.39 -101.18
CA ARG A 290 90.00 -11.49 -102.26
C ARG A 290 90.39 -10.94 -103.66
N PRO A 291 91.11 -9.80 -103.81
CA PRO A 291 91.29 -9.15 -105.13
C PRO A 291 92.21 -9.91 -106.10
N ALA A 292 93.17 -10.67 -105.60
CA ALA A 292 94.17 -11.37 -106.43
C ALA A 292 93.56 -12.51 -107.28
N LEU A 293 92.44 -13.09 -106.85
CA LEU A 293 91.78 -14.23 -107.51
C LEU A 293 90.98 -13.85 -108.77
N LEU A 294 90.81 -12.55 -109.05
CA LEU A 294 89.98 -12.02 -110.14
C LEU A 294 90.76 -11.67 -111.43
N GLN A 295 92.09 -11.52 -111.34
CA GLN A 295 92.95 -11.05 -112.43
C GLN A 295 93.31 -12.14 -113.45
N ASN A 296 93.25 -13.42 -113.05
CA ASN A 296 93.74 -14.53 -113.86
C ASN A 296 92.82 -14.89 -115.05
N ALA A 297 91.53 -14.57 -114.99
CA ALA A 297 90.55 -14.92 -116.02
C ALA A 297 90.73 -14.19 -117.37
N ARG A 298 91.47 -13.07 -117.42
CA ARG A 298 91.51 -12.12 -118.57
C ARG A 298 92.48 -12.41 -119.72
N SER A 299 93.43 -13.34 -119.57
CA SER A 299 94.45 -13.59 -120.61
C SER A 299 93.98 -14.42 -121.82
N GLN A 300 92.72 -14.85 -121.84
CA GLN A 300 92.19 -15.85 -122.78
C GLN A 300 91.42 -15.30 -124.00
N CYS A 301 91.42 -13.98 -124.20
CA CYS A 301 91.17 -13.43 -125.54
C CYS A 301 92.31 -13.83 -126.51
N GLU A 302 92.46 -13.09 -127.61
CA GLU A 302 93.71 -13.02 -128.39
C GLU A 302 94.04 -14.12 -129.42
N LYS A 303 93.32 -15.27 -129.52
CA LYS A 303 93.64 -16.31 -130.53
C LYS A 303 92.87 -16.35 -131.86
N LEU A 304 91.83 -15.53 -132.04
CA LEU A 304 91.69 -14.55 -133.13
C LEU A 304 92.05 -14.93 -134.59
N TYR A 305 91.56 -14.10 -135.49
CA TYR A 305 92.32 -13.62 -136.65
C TYR A 305 92.40 -14.44 -137.96
N GLN A 306 92.50 -15.77 -138.00
CA GLN A 306 92.99 -16.41 -139.27
C GLN A 306 92.00 -16.61 -140.44
N GLY A 307 90.67 -16.74 -140.25
CA GLY A 307 89.78 -17.31 -141.29
C GLY A 307 89.18 -16.38 -142.35
N ILE A 308 89.78 -15.22 -142.59
CA ILE A 308 89.04 -14.10 -143.19
C ILE A 308 89.01 -14.13 -144.75
N TYR A 309 89.99 -14.72 -145.42
CA TYR A 309 90.20 -14.55 -146.87
C TYR A 309 89.17 -15.27 -147.77
N GLU A 310 88.58 -16.40 -147.35
CA GLU A 310 87.57 -17.13 -148.14
C GLU A 310 86.17 -16.48 -148.10
N ARG A 311 86.00 -15.48 -147.23
CA ARG A 311 84.72 -14.79 -147.02
C ARG A 311 84.28 -13.91 -148.18
N GLN A 312 85.17 -13.28 -148.96
CA GLN A 312 84.71 -12.24 -149.91
C GLN A 312 83.77 -12.77 -151.01
N ASN A 313 84.12 -13.86 -151.69
CA ASN A 313 83.35 -14.39 -152.81
C ASN A 313 82.09 -15.17 -152.36
N THR A 314 82.15 -15.79 -151.18
CA THR A 314 81.00 -16.48 -150.56
C THR A 314 79.98 -15.48 -149.99
N GLU A 315 80.44 -14.32 -149.52
CA GLU A 315 79.57 -13.34 -148.86
C GLU A 315 78.76 -12.49 -149.84
N SER A 316 79.23 -12.19 -151.07
CA SER A 316 78.39 -11.49 -152.06
C SER A 316 77.17 -12.30 -152.51
N GLN A 317 77.27 -13.63 -152.63
CA GLN A 317 76.13 -14.51 -152.94
C GLN A 317 75.25 -14.80 -151.71
N ARG A 318 75.83 -14.93 -150.50
CA ARG A 318 75.04 -15.03 -149.25
C ARG A 318 74.27 -13.76 -148.92
N ALA A 319 74.76 -12.57 -149.26
CA ALA A 319 74.08 -11.31 -148.98
C ALA A 319 72.67 -11.23 -149.63
N LEU A 320 72.53 -11.76 -150.85
CA LEU A 320 71.27 -11.78 -151.60
C LEU A 320 70.25 -12.79 -151.03
N GLU A 321 70.70 -13.97 -150.56
CA GLU A 321 69.83 -15.00 -149.95
C GLU A 321 69.44 -14.70 -148.49
N LYS A 322 70.27 -13.95 -147.75
CA LYS A 322 69.99 -13.54 -146.37
C LYS A 322 68.93 -12.43 -146.28
N PHE A 323 68.90 -11.51 -147.26
CA PHE A 323 67.87 -10.48 -147.33
C PHE A 323 66.47 -11.08 -147.48
N THR A 324 66.32 -12.07 -148.38
CA THR A 324 65.04 -12.73 -148.68
C THR A 324 64.52 -13.62 -147.54
N SER A 325 65.40 -14.25 -146.75
CA SER A 325 65.01 -15.08 -145.59
C SER A 325 64.71 -14.25 -144.33
N THR A 326 65.40 -13.13 -144.11
CA THR A 326 65.19 -12.25 -142.94
C THR A 326 63.82 -11.57 -142.97
N MET A 327 63.36 -11.13 -144.15
CA MET A 327 62.01 -10.57 -144.33
C MET A 327 60.88 -11.58 -144.02
N LYS A 328 61.12 -12.88 -144.24
CA LYS A 328 60.14 -13.94 -143.98
C LYS A 328 60.04 -14.28 -142.48
N ARG A 329 61.12 -14.12 -141.71
CA ARG A 329 61.17 -14.36 -140.26
C ARG A 329 60.57 -13.22 -139.44
N LEU A 330 60.90 -11.96 -139.78
CA LEU A 330 60.41 -10.77 -139.07
C LEU A 330 58.87 -10.74 -139.03
N LYS A 331 58.22 -11.14 -140.13
CA LYS A 331 56.76 -11.15 -140.25
C LYS A 331 56.05 -12.17 -139.35
N ARG A 332 56.76 -13.22 -138.90
CA ARG A 332 56.22 -14.28 -138.02
C ARG A 332 56.35 -13.94 -136.53
N GLN A 333 57.42 -13.26 -136.14
CA GLN A 333 57.66 -12.88 -134.73
C GLN A 333 56.74 -11.76 -134.25
N TYR A 334 56.30 -10.88 -135.15
CA TYR A 334 55.32 -9.84 -134.84
C TYR A 334 53.95 -10.41 -134.46
N SER A 335 53.44 -11.41 -135.18
CA SER A 335 52.13 -12.03 -134.91
C SER A 335 52.08 -12.81 -133.60
N GLU A 336 53.18 -13.41 -133.15
CA GLU A 336 53.22 -14.21 -131.92
C GLU A 336 53.19 -13.34 -130.64
N ARG A 337 53.76 -12.12 -130.68
CA ARG A 337 53.80 -11.21 -129.52
C ARG A 337 52.46 -10.54 -129.19
N VAL A 338 51.66 -10.21 -130.19
CA VAL A 338 50.34 -9.58 -129.99
C VAL A 338 49.36 -10.54 -129.32
N GLN A 339 49.41 -11.83 -129.69
CA GLN A 339 48.51 -12.86 -129.17
C GLN A 339 48.75 -13.20 -127.69
N GLN A 340 49.97 -12.97 -127.17
CA GLN A 340 50.33 -13.26 -125.79
C GLN A 340 49.81 -12.19 -124.80
N ALA A 341 49.78 -10.93 -125.21
CA ALA A 341 49.26 -9.82 -124.40
C ALA A 341 47.73 -9.91 -124.18
N GLU A 342 46.97 -10.32 -125.20
CA GLU A 342 45.50 -10.40 -125.15
C GLU A 342 44.94 -11.50 -124.24
N SER A 343 45.75 -12.51 -123.87
CA SER A 343 45.30 -13.65 -123.04
C SER A 343 45.51 -13.48 -121.53
N THR A 344 46.38 -12.56 -121.10
CA THR A 344 46.86 -12.51 -119.70
C THR A 344 46.11 -11.47 -118.83
N PHE A 345 45.52 -10.43 -119.44
CA PHE A 345 44.88 -9.31 -118.72
C PHE A 345 43.54 -9.65 -118.02
N PRO A 346 42.59 -10.38 -118.64
CA PRO A 346 41.28 -10.66 -118.03
C PRO A 346 41.37 -11.50 -116.74
N ALA A 347 42.35 -12.39 -116.63
CA ALA A 347 42.50 -13.29 -115.48
C ALA A 347 42.96 -12.58 -114.19
N ARG A 348 43.69 -11.46 -114.30
CA ARG A 348 44.15 -10.68 -113.13
C ARG A 348 43.07 -9.80 -112.52
N LEU A 349 42.10 -9.35 -113.32
CA LEU A 349 41.00 -8.49 -112.86
C LEU A 349 40.04 -9.26 -111.95
N ALA A 350 39.67 -10.49 -112.35
CA ALA A 350 38.75 -11.35 -111.60
C ALA A 350 39.27 -11.76 -110.22
N ALA A 351 40.60 -11.84 -110.03
CA ALA A 351 41.22 -12.18 -108.75
C ALA A 351 41.09 -11.05 -107.71
N LEU A 352 41.14 -9.79 -108.13
CA LEU A 352 41.01 -8.63 -107.25
C LEU A 352 39.56 -8.44 -106.76
N GLU A 353 38.57 -8.71 -107.62
CA GLU A 353 37.14 -8.60 -107.27
C GLU A 353 36.74 -9.61 -106.19
N ALA A 354 37.23 -10.85 -106.28
CA ALA A 354 36.94 -11.90 -105.29
C ALA A 354 37.52 -11.62 -103.89
N GLN A 355 38.55 -10.79 -103.77
CA GLN A 355 39.19 -10.45 -102.50
C GLN A 355 38.40 -9.40 -101.70
N ARG A 356 37.77 -8.43 -102.39
CA ARG A 356 36.89 -7.42 -101.79
C ARG A 356 35.67 -8.07 -101.13
N ASP A 357 35.02 -9.00 -101.81
CA ASP A 357 33.73 -9.55 -101.39
C ASP A 357 33.85 -10.37 -100.09
N ARG A 358 34.94 -11.13 -99.92
CA ARG A 358 35.20 -11.89 -98.69
C ARG A 358 35.41 -10.98 -97.47
N ALA A 359 36.12 -9.87 -97.64
CA ALA A 359 36.43 -8.96 -96.53
C ALA A 359 35.20 -8.20 -96.02
N LEU A 360 34.22 -7.92 -96.89
CA LEU A 360 32.95 -7.28 -96.51
C LEU A 360 31.99 -8.26 -95.82
N GLU A 361 31.92 -9.52 -96.26
CA GLU A 361 31.08 -10.54 -95.60
C GLU A 361 31.46 -10.82 -94.15
N GLU A 362 32.76 -10.78 -93.82
CA GLU A 362 33.26 -11.03 -92.46
C GLU A 362 32.88 -9.90 -91.49
N LEU A 363 32.96 -8.64 -91.94
CA LEU A 363 32.56 -7.47 -91.15
C LEU A 363 31.04 -7.39 -90.95
N ASP A 364 30.26 -7.65 -92.01
CA ASP A 364 28.80 -7.60 -91.99
C ASP A 364 28.19 -8.75 -91.14
N GLY A 365 28.94 -9.84 -90.88
CA GLY A 365 28.51 -10.94 -90.01
C GLY A 365 28.75 -10.75 -88.51
N GLN A 366 29.80 -10.02 -88.10
CA GLN A 366 30.27 -9.96 -86.71
C GLN A 366 29.60 -8.87 -85.87
N TYR A 367 29.50 -7.65 -86.40
CA TYR A 367 29.09 -6.47 -85.64
C TYR A 367 27.58 -6.39 -85.32
N PRO A 368 26.65 -6.81 -86.21
CA PRO A 368 25.22 -6.87 -85.86
C PRO A 368 24.92 -7.77 -84.65
N ARG A 369 25.60 -8.92 -84.55
CA ARG A 369 25.45 -9.85 -83.41
C ARG A 369 25.94 -9.25 -82.10
N ARG A 370 27.03 -8.48 -82.13
CA ARG A 370 27.59 -7.81 -80.94
C ARG A 370 26.65 -6.73 -80.40
N ILE A 371 26.01 -5.96 -81.29
CA ILE A 371 25.01 -4.94 -80.89
C ILE A 371 23.79 -5.61 -80.27
N GLU A 372 23.31 -6.72 -80.84
CA GLU A 372 22.19 -7.49 -80.31
C GLU A 372 22.47 -8.06 -78.90
N GLN A 373 23.69 -8.52 -78.63
CA GLN A 373 24.11 -8.99 -77.30
C GLN A 373 24.12 -7.88 -76.24
N ILE A 374 24.52 -6.66 -76.61
CA ILE A 374 24.48 -5.49 -75.73
C ILE A 374 23.03 -5.11 -75.41
N GLU A 375 22.13 -5.14 -76.40
CA GLU A 375 20.70 -4.89 -76.20
C GLU A 375 20.03 -5.94 -75.29
N GLN A 376 20.34 -7.21 -75.49
CA GLN A 376 19.85 -8.29 -74.61
C GLN A 376 20.33 -8.10 -73.17
N SER A 377 21.61 -7.77 -72.97
CA SER A 377 22.19 -7.55 -71.64
C SER A 377 21.55 -6.37 -70.91
N TYR A 378 21.25 -5.28 -71.62
CA TYR A 378 20.51 -4.13 -71.06
C TYR A 378 19.09 -4.52 -70.67
N ARG A 379 18.37 -5.26 -71.52
CA ARG A 379 17.00 -5.73 -71.22
C ARG A 379 16.96 -6.59 -69.96
N THR A 380 17.86 -7.57 -69.83
CA THR A 380 17.93 -8.44 -68.64
C THR A 380 18.24 -7.64 -67.38
N ARG A 381 19.27 -6.79 -67.39
CA ARG A 381 19.64 -5.99 -66.20
C ARG A 381 18.57 -4.96 -65.81
N SER A 382 17.85 -4.41 -66.79
CA SER A 382 16.73 -3.49 -66.55
C SER A 382 15.53 -4.21 -65.90
N GLN A 383 15.22 -5.43 -66.36
CA GLN A 383 14.19 -6.28 -65.75
C GLN A 383 14.55 -6.70 -64.32
N GLU A 384 15.81 -7.09 -64.07
CA GLU A 384 16.28 -7.43 -62.72
C GLU A 384 16.20 -6.23 -61.76
N LEU A 385 16.58 -5.03 -62.24
CA LEU A 385 16.50 -3.81 -61.45
C LEU A 385 15.05 -3.43 -61.12
N ALA A 386 14.14 -3.54 -62.09
CA ALA A 386 12.71 -3.31 -61.88
C ALA A 386 12.10 -4.34 -60.90
N ALA A 387 12.47 -5.62 -61.01
CA ALA A 387 12.01 -6.67 -60.10
C ALA A 387 12.46 -6.44 -58.66
N ARG A 388 13.72 -6.01 -58.45
CA ARG A 388 14.24 -5.66 -57.11
C ARG A 388 13.54 -4.47 -56.48
N TYR A 389 13.22 -3.44 -57.28
CA TYR A 389 12.45 -2.30 -56.81
C TYR A 389 11.03 -2.71 -56.41
N GLU A 390 10.36 -3.52 -57.25
CA GLU A 390 9.01 -4.01 -56.95
C GLU A 390 8.99 -4.89 -55.70
N GLN A 391 10.01 -5.74 -55.51
CA GLN A 391 10.17 -6.52 -54.28
C GLN A 391 10.36 -5.62 -53.05
N ALA A 392 11.25 -4.63 -53.10
CA ALA A 392 11.47 -3.70 -51.99
C ALA A 392 10.21 -2.86 -51.67
N ARG A 393 9.43 -2.49 -52.69
CA ARG A 393 8.14 -1.82 -52.53
C ARG A 393 7.12 -2.71 -51.82
N GLN A 394 7.02 -3.97 -52.22
CA GLN A 394 6.13 -4.95 -51.59
C GLN A 394 6.53 -5.24 -50.14
N GLU A 395 7.82 -5.40 -49.84
CA GLU A 395 8.32 -5.61 -48.47
C GLU A 395 8.02 -4.40 -47.57
N ASN A 396 8.22 -3.17 -48.07
CA ASN A 396 7.86 -1.95 -47.34
C ASN A 396 6.35 -1.85 -47.09
N GLN A 397 5.52 -2.21 -48.08
CA GLN A 397 4.06 -2.22 -47.94
C GLN A 397 3.61 -3.27 -46.91
N GLN A 398 4.11 -4.50 -46.99
CA GLN A 398 3.80 -5.56 -46.03
C GLN A 398 4.22 -5.21 -44.60
N ARG A 399 5.36 -4.52 -44.44
CA ARG A 399 5.83 -4.05 -43.12
C ARG A 399 4.90 -2.96 -42.57
N TYR A 400 4.49 -2.00 -43.40
CA TYR A 400 3.51 -0.98 -43.01
C TYR A 400 2.19 -1.63 -42.61
N ASP A 401 1.64 -2.53 -43.44
CA ASP A 401 0.37 -3.20 -43.17
C ASP A 401 0.43 -4.01 -41.87
N ARG A 402 1.53 -4.72 -41.59
CA ARG A 402 1.74 -5.46 -40.36
C ARG A 402 1.79 -4.56 -39.12
N GLN A 403 2.61 -3.51 -39.15
CA GLN A 403 2.74 -2.56 -38.03
C GLN A 403 1.41 -1.82 -37.79
N TRP A 404 0.71 -1.47 -38.87
CA TRP A 404 -0.62 -0.86 -38.80
C TRP A 404 -1.66 -1.80 -38.18
N GLN A 405 -1.65 -3.08 -38.58
CA GLN A 405 -2.56 -4.09 -38.03
C GLN A 405 -2.27 -4.37 -36.55
N GLU A 406 -1.00 -4.53 -36.15
CA GLU A 406 -0.62 -4.72 -34.75
C GLU A 406 -1.04 -3.53 -33.86
N MET A 407 -0.88 -2.30 -34.35
CA MET A 407 -1.35 -1.09 -33.69
C MET A 407 -2.88 -1.06 -33.58
N ALA A 408 -3.59 -1.37 -34.67
CA ALA A 408 -5.06 -1.40 -34.71
C ALA A 408 -5.63 -2.43 -33.73
N GLU A 409 -5.08 -3.64 -33.70
CA GLU A 409 -5.47 -4.70 -32.77
C GLU A 409 -5.17 -4.36 -31.32
N ARG A 410 -4.08 -3.64 -31.03
CA ARG A 410 -3.77 -3.16 -29.67
C ARG A 410 -4.75 -2.07 -29.24
N TRP A 411 -5.04 -1.12 -30.13
CA TRP A 411 -6.01 -0.05 -29.87
C TRP A 411 -7.41 -0.61 -29.62
N GLN A 412 -7.92 -1.48 -30.49
CA GLN A 412 -9.24 -2.12 -30.34
C GLN A 412 -9.35 -2.92 -29.04
N ARG A 413 -8.37 -3.79 -28.73
CA ARG A 413 -8.36 -4.53 -27.46
C ARG A 413 -8.27 -3.61 -26.25
N GLY A 414 -7.52 -2.51 -26.35
CA GLY A 414 -7.42 -1.51 -25.29
C GLY A 414 -8.74 -0.80 -25.01
N THR A 415 -9.44 -0.37 -26.06
CA THR A 415 -10.76 0.27 -25.95
C THR A 415 -11.83 -0.70 -25.47
N GLU A 416 -11.86 -1.95 -25.97
CA GLU A 416 -12.80 -2.97 -25.50
C GLU A 416 -12.58 -3.31 -24.01
N ARG A 417 -11.33 -3.41 -23.58
CA ARG A 417 -10.99 -3.63 -22.16
C ARG A 417 -11.45 -2.46 -21.30
N PHE A 418 -11.25 -1.23 -21.75
CA PHE A 418 -11.73 -0.04 -21.05
C PHE A 418 -13.26 -0.05 -20.94
N ASP A 419 -13.99 -0.37 -22.03
CA ASP A 419 -15.45 -0.48 -22.04
C ASP A 419 -15.95 -1.52 -21.01
N GLN A 420 -15.32 -2.70 -20.99
CA GLN A 420 -15.63 -3.75 -20.02
C GLN A 420 -15.36 -3.32 -18.58
N GLN A 421 -14.25 -2.62 -18.33
CA GLN A 421 -13.91 -2.14 -16.99
C GLN A 421 -14.86 -1.03 -16.51
N VAL A 422 -15.29 -0.14 -17.40
CA VAL A 422 -16.29 0.90 -17.09
C VAL A 422 -17.66 0.26 -16.83
N ALA A 423 -18.06 -0.74 -17.62
CA ALA A 423 -19.30 -1.49 -17.40
C ALA A 423 -19.28 -2.23 -16.05
N ALA A 424 -18.19 -2.95 -15.75
CA ALA A 424 -18.01 -3.65 -14.47
C ALA A 424 -18.00 -2.68 -13.27
N LEU A 425 -17.39 -1.50 -13.42
CA LEU A 425 -17.42 -0.47 -12.39
C LEU A 425 -18.85 0.05 -12.16
N ARG A 426 -19.63 0.26 -13.23
CA ARG A 426 -21.02 0.71 -13.15
C ARG A 426 -21.91 -0.34 -12.48
N GLU A 427 -21.77 -1.61 -12.83
CA GLU A 427 -22.51 -2.72 -12.23
C GLU A 427 -22.18 -2.86 -10.74
N ALA A 428 -20.90 -2.80 -10.38
CA ALA A 428 -20.47 -2.80 -8.98
C ALA A 428 -21.07 -1.61 -8.20
N CYS A 429 -21.06 -0.41 -8.77
CA CYS A 429 -21.67 0.76 -8.13
C CYS A 429 -23.19 0.62 -7.95
N GLN A 430 -23.89 0.07 -8.95
CA GLN A 430 -25.35 -0.16 -8.86
C GLN A 430 -25.71 -1.19 -7.78
N SER A 431 -24.87 -2.22 -7.59
CA SER A 431 -25.09 -3.21 -6.52
C SER A 431 -24.89 -2.63 -5.12
N CYS A 432 -23.88 -1.79 -4.93
CA CYS A 432 -23.57 -1.17 -3.63
C CYS A 432 -24.48 0.02 -3.31
N CYS A 433 -24.79 0.83 -4.32
CA CYS A 433 -25.53 2.09 -4.25
C CYS A 433 -26.70 2.10 -5.26
N PRO A 434 -27.78 1.34 -5.00
CA PRO A 434 -28.96 1.33 -5.87
C PRO A 434 -29.68 2.70 -5.87
N GLY A 435 -30.51 2.97 -6.87
CA GLY A 435 -31.31 4.21 -6.91
C GLY A 435 -32.21 4.38 -5.68
N TRP A 436 -32.53 5.62 -5.29
CA TRP A 436 -33.25 5.92 -4.04
C TRP A 436 -34.58 5.17 -3.85
N GLU A 437 -35.29 4.88 -4.95
CA GLU A 437 -36.56 4.12 -4.93
C GLU A 437 -36.37 2.61 -4.73
N ALA A 438 -35.21 2.06 -5.13
CA ALA A 438 -34.92 0.63 -5.02
C ALA A 438 -34.38 0.22 -3.62
N ILE A 439 -34.21 1.18 -2.71
CA ILE A 439 -33.69 0.93 -1.35
C ILE A 439 -34.83 0.44 -0.45
N GLU A 440 -34.89 -0.85 -0.20
CA GLU A 440 -35.87 -1.40 0.75
C GLU A 440 -35.43 -1.19 2.20
N GLU A 441 -36.29 -0.60 3.03
CA GLU A 441 -35.97 -0.22 4.42
C GLU A 441 -35.59 -1.43 5.30
N GLN A 442 -36.18 -2.59 5.02
CA GLN A 442 -35.93 -3.84 5.75
C GLN A 442 -34.50 -4.37 5.53
N HIS A 443 -33.87 -4.04 4.40
CA HIS A 443 -32.53 -4.50 4.05
C HIS A 443 -31.40 -3.64 4.64
N LEU A 444 -31.72 -2.49 5.25
CA LEU A 444 -30.74 -1.63 5.90
C LEU A 444 -30.11 -2.31 7.14
N ALA A 445 -30.90 -3.06 7.91
CA ALA A 445 -30.43 -3.79 9.09
C ALA A 445 -29.59 -5.03 8.74
N ALA A 446 -29.74 -5.57 7.52
CA ALA A 446 -29.02 -6.77 7.08
C ALA A 446 -27.56 -6.48 6.67
N ARG A 447 -27.18 -5.20 6.52
CA ARG A 447 -25.83 -4.81 6.11
C ARG A 447 -24.85 -4.94 7.28
N ARG A 448 -23.89 -5.87 7.15
CA ARG A 448 -22.84 -6.12 8.16
C ARG A 448 -21.50 -5.48 7.82
N GLU A 449 -21.26 -5.18 6.55
CA GLU A 449 -19.97 -4.69 6.06
C GLU A 449 -20.10 -3.27 5.48
N LEU A 450 -19.00 -2.53 5.55
CA LEU A 450 -18.91 -1.18 4.97
C LEU A 450 -18.66 -1.29 3.47
N PRO A 451 -19.30 -0.44 2.65
CA PRO A 451 -19.03 -0.42 1.21
C PRO A 451 -17.60 0.09 0.97
N PRO A 452 -16.82 -0.54 0.06
CA PRO A 452 -15.45 -0.11 -0.23
C PRO A 452 -15.38 1.25 -0.93
N ALA A 453 -16.45 1.64 -1.62
CA ALA A 453 -16.58 2.95 -2.22
C ALA A 453 -18.05 3.33 -2.38
N ILE A 454 -18.32 4.63 -2.40
CA ILE A 454 -19.67 5.18 -2.53
C ILE A 454 -19.75 6.04 -3.79
N GLN A 455 -20.65 5.71 -4.70
CA GLN A 455 -20.91 6.57 -5.86
C GLN A 455 -21.68 7.81 -5.41
N PHE A 456 -21.24 8.99 -5.87
CA PHE A 456 -21.93 10.26 -5.58
C PHE A 456 -22.11 11.17 -6.81
N ALA A 457 -21.44 10.85 -7.92
CA ALA A 457 -21.57 11.60 -9.16
C ALA A 457 -21.23 10.76 -10.39
N GLN A 458 -21.41 11.33 -11.58
CA GLN A 458 -21.04 10.71 -12.86
C GLN A 458 -20.31 11.73 -13.73
N ALA A 459 -19.12 11.39 -14.20
CA ALA A 459 -18.35 12.20 -15.14
C ALA A 459 -18.67 11.80 -16.59
N SER A 460 -18.92 12.77 -17.45
CA SER A 460 -19.09 12.57 -18.89
C SER A 460 -17.75 12.79 -19.59
N ILE A 461 -17.19 11.72 -20.14
CA ILE A 461 -15.89 11.69 -20.81
C ILE A 461 -16.12 11.52 -22.31
N ARG A 462 -15.61 12.44 -23.12
CA ARG A 462 -15.67 12.33 -24.59
C ARG A 462 -14.27 12.16 -25.14
N LEU A 463 -14.07 11.19 -26.03
CA LEU A 463 -12.78 10.99 -26.69
C LEU A 463 -12.33 12.23 -27.48
N ALA A 464 -13.27 13.00 -28.02
CA ALA A 464 -13.01 14.24 -28.73
C ALA A 464 -12.33 15.33 -27.88
N ASP A 465 -12.53 15.31 -26.56
CA ASP A 465 -11.95 16.30 -25.64
C ASP A 465 -10.49 15.94 -25.28
N ILE A 466 -10.04 14.72 -25.58
CA ILE A 466 -8.66 14.27 -25.37
C ILE A 466 -7.84 14.62 -26.61
N PRO A 467 -6.66 15.28 -26.47
CA PRO A 467 -5.77 15.53 -27.60
C PRO A 467 -5.39 14.24 -28.33
N GLY A 468 -5.73 14.15 -29.62
CA GLY A 468 -5.52 12.92 -30.41
C GLY A 468 -6.47 11.77 -30.04
N GLY A 469 -7.58 12.02 -29.34
CA GLY A 469 -8.53 10.98 -28.92
C GLY A 469 -9.40 10.41 -30.04
N LEU A 470 -9.68 11.19 -31.09
CA LEU A 470 -10.32 10.69 -32.32
C LEU A 470 -9.25 10.33 -33.36
N PRO A 471 -9.12 9.05 -33.75
CA PRO A 471 -8.30 8.65 -34.88
C PRO A 471 -8.66 9.37 -36.19
N GLU A 472 -7.65 9.65 -37.03
CA GLU A 472 -7.86 10.21 -38.37
C GLU A 472 -8.44 9.16 -39.33
N ASP A 473 -8.00 7.91 -39.19
CA ASP A 473 -8.46 6.78 -40.01
C ASP A 473 -9.75 6.16 -39.44
N GLN A 474 -10.77 6.07 -40.30
CA GLN A 474 -12.09 5.52 -39.98
C GLN A 474 -12.03 4.08 -39.44
N ARG A 475 -11.03 3.28 -39.84
CA ARG A 475 -10.85 1.89 -39.41
C ARG A 475 -10.44 1.75 -37.95
N LEU A 476 -9.83 2.80 -37.39
CA LEU A 476 -9.40 2.85 -36.00
C LEU A 476 -10.49 3.45 -35.09
N MET A 477 -11.61 3.91 -35.63
CA MET A 477 -12.62 4.60 -34.84
C MET A 477 -13.35 3.63 -33.89
N PRO A 478 -13.32 3.83 -32.56
CA PRO A 478 -14.01 2.94 -31.64
C PRO A 478 -15.54 3.08 -31.78
N PRO A 479 -16.30 2.01 -31.46
CA PRO A 479 -17.76 2.00 -31.56
C PRO A 479 -18.43 2.98 -30.57
N GLN A 480 -17.81 3.22 -29.42
CA GLN A 480 -18.28 4.17 -28.41
C GLN A 480 -17.28 5.32 -28.27
N GLN A 481 -17.78 6.56 -28.36
CA GLN A 481 -16.95 7.78 -28.32
C GLN A 481 -17.22 8.65 -27.08
N GLN A 482 -18.28 8.33 -26.34
CA GLN A 482 -18.69 9.01 -25.12
C GLN A 482 -18.93 7.98 -24.01
N TYR A 483 -18.34 8.25 -22.86
CA TYR A 483 -18.36 7.39 -21.69
C TYR A 483 -18.95 8.13 -20.49
N THR A 484 -19.76 7.42 -19.71
CA THR A 484 -20.26 7.92 -18.42
C THR A 484 -19.59 7.13 -17.32
N LEU A 485 -18.65 7.76 -16.63
CA LEU A 485 -17.82 7.16 -15.61
C LEU A 485 -18.39 7.50 -14.22
N PRO A 486 -18.76 6.50 -13.40
CA PRO A 486 -19.16 6.74 -12.01
C PRO A 486 -18.01 7.39 -11.23
N LEU A 487 -18.24 8.51 -10.55
CA LEU A 487 -17.29 9.06 -9.58
C LEU A 487 -17.61 8.44 -8.22
N VAL A 488 -16.59 7.79 -7.64
CA VAL A 488 -16.72 7.05 -6.38
C VAL A 488 -15.82 7.65 -5.31
N LEU A 489 -16.32 7.74 -4.10
CA LEU A 489 -15.57 8.13 -2.91
C LEU A 489 -15.06 6.85 -2.22
N PRO A 490 -13.75 6.59 -2.19
CA PRO A 490 -13.19 5.44 -1.47
C PRO A 490 -13.49 5.55 0.03
N PHE A 491 -14.19 4.57 0.59
CA PHE A 491 -14.63 4.57 1.98
C PHE A 491 -14.22 3.24 2.61
N PRO A 492 -13.51 3.22 3.77
CA PRO A 492 -13.17 4.35 4.66
C PRO A 492 -11.79 5.01 4.39
N GLN A 493 -11.21 4.88 3.20
CA GLN A 493 -9.78 5.16 2.95
C GLN A 493 -9.43 6.62 2.60
N ARG A 494 -10.32 7.38 1.96
CA ARG A 494 -10.09 8.80 1.61
C ARG A 494 -11.21 9.68 2.16
N SER A 495 -10.85 10.85 2.67
CA SER A 495 -11.71 11.61 3.60
C SER A 495 -12.13 13.00 3.15
N LEU A 496 -12.01 13.41 1.88
CA LEU A 496 -12.41 14.77 1.51
C LEU A 496 -13.02 14.89 0.10
N VAL A 497 -14.23 15.44 0.04
CA VAL A 497 -14.82 16.02 -1.18
C VAL A 497 -14.90 17.54 -1.00
N LEU A 498 -14.37 18.26 -1.97
CA LEU A 498 -14.30 19.72 -1.97
C LEU A 498 -15.14 20.29 -3.12
N PHE A 499 -16.18 21.06 -2.80
CA PHE A 499 -17.00 21.78 -3.76
C PHE A 499 -16.53 23.24 -3.82
N LYS A 500 -15.96 23.66 -4.94
CA LYS A 500 -15.60 25.06 -5.19
C LYS A 500 -16.74 25.72 -5.93
N VAL A 501 -17.43 26.62 -5.24
CA VAL A 501 -18.63 27.29 -5.76
C VAL A 501 -18.47 28.80 -5.73
N ASP A 502 -19.20 29.46 -6.62
CA ASP A 502 -19.53 30.88 -6.54
C ASP A 502 -21.06 31.01 -6.42
N GLY A 503 -21.54 32.16 -5.93
CA GLY A 503 -22.96 32.54 -5.74
C GLY A 503 -24.02 31.46 -6.05
N PRO A 504 -24.45 31.29 -7.32
CA PRO A 504 -25.53 30.37 -7.70
C PRO A 504 -25.21 28.87 -7.55
N GLY A 505 -23.94 28.48 -7.56
CA GLY A 505 -23.50 27.08 -7.38
C GLY A 505 -23.66 26.55 -5.95
N ARG A 506 -23.83 27.44 -4.97
CA ARG A 506 -23.98 27.08 -3.54
C ARG A 506 -25.11 26.08 -3.29
N SER A 507 -26.31 26.36 -3.80
CA SER A 507 -27.48 25.50 -3.58
C SER A 507 -27.25 24.09 -4.14
N LYS A 508 -26.58 23.98 -5.29
CA LYS A 508 -26.25 22.70 -5.91
C LYS A 508 -25.16 21.93 -5.16
N ALA A 509 -24.17 22.60 -4.57
CA ALA A 509 -23.23 21.94 -3.67
C ALA A 509 -23.91 21.38 -2.42
N ILE A 510 -24.86 22.13 -1.83
CA ILE A 510 -25.61 21.69 -0.65
C ILE A 510 -26.47 20.45 -0.97
N GLU A 511 -27.22 20.48 -2.08
CA GLU A 511 -27.99 19.30 -2.55
C GLU A 511 -27.09 18.07 -2.70
N ALA A 512 -25.90 18.24 -3.27
CA ALA A 512 -24.95 17.14 -3.44
C ALA A 512 -24.35 16.66 -2.12
N MET A 513 -24.04 17.57 -1.19
CA MET A 513 -23.59 17.20 0.16
C MET A 513 -24.67 16.39 0.90
N GLN A 514 -25.93 16.81 0.82
CA GLN A 514 -27.06 16.04 1.37
C GLN A 514 -27.15 14.64 0.76
N ALA A 515 -27.03 14.53 -0.57
CA ALA A 515 -27.07 13.24 -1.26
C ALA A 515 -25.92 12.32 -0.81
N VAL A 516 -24.68 12.83 -0.72
CA VAL A 516 -23.52 12.08 -0.23
C VAL A 516 -23.72 11.62 1.22
N MET A 517 -24.17 12.53 2.10
CA MET A 517 -24.44 12.22 3.50
C MET A 517 -25.51 11.14 3.67
N LEU A 518 -26.61 11.24 2.93
CA LEU A 518 -27.66 10.23 2.95
C LEU A 518 -27.15 8.89 2.40
N ARG A 519 -26.35 8.94 1.33
CA ARG A 519 -25.76 7.74 0.73
C ARG A 519 -24.83 7.02 1.71
N LEU A 520 -24.02 7.77 2.46
CA LEU A 520 -23.19 7.25 3.54
C LEU A 520 -24.03 6.52 4.59
N LEU A 521 -25.08 7.17 5.12
CA LEU A 521 -25.97 6.60 6.13
C LEU A 521 -26.68 5.32 5.67
N VAL A 522 -27.12 5.28 4.42
CA VAL A 522 -27.92 4.18 3.86
C VAL A 522 -27.04 3.02 3.37
N SER A 523 -25.78 3.29 3.02
CA SER A 523 -24.86 2.26 2.50
C SER A 523 -24.02 1.61 3.59
N ALA A 524 -23.79 2.28 4.72
CA ALA A 524 -23.09 1.74 5.88
C ALA A 524 -24.04 1.05 6.88
N PRO A 525 -23.54 0.14 7.74
CA PRO A 525 -24.36 -0.44 8.79
C PRO A 525 -24.94 0.64 9.73
N PRO A 526 -26.22 0.53 10.15
CA PRO A 526 -26.84 1.49 11.07
C PRO A 526 -25.99 1.70 12.35
N GLY A 527 -25.86 2.95 12.79
CA GLY A 527 -25.08 3.31 13.98
C GLY A 527 -23.56 3.45 13.77
N ARG A 528 -23.02 3.12 12.59
CA ARG A 528 -21.57 3.24 12.29
C ARG A 528 -21.14 4.60 11.75
N ILE A 529 -22.06 5.53 11.51
CA ILE A 529 -21.76 6.87 10.99
C ILE A 529 -22.35 7.93 11.92
N ARG A 530 -21.52 8.89 12.34
CA ARG A 530 -21.90 10.07 13.11
C ARG A 530 -21.70 11.33 12.28
N LEU A 531 -22.69 12.20 12.20
CA LEU A 531 -22.69 13.42 11.41
C LEU A 531 -22.42 14.64 12.29
N THR A 532 -21.55 15.53 11.83
CA THR A 532 -21.37 16.88 12.38
C THR A 532 -21.56 17.87 11.26
N VAL A 533 -22.56 18.74 11.38
CA VAL A 533 -22.93 19.70 10.33
C VAL A 533 -22.65 21.12 10.79
N ILE A 534 -21.92 21.86 9.96
CA ILE A 534 -21.57 23.27 10.16
C ILE A 534 -22.14 24.04 8.97
N ASP A 535 -23.08 24.95 9.26
CA ASP A 535 -23.74 25.76 8.24
C ASP A 535 -23.92 27.21 8.72
N PRO A 536 -22.87 28.04 8.63
CA PRO A 536 -22.87 29.41 9.13
C PRO A 536 -23.77 30.35 8.32
N VAL A 537 -24.19 29.97 7.10
CA VAL A 537 -24.93 30.87 6.19
C VAL A 537 -26.38 30.43 5.97
N GLY A 538 -26.67 29.14 5.88
CA GLY A 538 -28.05 28.63 5.77
C GLY A 538 -28.78 28.52 7.11
N LEU A 539 -28.09 28.86 8.20
CA LEU A 539 -28.59 28.81 9.58
C LEU A 539 -29.17 27.43 9.98
N GLY A 540 -28.75 26.37 9.28
CA GLY A 540 -29.20 25.01 9.50
C GLY A 540 -30.47 24.58 8.76
N GLU A 541 -31.13 25.47 8.01
CA GLU A 541 -32.29 25.11 7.18
C GLU A 541 -31.88 24.07 6.11
N ASP A 542 -30.71 24.29 5.53
CA ASP A 542 -30.08 23.49 4.48
C ASP A 542 -29.84 22.03 4.88
N PHE A 543 -29.86 21.65 6.15
CA PHE A 543 -29.66 20.25 6.60
C PHE A 543 -30.72 19.75 7.59
N SER A 544 -31.81 20.50 7.73
CA SER A 544 -32.89 20.24 8.69
C SER A 544 -33.49 18.83 8.63
N THR A 545 -33.53 18.20 7.45
CA THR A 545 -34.09 16.84 7.28
C THR A 545 -33.30 15.77 8.04
N PHE A 546 -31.98 15.97 8.24
CA PHE A 546 -31.15 15.06 9.04
C PHE A 546 -31.39 15.18 10.54
N MET A 547 -32.02 16.25 11.02
CA MET A 547 -32.29 16.44 12.45
C MET A 547 -33.25 15.39 13.01
N HIS A 548 -34.03 14.72 12.15
CA HIS A 548 -34.80 13.54 12.53
C HIS A 548 -33.96 12.37 13.06
N LEU A 549 -32.64 12.35 12.82
CA LEU A 549 -31.74 11.37 13.45
C LEU A 549 -31.59 11.66 14.95
N ALA A 550 -31.52 12.94 15.35
CA ALA A 550 -31.36 13.35 16.74
C ALA A 550 -32.58 12.99 17.60
N ASP A 551 -33.77 12.94 17.00
CA ASP A 551 -35.00 12.49 17.67
C ASP A 551 -34.90 11.04 18.20
N TYR A 552 -34.02 10.21 17.61
CA TYR A 552 -33.80 8.82 18.01
C TYR A 552 -32.50 8.65 18.81
N ASP A 553 -31.40 9.24 18.34
CA ASP A 553 -30.09 9.18 18.98
C ASP A 553 -29.26 10.45 18.68
N GLU A 554 -29.04 11.28 19.71
CA GLU A 554 -28.23 12.51 19.64
C GLU A 554 -26.75 12.25 19.29
N GLN A 555 -26.28 11.00 19.32
CA GLN A 555 -24.91 10.66 18.90
C GLN A 555 -24.76 10.58 17.38
N LEU A 556 -25.86 10.30 16.65
CA LEU A 556 -25.85 10.21 15.19
C LEU A 556 -25.75 11.60 14.56
N ILE A 557 -26.41 12.59 15.13
CA ILE A 557 -26.27 14.00 14.82
C ILE A 557 -26.63 14.80 16.07
N ALA A 558 -25.90 15.89 16.33
CA ALA A 558 -26.25 16.78 17.43
C ALA A 558 -27.66 17.36 17.22
N SER A 559 -28.40 17.65 18.31
CA SER A 559 -29.72 18.29 18.27
C SER A 559 -29.72 19.74 17.76
N ARG A 560 -28.56 20.26 17.33
CA ARG A 560 -28.41 21.54 16.64
C ARG A 560 -27.34 21.50 15.55
N ILE A 561 -27.53 22.32 14.52
CA ILE A 561 -26.53 22.63 13.49
C ILE A 561 -25.70 23.83 13.95
N TRP A 562 -24.39 23.80 13.69
CA TRP A 562 -23.45 24.78 14.23
C TRP A 562 -23.29 25.97 13.27
N THR A 563 -23.61 27.17 13.76
CA THR A 563 -23.66 28.41 12.95
C THR A 563 -22.75 29.52 13.49
N GLU A 564 -22.56 29.59 14.80
CA GLU A 564 -21.76 30.60 15.51
C GLU A 564 -20.27 30.24 15.56
N SER A 565 -19.39 31.24 15.45
CA SER A 565 -17.93 31.02 15.33
C SER A 565 -17.31 30.29 16.52
N SER A 566 -17.64 30.69 17.76
CA SER A 566 -17.11 30.07 18.99
C SER A 566 -17.51 28.59 19.10
N HIS A 567 -18.75 28.28 18.73
CA HIS A 567 -19.26 26.91 18.74
C HIS A 567 -18.62 26.06 17.63
N ILE A 568 -18.41 26.62 16.43
CA ILE A 568 -17.70 25.96 15.33
C ILE A 568 -16.29 25.57 15.77
N GLU A 569 -15.55 26.50 16.37
CA GLU A 569 -14.20 26.24 16.87
C GLU A 569 -14.18 25.10 17.91
N GLN A 570 -15.10 25.14 18.90
CA GLN A 570 -15.20 24.10 19.91
C GLN A 570 -15.48 22.73 19.29
N ARG A 571 -16.35 22.64 18.26
CA ARG A 571 -16.67 21.36 17.61
C ARG A 571 -15.49 20.79 16.83
N LEU A 572 -14.75 21.64 16.11
CA LEU A 572 -13.54 21.22 15.44
C LEU A 572 -12.45 20.81 16.46
N ALA A 573 -12.40 21.45 17.62
CA ALA A 573 -11.53 21.05 18.72
C ALA A 573 -11.90 19.66 19.28
N ASP A 574 -13.19 19.40 19.50
CA ASP A 574 -13.68 18.08 19.94
C ASP A 574 -13.32 16.97 18.92
N ILE A 575 -13.45 17.24 17.61
CA ILE A 575 -13.06 16.29 16.56
C ILE A 575 -11.55 16.07 16.54
N THR A 576 -10.75 17.14 16.69
CA THR A 576 -9.29 17.04 16.72
C THR A 576 -8.83 16.20 17.93
N LYS A 577 -9.42 16.44 19.11
CA LYS A 577 -9.15 15.66 20.32
C LYS A 577 -9.49 14.18 20.13
N HIS A 578 -10.63 13.88 19.50
CA HIS A 578 -10.98 12.51 19.16
C HIS A 578 -9.93 11.86 18.23
N MET A 579 -9.39 12.59 17.24
CA MET A 579 -8.32 12.07 16.38
C MET A 579 -7.05 11.76 17.19
N GLU A 580 -6.68 12.61 18.14
CA GLU A 580 -5.56 12.37 19.06
C GLU A 580 -5.80 11.11 19.90
N ASP A 581 -6.99 10.98 20.51
CA ASP A 581 -7.40 9.80 21.28
C ASP A 581 -7.35 8.54 20.42
N VAL A 582 -7.82 8.58 19.17
CA VAL A 582 -7.76 7.44 18.25
C VAL A 582 -6.33 7.01 17.97
N ILE A 583 -5.45 7.97 17.70
CA ILE A 583 -4.04 7.69 17.42
C ILE A 583 -3.34 7.10 18.66
N GLN A 584 -3.58 7.65 19.85
CA GLN A 584 -2.89 7.27 21.09
C GLN A 584 -3.48 6.02 21.75
N VAL A 585 -4.81 5.83 21.69
CA VAL A 585 -5.52 4.76 22.39
C VAL A 585 -5.77 3.57 21.48
N TYR A 586 -6.32 3.76 20.28
CA TYR A 586 -6.72 2.66 19.39
C TYR A 586 -5.59 2.19 18.46
N LEU A 587 -4.84 3.11 17.85
CA LEU A 587 -3.84 2.73 16.84
C LEU A 587 -2.53 2.22 17.46
N ARG A 588 -2.00 2.84 18.54
CA ARG A 588 -0.84 2.39 19.36
C ARG A 588 0.39 1.81 18.61
N LYS A 589 0.58 2.15 17.34
CA LYS A 589 1.53 1.51 16.38
C LYS A 589 1.22 0.04 16.05
N GLU A 590 0.09 -0.50 16.50
CA GLU A 590 -0.40 -1.85 16.16
C GLU A 590 -1.25 -1.83 14.88
N PHE A 591 -2.03 -0.77 14.67
CA PHE A 591 -2.89 -0.60 13.49
C PHE A 591 -2.51 0.67 12.70
N SER A 592 -2.58 0.59 11.38
CA SER A 592 -2.26 1.71 10.48
C SER A 592 -3.38 2.76 10.47
N SER A 593 -4.64 2.33 10.57
CA SER A 593 -5.84 3.17 10.50
C SER A 593 -6.98 2.61 11.35
N ILE A 594 -7.97 3.45 11.68
CA ILE A 594 -9.13 3.00 12.46
C ILE A 594 -9.98 1.98 11.70
N ALA A 595 -9.92 1.98 10.36
CA ALA A 595 -10.61 1.01 9.54
C ALA A 595 -10.07 -0.40 9.77
N GLU A 596 -8.75 -0.54 9.87
CA GLU A 596 -8.08 -1.80 10.20
C GLU A 596 -8.42 -2.25 11.63
N TYR A 597 -8.39 -1.33 12.60
CA TYR A 597 -8.85 -1.60 13.97
C TYR A 597 -10.30 -2.06 14.00
N ASN A 598 -11.20 -1.38 13.30
CA ASN A 598 -12.64 -1.70 13.27
C ASN A 598 -12.94 -3.06 12.65
N ALA A 599 -12.17 -3.47 11.63
CA ALA A 599 -12.28 -4.80 11.04
C ALA A 599 -11.93 -5.90 12.07
N PHE A 600 -11.00 -5.63 12.98
CA PHE A 600 -10.62 -6.53 14.06
C PHE A 600 -11.55 -6.45 15.28
N ALA A 601 -12.03 -5.25 15.63
CA ALA A 601 -12.82 -4.98 16.83
C ALA A 601 -14.26 -5.53 16.78
N GLY A 602 -14.78 -5.85 15.60
CA GLY A 602 -16.11 -6.45 15.43
C GLY A 602 -17.21 -5.55 15.99
N GLU A 603 -17.91 -6.01 17.03
CA GLU A 603 -18.99 -5.28 17.72
C GLU A 603 -18.47 -4.04 18.49
N MET A 604 -17.19 -4.03 18.88
CA MET A 604 -16.55 -2.93 19.61
C MET A 604 -16.00 -1.80 18.72
N ALA A 605 -16.24 -1.87 17.41
CA ALA A 605 -15.70 -0.91 16.47
C ALA A 605 -16.18 0.54 16.72
N GLU A 606 -15.29 1.48 16.46
CA GLU A 606 -15.54 2.92 16.60
C GLU A 606 -16.30 3.45 15.37
N PRO A 607 -17.34 4.27 15.53
CA PRO A 607 -18.11 4.76 14.39
C PRO A 607 -17.33 5.83 13.64
N TYR A 608 -17.49 5.87 12.33
CA TYR A 608 -16.89 6.88 11.47
C TYR A 608 -17.60 8.21 11.65
N ARG A 609 -16.85 9.31 11.60
CA ARG A 609 -17.38 10.67 11.73
C ARG A 609 -17.39 11.36 10.39
N VAL A 610 -18.49 12.00 10.02
CA VAL A 610 -18.65 12.77 8.79
C VAL A 610 -18.90 14.23 9.16
N LEU A 611 -17.94 15.09 8.86
CA LEU A 611 -17.95 16.52 9.04
C LEU A 611 -18.42 17.19 7.74
N ALA A 612 -19.63 17.76 7.73
CA ALA A 612 -20.14 18.55 6.63
C ALA A 612 -19.98 20.05 6.94
N VAL A 613 -19.18 20.76 6.15
CA VAL A 613 -18.94 22.20 6.27
C VAL A 613 -19.50 22.90 5.03
N ALA A 614 -20.58 23.64 5.20
CA ALA A 614 -21.15 24.47 4.13
C ALA A 614 -20.53 25.88 4.15
N ASN A 615 -20.23 26.42 2.96
CA ASN A 615 -19.87 27.83 2.74
C ASN A 615 -18.66 28.34 3.55
N PHE A 616 -17.62 27.51 3.66
CA PHE A 616 -16.32 27.96 4.15
C PHE A 616 -15.80 29.10 3.24
N PRO A 617 -15.23 30.20 3.76
CA PRO A 617 -14.71 30.41 5.12
C PRO A 617 -15.60 31.21 6.12
N THR A 618 -16.90 31.36 5.85
CA THR A 618 -17.77 32.24 6.69
C THR A 618 -17.83 31.79 8.16
N ASN A 619 -17.69 32.71 9.13
CA ASN A 619 -17.67 32.44 10.59
C ASN A 619 -16.56 31.49 11.10
N PHE A 620 -15.52 31.22 10.32
CA PHE A 620 -14.37 30.45 10.79
C PHE A 620 -13.31 31.38 11.42
N SER A 621 -12.92 31.10 12.66
CA SER A 621 -11.74 31.70 13.29
C SER A 621 -10.45 31.12 12.68
N GLU A 622 -9.31 31.77 12.94
CA GLU A 622 -7.99 31.26 12.52
C GLU A 622 -7.70 29.88 13.14
N ALA A 623 -8.02 29.70 14.42
CA ALA A 623 -7.90 28.43 15.11
C ALA A 623 -8.83 27.35 14.51
N ALA A 624 -10.08 27.70 14.17
CA ALA A 624 -11.01 26.79 13.50
C ALA A 624 -10.50 26.36 12.11
N ALA A 625 -9.96 27.29 11.32
CA ALA A 625 -9.41 26.99 9.99
C ALA A 625 -8.17 26.07 10.06
N SER A 626 -7.28 26.31 11.04
CA SER A 626 -6.11 25.44 11.29
C SER A 626 -6.52 24.01 11.69
N ARG A 627 -7.53 23.87 12.56
CA ARG A 627 -8.09 22.56 12.93
C ARG A 627 -8.73 21.85 11.75
N LEU A 628 -9.49 22.56 10.90
CA LEU A 628 -10.06 21.99 9.68
C LEU A 628 -8.95 21.44 8.76
N LYS A 629 -7.84 22.17 8.59
CA LYS A 629 -6.68 21.69 7.83
C LYS A 629 -6.10 20.39 8.41
N SER A 630 -5.97 20.30 9.73
CA SER A 630 -5.51 19.07 10.42
C SER A 630 -6.46 17.89 10.19
N ILE A 631 -7.77 18.12 10.31
CA ILE A 631 -8.81 17.13 10.06
C ILE A 631 -8.75 16.63 8.61
N VAL A 632 -8.57 17.53 7.64
CA VAL A 632 -8.43 17.13 6.23
C VAL A 632 -7.20 16.25 6.00
N ALA A 633 -6.04 16.63 6.55
CA ALA A 633 -4.78 15.94 6.29
C ALA A 633 -4.67 14.57 6.98
N SER A 634 -5.23 14.40 8.17
CA SER A 634 -5.08 13.18 8.99
C SER A 634 -6.40 12.50 9.37
N GLY A 635 -7.54 13.03 8.91
CA GLY A 635 -8.88 12.55 9.27
C GLY A 635 -9.16 11.13 8.83
N ALA A 636 -8.86 10.75 7.57
CA ALA A 636 -9.13 9.40 7.04
C ALA A 636 -8.57 8.30 7.95
N ARG A 637 -7.32 8.46 8.39
CA ARG A 637 -6.63 7.51 9.26
C ARG A 637 -7.35 7.32 10.60
N CYS A 638 -8.00 8.37 11.08
CA CYS A 638 -8.76 8.39 12.32
C CYS A 638 -10.27 8.14 12.12
N GLY A 639 -10.72 7.88 10.89
CA GLY A 639 -12.13 7.64 10.56
C GLY A 639 -13.00 8.89 10.49
N VAL A 640 -12.38 10.05 10.29
CA VAL A 640 -13.05 11.33 10.10
C VAL A 640 -13.06 11.69 8.62
N PHE A 641 -14.24 11.87 8.05
CA PHE A 641 -14.51 12.24 6.66
C PHE A 641 -15.05 13.66 6.61
N ALA A 642 -14.58 14.48 5.69
CA ALA A 642 -14.98 15.86 5.52
C ALA A 642 -15.66 16.06 4.16
N LEU A 643 -16.75 16.82 4.15
CA LEU A 643 -17.43 17.32 2.96
C LEU A 643 -17.42 18.84 3.09
N VAL A 644 -16.69 19.53 2.22
CA VAL A 644 -16.47 20.98 2.37
C VAL A 644 -16.94 21.71 1.11
N SER A 645 -17.85 22.66 1.28
CA SER A 645 -18.19 23.64 0.26
C SER A 645 -17.44 24.94 0.53
N VAL A 646 -16.70 25.43 -0.45
CA VAL A 646 -15.85 26.63 -0.37
C VAL A 646 -16.35 27.68 -1.35
N ASP A 647 -16.59 28.89 -0.83
CA ASP A 647 -16.79 30.08 -1.67
C ASP A 647 -15.42 30.68 -2.02
N ALA A 648 -15.00 30.49 -3.28
CA ALA A 648 -13.69 30.93 -3.75
C ALA A 648 -13.60 32.46 -3.92
N ASN A 649 -14.72 33.19 -3.87
CA ASN A 649 -14.74 34.64 -4.01
C ASN A 649 -14.56 35.37 -2.67
N MET A 650 -14.61 34.67 -1.54
CA MET A 650 -14.37 35.23 -0.21
C MET A 650 -12.88 35.20 0.16
N PRO A 651 -12.39 36.19 0.93
CA PRO A 651 -11.02 36.15 1.43
C PRO A 651 -10.85 34.98 2.41
N MET A 652 -9.84 34.15 2.17
CA MET A 652 -9.48 33.04 3.06
C MET A 652 -8.94 33.56 4.40
N PRO A 653 -9.09 32.80 5.51
CA PRO A 653 -8.48 33.15 6.79
C PRO A 653 -6.96 33.33 6.66
N PRO A 654 -6.34 34.22 7.45
CA PRO A 654 -4.89 34.43 7.42
C PRO A 654 -4.15 33.10 7.64
N HIS A 655 -3.04 32.90 6.92
CA HIS A 655 -2.21 31.69 6.97
C HIS A 655 -2.89 30.38 6.51
N PHE A 656 -4.10 30.44 5.94
CA PHE A 656 -4.78 29.30 5.33
C PHE A 656 -4.56 29.27 3.81
N HIS A 657 -3.90 28.23 3.30
CA HIS A 657 -3.67 28.03 1.87
C HIS A 657 -4.61 26.96 1.32
N LEU A 658 -5.58 27.36 0.49
CA LEU A 658 -6.54 26.44 -0.13
C LEU A 658 -5.88 25.31 -0.96
N PRO A 659 -4.77 25.52 -1.70
CA PRO A 659 -4.13 24.45 -2.46
C PRO A 659 -3.64 23.26 -1.62
N ASP A 660 -3.32 23.48 -0.34
CA ASP A 660 -2.90 22.40 0.58
C ASP A 660 -4.05 21.42 0.83
N VAL A 661 -5.30 21.90 0.80
CA VAL A 661 -6.52 21.10 0.98
C VAL A 661 -6.93 20.44 -0.34
N GLU A 662 -6.73 21.13 -1.47
CA GLU A 662 -7.06 20.62 -2.81
C GLU A 662 -6.26 19.37 -3.19
N GLN A 663 -5.01 19.25 -2.74
CA GLN A 663 -4.16 18.07 -3.01
C GLN A 663 -4.73 16.79 -2.38
N GLU A 664 -5.35 16.90 -1.20
CA GLU A 664 -5.90 15.76 -0.47
C GLU A 664 -7.35 15.44 -0.89
N ALA A 665 -8.04 16.38 -1.53
CA ALA A 665 -9.47 16.30 -1.90
C ALA A 665 -9.75 15.71 -3.29
N LEU A 666 -10.98 15.24 -3.48
CA LEU A 666 -11.62 15.22 -4.80
C LEU A 666 -12.30 16.59 -5.01
N VAL A 667 -11.77 17.38 -5.96
CA VAL A 667 -12.21 18.75 -6.22
C VAL A 667 -13.25 18.80 -7.34
N LEU A 668 -14.40 19.40 -7.05
CA LEU A 668 -15.45 19.70 -8.03
C LEU A 668 -15.63 21.22 -8.11
N ARG A 669 -15.39 21.79 -9.29
CA ARG A 669 -15.50 23.24 -9.52
C ARG A 669 -16.78 23.58 -10.27
N TRP A 670 -17.48 24.61 -9.81
CA TRP A 670 -18.62 25.18 -10.52
C TRP A 670 -18.17 26.07 -11.70
N THR A 671 -18.82 25.95 -12.85
CA THR A 671 -18.51 26.73 -14.07
C THR A 671 -19.68 27.58 -14.56
N GLY A 672 -20.69 27.84 -13.73
CA GLY A 672 -21.90 28.62 -14.08
C GLY A 672 -23.06 27.76 -14.59
N GLU A 673 -22.79 26.73 -15.40
CA GLU A 673 -23.80 25.81 -15.96
C GLU A 673 -23.85 24.45 -15.25
N GLY A 674 -22.79 24.05 -14.56
CA GLY A 674 -22.68 22.77 -13.87
C GLY A 674 -21.34 22.60 -13.14
N PHE A 675 -21.12 21.43 -12.57
CA PHE A 675 -19.84 21.07 -11.95
C PHE A 675 -18.93 20.37 -12.95
N VAL A 676 -17.63 20.66 -12.85
CA VAL A 676 -16.58 19.94 -13.56
C VAL A 676 -15.60 19.30 -12.58
N TRP A 677 -15.12 18.13 -12.93
CA TRP A 677 -14.04 17.44 -12.24
C TRP A 677 -12.72 17.75 -12.95
N GLU A 678 -11.79 18.36 -12.22
CA GLU A 678 -10.46 18.69 -12.75
C GLU A 678 -9.53 17.48 -12.58
N HIS A 679 -9.16 16.86 -13.69
CA HIS A 679 -8.26 15.71 -13.73
C HIS A 679 -6.94 16.09 -14.41
N PRO A 680 -5.76 15.78 -13.83
CA PRO A 680 -4.45 16.23 -14.35
C PRO A 680 -4.18 15.89 -15.82
N LEU A 681 -4.67 14.75 -16.31
CA LEU A 681 -4.43 14.28 -17.68
C LEU A 681 -5.57 14.57 -18.68
N TYR A 682 -6.78 14.89 -18.19
CA TYR A 682 -7.96 15.11 -19.04
C TYR A 682 -8.39 16.59 -19.06
N GLY A 683 -8.04 17.37 -18.04
CA GLY A 683 -8.57 18.71 -17.84
C GLY A 683 -9.91 18.67 -17.12
N ALA A 684 -10.87 19.49 -17.56
CA ALA A 684 -12.19 19.63 -16.92
C ALA A 684 -13.23 18.68 -17.54
N ALA A 685 -13.63 17.65 -16.80
CA ALA A 685 -14.69 16.72 -17.19
C ALA A 685 -16.05 17.18 -16.62
N PRO A 686 -17.11 17.38 -17.42
CA PRO A 686 -18.44 17.69 -16.91
C PRO A 686 -18.97 16.58 -16.00
N VAL A 687 -19.53 16.97 -14.85
CA VAL A 687 -20.04 16.06 -13.82
C VAL A 687 -21.53 16.28 -13.60
N SER A 688 -22.29 15.19 -13.64
CA SER A 688 -23.66 15.13 -13.15
C SER A 688 -23.63 14.64 -11.70
N LEU A 689 -24.00 15.53 -10.77
CA LEU A 689 -24.11 15.20 -9.35
C LEU A 689 -25.39 14.42 -9.07
N GLU A 690 -25.31 13.48 -8.14
CA GLU A 690 -26.51 12.82 -7.63
C GLU A 690 -27.38 13.82 -6.86
N GLN A 691 -28.67 13.85 -7.18
CA GLN A 691 -29.64 14.68 -6.47
C GLN A 691 -30.22 13.92 -5.27
N PRO A 692 -30.53 14.63 -4.16
CA PRO A 692 -31.23 14.03 -3.04
C PRO A 692 -32.63 13.56 -3.47
N PRO A 693 -33.17 12.50 -2.85
CA PRO A 693 -34.52 12.03 -3.16
C PRO A 693 -35.59 13.07 -2.78
N PRO A 694 -36.82 12.95 -3.31
CA PRO A 694 -37.94 13.78 -2.88
C PRO A 694 -38.09 13.78 -1.35
N THR A 695 -38.48 14.92 -0.77
CA THR A 695 -38.46 15.16 0.69
C THR A 695 -39.15 14.07 1.51
N GLU A 696 -40.25 13.50 1.01
CA GLU A 696 -40.95 12.41 1.69
C GLU A 696 -40.11 11.13 1.76
N ARG A 697 -39.49 10.76 0.64
CA ARG A 697 -38.60 9.59 0.55
C ARG A 697 -37.33 9.79 1.36
N PHE A 698 -36.78 11.00 1.36
CA PHE A 698 -35.65 11.38 2.22
C PHE A 698 -36.01 11.14 3.71
N ARG A 699 -37.13 11.70 4.18
CA ARG A 699 -37.59 11.54 5.57
C ARG A 699 -37.80 10.07 5.96
N GLN A 700 -38.36 9.26 5.06
CA GLN A 700 -38.53 7.82 5.27
C GLN A 700 -37.20 7.10 5.49
N LEU A 701 -36.22 7.31 4.59
CA LEU A 701 -34.90 6.67 4.69
C LEU A 701 -34.16 7.09 5.96
N VAL A 702 -34.19 8.37 6.32
CA VAL A 702 -33.56 8.87 7.55
C VAL A 702 -34.19 8.23 8.79
N ARG A 703 -35.52 8.15 8.85
CA ARG A 703 -36.22 7.49 9.98
C ARG A 703 -35.91 5.99 10.06
N ALA A 704 -35.82 5.31 8.92
CA ALA A 704 -35.49 3.89 8.87
C ALA A 704 -34.06 3.63 9.38
N VAL A 705 -33.08 4.46 9.00
CA VAL A 705 -31.71 4.37 9.54
C VAL A 705 -31.70 4.70 11.04
N ALA A 706 -32.43 5.73 11.47
CA ALA A 706 -32.48 6.16 12.87
C ALA A 706 -33.07 5.07 13.80
N SER A 707 -34.18 4.44 13.40
CA SER A 707 -34.83 3.41 14.19
C SER A 707 -33.96 2.16 14.34
N GLN A 708 -33.26 1.76 13.28
CA GLN A 708 -32.37 0.59 13.29
C GLN A 708 -31.05 0.85 14.03
N ALA A 709 -30.52 2.09 13.95
CA ALA A 709 -29.31 2.46 14.68
C ALA A 709 -29.48 2.39 16.21
N LYS A 710 -30.69 2.63 16.71
CA LYS A 710 -31.04 2.53 18.14
C LYS A 710 -30.82 1.12 18.70
N ASP A 711 -31.09 0.09 17.91
CA ASP A 711 -30.95 -1.31 18.33
C ASP A 711 -29.50 -1.81 18.17
N VAL A 712 -28.75 -1.30 17.18
CA VAL A 712 -27.36 -1.71 16.87
C VAL A 712 -26.32 -0.94 17.71
N GLY A 713 -26.64 0.26 18.20
CA GLY A 713 -25.74 1.09 19.01
C GLY A 713 -25.40 0.53 20.40
N ARG A 714 -26.10 -0.53 20.85
CA ARG A 714 -25.79 -1.25 22.09
C ARG A 714 -24.66 -2.24 21.85
N VAL A 715 -23.44 -1.81 22.16
CA VAL A 715 -22.27 -2.68 22.16
C VAL A 715 -22.29 -3.52 23.46
N GLU A 716 -22.79 -4.75 23.38
CA GLU A 716 -22.90 -5.66 24.51
C GLU A 716 -21.75 -6.67 24.50
N VAL A 717 -20.72 -6.44 25.32
CA VAL A 717 -19.65 -7.43 25.51
C VAL A 717 -20.19 -8.54 26.42
N PRO A 718 -20.24 -9.82 26.00
CA PRO A 718 -20.87 -10.87 26.79
C PRO A 718 -20.11 -11.16 28.08
N PHE A 719 -20.83 -11.32 29.21
CA PHE A 719 -20.24 -11.62 30.53
C PHE A 719 -19.35 -12.87 30.51
N SER A 720 -19.72 -13.89 29.73
CA SER A 720 -18.98 -15.15 29.56
C SER A 720 -17.50 -14.96 29.18
N CYS A 721 -17.11 -13.83 28.59
CA CYS A 721 -15.70 -13.58 28.28
C CYS A 721 -14.80 -13.30 29.49
N THR A 722 -15.39 -12.99 30.65
CA THR A 722 -14.67 -12.71 31.91
C THR A 722 -14.69 -13.89 32.89
N VAL A 723 -15.58 -14.85 32.64
CA VAL A 723 -15.86 -15.99 33.51
C VAL A 723 -14.86 -17.12 33.24
N PRO A 724 -14.14 -17.61 34.27
CA PRO A 724 -13.30 -18.79 34.12
C PRO A 724 -14.16 -20.07 33.93
N PRO A 725 -13.60 -21.14 33.33
CA PRO A 725 -14.28 -22.43 33.23
C PRO A 725 -14.78 -22.91 34.59
N PRO A 726 -15.95 -23.61 34.68
CA PRO A 726 -16.53 -24.06 35.95
C PRO A 726 -15.59 -24.85 36.86
N GLN A 727 -14.60 -25.56 36.30
CA GLN A 727 -13.61 -26.32 37.05
C GLN A 727 -12.65 -25.42 37.85
N GLN A 728 -12.51 -24.15 37.47
CA GLN A 728 -11.62 -23.16 38.09
C GLN A 728 -12.34 -22.20 39.03
N TRP A 729 -13.60 -22.47 39.35
CA TRP A 729 -14.36 -21.64 40.30
C TRP A 729 -13.81 -21.83 41.72
N TRP A 730 -13.57 -20.71 42.39
CA TRP A 730 -12.92 -20.63 43.71
C TRP A 730 -11.46 -21.10 43.77
N ASP A 731 -10.74 -21.08 42.64
CA ASP A 731 -9.29 -21.40 42.60
C ASP A 731 -8.40 -20.20 42.97
N ALA A 732 -8.95 -18.98 43.01
CA ALA A 732 -8.16 -17.78 43.28
C ALA A 732 -7.95 -17.54 44.79
N GLU A 733 -6.73 -17.15 45.16
CA GLU A 733 -6.36 -16.75 46.52
C GLU A 733 -6.31 -15.22 46.65
N SER A 734 -6.84 -14.66 47.74
CA SER A 734 -6.84 -13.22 47.98
C SER A 734 -5.66 -12.74 48.83
N THR A 735 -4.67 -13.60 49.10
CA THR A 735 -3.49 -13.29 49.93
C THR A 735 -2.74 -12.04 49.46
N ALA A 736 -2.46 -11.94 48.16
CA ALA A 736 -1.75 -10.80 47.56
C ALA A 736 -2.66 -9.60 47.21
N GLY A 737 -3.97 -9.76 47.34
CA GLY A 737 -4.98 -8.80 46.90
C GLY A 737 -6.13 -9.49 46.17
N ILE A 738 -7.09 -8.68 45.69
CA ILE A 738 -8.24 -9.11 44.90
C ILE A 738 -8.03 -8.61 43.48
N ASP A 739 -8.27 -9.46 42.49
CA ASP A 739 -8.20 -9.14 41.07
C ASP A 739 -9.48 -9.67 40.39
N VAL A 740 -10.31 -8.74 39.90
CA VAL A 740 -11.63 -9.07 39.31
C VAL A 740 -11.78 -8.44 37.94
N PRO A 741 -12.04 -9.21 36.87
CA PRO A 741 -12.30 -8.64 35.55
C PRO A 741 -13.66 -7.92 35.54
N LEU A 742 -13.66 -6.70 34.99
CA LEU A 742 -14.84 -5.84 34.87
C LEU A 742 -15.33 -5.72 33.42
N GLY A 743 -14.43 -5.87 32.45
CA GLY A 743 -14.72 -5.51 31.07
C GLY A 743 -13.56 -5.74 30.13
N ARG A 744 -13.65 -5.18 28.91
CA ARG A 744 -12.61 -5.28 27.88
C ARG A 744 -12.01 -3.92 27.55
N VAL A 745 -10.68 -3.89 27.41
CA VAL A 745 -9.90 -2.81 26.81
C VAL A 745 -9.55 -3.22 25.38
N GLY A 746 -10.18 -2.59 24.40
CA GLY A 746 -10.08 -3.02 22.99
C GLY A 746 -10.60 -4.45 22.79
N ALA A 747 -10.00 -5.18 21.85
CA ALA A 747 -10.54 -6.48 21.41
C ALA A 747 -10.17 -7.68 22.32
N MET A 748 -8.98 -7.68 22.94
CA MET A 748 -8.42 -8.87 23.61
C MET A 748 -8.11 -8.71 25.10
N LYS A 749 -7.85 -7.50 25.60
CA LYS A 749 -7.36 -7.31 26.98
C LYS A 749 -8.54 -7.14 27.93
N LEU A 750 -8.52 -7.84 29.06
CA LEU A 750 -9.48 -7.60 30.13
C LEU A 750 -9.05 -6.39 30.97
N GLN A 751 -10.00 -5.52 31.32
CA GLN A 751 -9.81 -4.56 32.38
C GLN A 751 -10.13 -5.24 33.71
N ASN A 752 -9.15 -5.26 34.60
CA ASN A 752 -9.28 -5.83 35.92
C ASN A 752 -9.37 -4.72 36.98
N LEU A 753 -10.10 -4.99 38.06
CA LEU A 753 -10.06 -4.24 39.30
C LEU A 753 -9.07 -4.90 40.25
N ASP A 754 -7.98 -4.22 40.56
CA ASP A 754 -7.00 -4.63 41.55
C ASP A 754 -7.26 -3.95 42.90
N LEU A 755 -7.36 -4.73 43.97
CA LEU A 755 -7.44 -4.25 45.36
C LEU A 755 -6.43 -4.94 46.26
N GLY A 756 -5.95 -4.25 47.29
CA GLY A 756 -4.97 -4.81 48.23
C GLY A 756 -3.51 -4.68 47.80
N LYS A 757 -3.22 -4.06 46.65
CA LYS A 757 -1.87 -3.86 46.11
C LYS A 757 -1.52 -2.38 46.06
N GLY A 758 -0.33 -1.99 46.51
CA GLY A 758 0.15 -0.60 46.43
C GLY A 758 -0.85 0.41 47.00
N THR A 759 -1.21 1.42 46.21
CA THR A 759 -2.23 2.44 46.49
C THR A 759 -3.65 1.99 46.14
N SER A 760 -3.82 0.89 45.41
CA SER A 760 -5.11 0.35 45.00
C SER A 760 -5.79 -0.39 46.15
N GLN A 761 -6.49 0.34 47.01
CA GLN A 761 -7.09 -0.17 48.24
C GLN A 761 -8.61 0.07 48.32
N HIS A 762 -9.06 1.22 47.82
CA HIS A 762 -10.44 1.68 47.87
C HIS A 762 -10.81 2.25 46.50
N VAL A 763 -12.10 2.18 46.15
CA VAL A 763 -12.62 2.49 44.82
C VAL A 763 -13.70 3.56 44.90
N LEU A 764 -13.58 4.61 44.10
CA LEU A 764 -14.66 5.56 43.89
C LEU A 764 -15.29 5.31 42.52
N VAL A 765 -16.61 5.19 42.44
CA VAL A 765 -17.34 4.97 41.19
C VAL A 765 -18.35 6.10 40.99
N ALA A 766 -18.32 6.77 39.84
CA ALA A 766 -19.32 7.77 39.48
C ALA A 766 -19.86 7.57 38.07
N GLY A 767 -21.15 7.85 37.88
CA GLY A 767 -21.80 7.80 36.57
C GLY A 767 -23.26 8.18 36.65
N LYS A 768 -23.75 8.95 35.66
CA LYS A 768 -25.16 9.37 35.61
C LYS A 768 -26.12 8.18 35.50
N THR A 769 -27.40 8.38 35.79
CA THR A 769 -28.41 7.33 35.57
C THR A 769 -28.38 6.81 34.13
N GLY A 770 -28.40 5.49 33.95
CA GLY A 770 -28.31 4.84 32.63
C GLY A 770 -26.90 4.68 32.06
N SER A 771 -25.85 5.15 32.76
CA SER A 771 -24.45 5.01 32.31
C SER A 771 -23.88 3.59 32.43
N GLY A 772 -24.55 2.68 33.15
CA GLY A 772 -24.08 1.30 33.38
C GLY A 772 -23.47 1.03 34.77
N LYS A 773 -23.59 1.96 35.74
CA LYS A 773 -23.09 1.80 37.11
C LYS A 773 -23.61 0.52 37.79
N SER A 774 -24.92 0.28 37.80
CA SER A 774 -25.50 -0.92 38.43
C SER A 774 -24.95 -2.20 37.80
N THR A 775 -24.86 -2.26 36.46
CA THR A 775 -24.25 -3.37 35.73
C THR A 775 -22.80 -3.60 36.14
N LEU A 776 -21.98 -2.56 36.24
CA LEU A 776 -20.60 -2.66 36.72
C LEU A 776 -20.53 -3.28 38.12
N LEU A 777 -21.39 -2.86 39.05
CA LEU A 777 -21.45 -3.43 40.40
C LEU A 777 -21.87 -4.90 40.37
N HIS A 778 -22.84 -5.27 39.53
CA HIS A 778 -23.25 -6.66 39.35
C HIS A 778 -22.16 -7.55 38.79
N VAL A 779 -21.46 -7.07 37.77
CA VAL A 779 -20.32 -7.75 37.16
C VAL A 779 -19.22 -7.96 38.19
N LEU A 780 -18.86 -6.92 38.94
CA LEU A 780 -17.86 -6.99 40.00
C LEU A 780 -18.22 -8.06 41.04
N ILE A 781 -19.43 -7.98 41.62
CA ILE A 781 -19.86 -8.91 42.68
C ILE A 781 -19.91 -10.35 42.16
N THR A 782 -20.47 -10.55 40.96
CA THR A 782 -20.63 -11.89 40.39
C THR A 782 -19.29 -12.50 40.01
N ASN A 783 -18.40 -11.77 39.32
CA ASN A 783 -17.06 -12.27 38.98
C ASN A 783 -16.19 -12.53 40.22
N LEU A 784 -16.33 -11.71 41.26
CA LEU A 784 -15.64 -11.91 42.53
C LEU A 784 -16.12 -13.21 43.20
N ALA A 785 -17.44 -13.44 43.25
CA ALA A 785 -18.03 -14.63 43.84
C ALA A 785 -17.74 -15.93 43.05
N ILE A 786 -17.49 -15.82 41.73
CA ILE A 786 -17.03 -16.94 40.89
C ILE A 786 -15.55 -17.28 41.16
N ARG A 787 -14.69 -16.26 41.28
CA ARG A 787 -13.24 -16.45 41.38
C ARG A 787 -12.76 -16.83 42.76
N TYR A 788 -13.32 -16.21 43.81
CA TYR A 788 -12.86 -16.38 45.19
C TYR A 788 -13.85 -17.20 46.00
N SER A 789 -13.36 -18.08 46.87
CA SER A 789 -14.18 -18.74 47.89
C SER A 789 -14.72 -17.71 48.91
N PRO A 790 -15.88 -17.95 49.55
CA PRO A 790 -16.33 -17.15 50.70
C PRO A 790 -15.32 -17.09 51.87
N ASP A 791 -14.38 -18.03 51.93
CA ASP A 791 -13.27 -18.01 52.90
C ASP A 791 -12.19 -16.96 52.55
N GLU A 792 -12.13 -16.53 51.29
CA GLU A 792 -11.16 -15.59 50.78
C GLU A 792 -11.68 -14.15 50.78
N VAL A 793 -12.97 -13.95 50.47
CA VAL A 793 -13.60 -12.63 50.37
C VAL A 793 -15.04 -12.62 50.92
N GLU A 794 -15.35 -11.58 51.68
CA GLU A 794 -16.69 -11.26 52.21
C GLU A 794 -17.21 -9.93 51.67
N LEU A 795 -18.53 -9.87 51.45
CA LEU A 795 -19.23 -8.72 50.88
C LEU A 795 -20.18 -8.09 51.90
N TYR A 796 -20.12 -6.77 51.98
CA TYR A 796 -21.09 -5.93 52.69
C TYR A 796 -21.71 -5.00 51.65
N LEU A 797 -22.99 -5.22 51.34
CA LEU A 797 -23.70 -4.53 50.27
C LEU A 797 -24.72 -3.57 50.87
N VAL A 798 -24.59 -2.27 50.59
CA VAL A 798 -25.51 -1.23 51.07
C VAL A 798 -26.05 -0.45 49.87
N ASP A 799 -27.36 -0.47 49.69
CA ASP A 799 -28.07 0.30 48.66
C ASP A 799 -29.01 1.33 49.33
N PHE A 800 -28.71 2.62 49.17
CA PHE A 800 -29.55 3.72 49.69
C PHE A 800 -30.72 4.08 48.76
N LYS A 801 -30.72 3.59 47.51
CA LYS A 801 -31.73 3.96 46.52
C LYS A 801 -33.02 3.15 46.78
N LYS A 802 -34.16 3.62 46.26
CA LYS A 802 -35.41 2.82 46.10
C LYS A 802 -35.26 1.66 45.08
N GLY A 803 -34.02 1.29 44.76
CA GLY A 803 -33.69 0.19 43.88
C GLY A 803 -33.58 -1.09 44.71
N VAL A 804 -33.97 -2.21 44.11
CA VAL A 804 -33.74 -3.54 44.67
C VAL A 804 -32.46 -4.16 44.10
N GLU A 805 -31.45 -3.33 43.78
CA GLU A 805 -30.28 -3.74 42.99
C GLU A 805 -29.61 -4.95 43.65
N PHE A 806 -29.32 -4.87 44.95
CA PHE A 806 -28.67 -5.96 45.67
C PHE A 806 -29.61 -7.06 46.18
N LYS A 807 -30.92 -6.97 45.93
CA LYS A 807 -31.93 -7.95 46.40
C LYS A 807 -31.69 -9.35 45.85
N ALA A 808 -31.16 -9.47 44.63
CA ALA A 808 -30.83 -10.75 44.02
C ALA A 808 -29.86 -11.57 44.90
N TYR A 809 -28.88 -10.93 45.54
CA TYR A 809 -27.88 -11.62 46.35
C TYR A 809 -28.44 -12.15 47.68
N SER A 810 -29.47 -11.51 48.23
CA SER A 810 -30.23 -12.03 49.38
C SER A 810 -31.12 -13.20 48.95
N ARG A 811 -31.85 -13.05 47.83
CA ARG A 811 -32.76 -14.09 47.30
C ARG A 811 -32.06 -15.44 47.06
N TYR A 812 -30.85 -15.42 46.49
CA TYR A 812 -30.07 -16.64 46.24
C TYR A 812 -29.12 -17.01 47.39
N GLN A 813 -29.20 -16.32 48.54
CA GLN A 813 -28.38 -16.56 49.73
C GLN A 813 -26.89 -16.64 49.40
N LEU A 814 -26.37 -15.62 48.70
CA LEU A 814 -24.98 -15.61 48.24
C LEU A 814 -24.03 -15.83 49.43
N PRO A 815 -23.20 -16.89 49.46
CA PRO A 815 -22.42 -17.29 50.64
C PRO A 815 -21.32 -16.27 51.01
N HIS A 816 -20.93 -15.40 50.08
CA HIS A 816 -19.99 -14.30 50.30
C HIS A 816 -20.61 -13.10 51.00
N ALA A 817 -21.93 -12.90 50.88
CA ALA A 817 -22.59 -11.72 51.40
C ALA A 817 -22.94 -11.88 52.89
N ARG A 818 -22.33 -11.04 53.73
CA ARG A 818 -22.59 -11.01 55.18
C ARG A 818 -23.70 -10.05 55.55
N VAL A 819 -23.74 -8.91 54.85
CA VAL A 819 -24.78 -7.89 55.01
C VAL A 819 -25.30 -7.50 53.64
N VAL A 820 -26.63 -7.47 53.49
CA VAL A 820 -27.31 -6.92 52.32
C VAL A 820 -28.40 -5.98 52.79
N ALA A 821 -28.14 -4.67 52.66
CA ALA A 821 -29.07 -3.61 52.96
C ALA A 821 -29.71 -3.12 51.66
N ILE A 822 -31.04 -3.23 51.56
CA ILE A 822 -31.84 -2.89 50.37
C ILE A 822 -32.80 -1.78 50.79
N GLU A 823 -32.85 -0.70 50.01
CA GLU A 823 -33.59 0.53 50.38
C GLU A 823 -33.20 1.01 51.79
N SER A 824 -31.91 0.96 52.11
CA SER A 824 -31.43 1.20 53.47
C SER A 824 -31.62 2.65 53.89
N GLU A 825 -32.03 2.86 55.15
CA GLU A 825 -31.96 4.17 55.79
C GLU A 825 -30.51 4.48 56.24
N ARG A 826 -30.23 5.76 56.52
CA ARG A 826 -28.89 6.26 56.89
C ARG A 826 -28.39 5.61 58.18
N GLU A 827 -29.29 5.33 59.11
CA GLU A 827 -29.09 4.68 60.41
C GLU A 827 -28.54 3.26 60.25
N PHE A 828 -29.16 2.46 59.38
CA PHE A 828 -28.69 1.09 59.14
C PHE A 828 -27.33 1.12 58.44
N GLY A 829 -27.15 1.99 57.44
CA GLY A 829 -25.85 2.19 56.80
C GLY A 829 -24.76 2.57 57.80
N LEU A 830 -25.06 3.44 58.76
CA LEU A 830 -24.14 3.83 59.84
C LEU A 830 -23.76 2.61 60.70
N SER A 831 -24.74 1.76 61.02
CA SER A 831 -24.48 0.54 61.79
C SER A 831 -23.56 -0.46 61.07
N VAL A 832 -23.60 -0.49 59.72
CA VAL A 832 -22.64 -1.26 58.91
C VAL A 832 -21.22 -0.72 59.09
N LEU A 833 -21.05 0.61 59.05
CA LEU A 833 -19.76 1.25 59.27
C LEU A 833 -19.23 1.00 60.68
N GLN A 834 -20.09 1.08 61.70
CA GLN A 834 -19.73 0.79 63.10
C GLN A 834 -19.30 -0.68 63.26
N ARG A 835 -20.00 -1.63 62.63
CA ARG A 835 -19.64 -3.06 62.64
C ARG A 835 -18.25 -3.27 62.04
N LEU A 836 -17.95 -2.64 60.91
CA LEU A 836 -16.66 -2.76 60.23
C LEU A 836 -15.52 -2.07 60.99
N ASP A 837 -15.79 -0.96 61.69
CA ASP A 837 -14.82 -0.35 62.61
C ASP A 837 -14.51 -1.28 63.79
N GLY A 838 -15.52 -1.99 64.32
CA GLY A 838 -15.33 -3.04 65.31
C GLY A 838 -14.43 -4.17 64.81
N GLU A 839 -14.69 -4.68 63.60
CA GLU A 839 -13.87 -5.70 62.93
C GLU A 839 -12.42 -5.21 62.72
N LEU A 840 -12.24 -3.95 62.34
CA LEU A 840 -10.93 -3.33 62.20
C LEU A 840 -10.14 -3.37 63.51
N ARG A 841 -10.77 -3.01 64.63
CA ARG A 841 -10.15 -3.07 65.97
C ARG A 841 -9.82 -4.51 66.37
N GLN A 842 -10.74 -5.45 66.14
CA GLN A 842 -10.55 -6.87 66.44
C GLN A 842 -9.36 -7.46 65.67
N ARG A 843 -9.26 -7.19 64.36
CA ARG A 843 -8.10 -7.59 63.55
C ARG A 843 -6.83 -6.91 64.04
N GLY A 844 -6.90 -5.64 64.41
CA GLY A 844 -5.81 -4.90 65.06
C GLY A 844 -5.23 -5.61 66.27
N ASP A 845 -6.09 -6.05 67.20
CA ASP A 845 -5.67 -6.73 68.41
C ASP A 845 -5.14 -8.14 68.12
N LEU A 846 -5.75 -8.87 67.17
CA LEU A 846 -5.25 -10.17 66.70
C LEU A 846 -3.86 -10.06 66.08
N PHE A 847 -3.62 -9.05 65.24
CA PHE A 847 -2.34 -8.83 64.58
C PHE A 847 -1.26 -8.47 65.60
N ARG A 848 -1.61 -7.59 66.55
CA ARG A 848 -0.72 -7.20 67.66
C ARG A 848 -0.37 -8.41 68.53
N LYS A 849 -1.34 -9.29 68.83
CA LYS A 849 -1.15 -10.52 69.60
C LYS A 849 -0.20 -11.52 68.90
N HIS A 850 -0.21 -11.57 67.58
CA HIS A 850 0.63 -12.47 66.78
C HIS A 850 1.91 -11.80 66.24
N GLY A 851 2.16 -10.53 66.57
CA GLY A 851 3.36 -9.80 66.14
C GLY A 851 3.43 -9.52 64.63
N VAL A 852 2.28 -9.48 63.95
CA VAL A 852 2.19 -9.21 62.50
C VAL A 852 1.61 -7.83 62.23
N GLN A 853 1.89 -7.26 61.05
CA GLN A 853 1.51 -5.89 60.70
C GLN A 853 0.30 -5.79 59.75
N ASP A 854 0.02 -6.84 58.99
CA ASP A 854 -1.04 -6.85 57.99
C ASP A 854 -1.69 -8.23 57.83
N ILE A 855 -2.81 -8.27 57.09
CA ILE A 855 -3.58 -9.50 56.83
C ILE A 855 -2.76 -10.56 56.11
N ARG A 856 -1.82 -10.17 55.23
CA ARG A 856 -1.01 -11.12 54.48
C ARG A 856 -0.06 -11.86 55.42
N ALA A 857 0.63 -11.13 56.29
CA ALA A 857 1.48 -11.67 57.33
C ALA A 857 0.68 -12.50 58.34
N PHE A 858 -0.53 -12.07 58.71
CA PHE A 858 -1.41 -12.84 59.59
C PHE A 858 -1.81 -14.18 58.99
N ARG A 859 -2.30 -14.21 57.74
CA ARG A 859 -2.66 -15.46 57.04
C ARG A 859 -1.46 -16.39 56.86
N ALA A 860 -0.27 -15.84 56.63
CA ALA A 860 0.97 -16.63 56.57
C ALA A 860 1.35 -17.22 57.95
N ALA A 861 1.16 -16.46 59.02
CA ALA A 861 1.45 -16.89 60.40
C ALA A 861 0.40 -17.86 60.96
N GLN A 862 -0.85 -17.76 60.49
CA GLN A 862 -1.99 -18.56 60.92
C GLN A 862 -2.77 -19.10 59.71
N PRO A 863 -2.23 -20.08 58.95
CA PRO A 863 -2.88 -20.58 57.73
C PRO A 863 -4.24 -21.27 57.98
N GLN A 864 -4.46 -21.76 59.21
CA GLN A 864 -5.71 -22.41 59.62
C GLN A 864 -6.79 -21.40 60.06
N ALA A 865 -6.39 -20.16 60.39
CA ALA A 865 -7.32 -19.12 60.79
C ALA A 865 -7.88 -18.42 59.55
N ARG A 866 -9.14 -18.70 59.23
CA ARG A 866 -9.83 -18.07 58.10
C ARG A 866 -10.09 -16.60 58.42
N MET A 867 -9.52 -15.72 57.60
CA MET A 867 -9.72 -14.27 57.72
C MET A 867 -9.92 -13.68 56.32
N PRO A 868 -11.15 -13.71 55.78
CA PRO A 868 -11.44 -13.17 54.46
C PRO A 868 -11.16 -11.66 54.37
N ARG A 869 -10.82 -11.20 53.16
CA ARG A 869 -10.83 -9.76 52.87
C ARG A 869 -12.27 -9.28 52.81
N ILE A 870 -12.54 -8.10 53.34
CA ILE A 870 -13.88 -7.52 53.33
C ILE A 870 -13.94 -6.48 52.22
N LEU A 871 -14.97 -6.54 51.38
CA LEU A 871 -15.31 -5.48 50.43
C LEU A 871 -16.68 -4.90 50.79
N LEU A 872 -16.66 -3.66 51.29
CA LEU A 872 -17.85 -2.84 51.51
C LEU A 872 -18.20 -2.12 50.22
N ILE A 873 -19.39 -2.36 49.68
CA ILE A 873 -19.95 -1.69 48.51
C ILE A 873 -21.13 -0.85 48.97
N ILE A 874 -21.01 0.46 48.86
CA ILE A 874 -22.09 1.41 49.16
C ILE A 874 -22.51 2.05 47.85
N ASP A 875 -23.72 1.75 47.39
CA ASP A 875 -24.30 2.48 46.27
C ASP A 875 -25.07 3.71 46.74
N GLU A 876 -24.90 4.81 46.01
CA GLU A 876 -25.39 6.15 46.36
C GLU A 876 -24.92 6.62 47.75
N PHE A 877 -23.62 6.51 48.03
CA PHE A 877 -23.06 6.84 49.35
C PHE A 877 -23.34 8.29 49.79
N GLN A 878 -23.60 9.22 48.86
CA GLN A 878 -23.90 10.61 49.18
C GLN A 878 -25.17 10.76 50.02
N GLU A 879 -26.05 9.75 50.04
CA GLU A 879 -27.26 9.73 50.87
C GLU A 879 -26.95 9.80 52.38
N PHE A 880 -25.76 9.36 52.81
CA PHE A 880 -25.30 9.61 54.18
C PHE A 880 -25.26 11.09 54.54
N PHE A 881 -25.07 11.96 53.56
CA PHE A 881 -24.65 13.35 53.73
C PHE A 881 -25.68 14.38 53.23
N VAL A 882 -26.91 13.94 52.94
CA VAL A 882 -27.99 14.83 52.49
C VAL A 882 -28.42 15.80 53.60
N GLU A 883 -28.37 15.37 54.87
CA GLU A 883 -28.60 16.22 56.05
C GLU A 883 -27.29 16.46 56.82
N ASP A 884 -27.12 17.66 57.37
CA ASP A 884 -26.03 17.97 58.32
C ASP A 884 -26.47 17.66 59.75
N ASP A 885 -26.39 16.37 60.10
CA ASP A 885 -26.78 15.84 61.41
C ASP A 885 -25.69 14.95 62.03
N ARG A 886 -25.99 14.39 63.20
CA ARG A 886 -25.06 13.49 63.92
C ARG A 886 -24.71 12.25 63.09
N ILE A 887 -25.64 11.73 62.29
CA ILE A 887 -25.44 10.52 61.48
C ILE A 887 -24.40 10.80 60.38
N ALA A 888 -24.54 11.92 59.66
CA ALA A 888 -23.58 12.35 58.64
C ALA A 888 -22.18 12.53 59.23
N GLN A 889 -22.07 13.20 60.38
CA GLN A 889 -20.79 13.45 61.04
C GLN A 889 -20.11 12.15 61.49
N GLU A 890 -20.86 11.22 62.07
CA GLU A 890 -20.34 9.93 62.52
C GLU A 890 -19.95 9.03 61.33
N ALA A 891 -20.79 8.98 60.29
CA ALA A 891 -20.49 8.24 59.06
C ALA A 891 -19.21 8.75 58.38
N ALA A 892 -19.01 10.07 58.31
CA ALA A 892 -17.78 10.66 57.77
C ALA A 892 -16.52 10.22 58.54
N LEU A 893 -16.57 10.24 59.88
CA LEU A 893 -15.45 9.84 60.73
C LEU A 893 -15.12 8.34 60.59
N LEU A 894 -16.14 7.49 60.52
CA LEU A 894 -15.96 6.04 60.35
C LEU A 894 -15.43 5.71 58.96
N LEU A 895 -15.97 6.33 57.90
CA LEU A 895 -15.46 6.18 56.54
C LEU A 895 -14.00 6.63 56.42
N ASP A 896 -13.62 7.79 56.98
CA ASP A 896 -12.22 8.25 56.97
C ASP A 896 -11.29 7.22 57.60
N ARG A 897 -11.69 6.67 58.76
CA ARG A 897 -10.90 5.67 59.46
C ARG A 897 -10.78 4.37 58.67
N LEU A 898 -11.89 3.85 58.13
CA LEU A 898 -11.90 2.64 57.31
C LEU A 898 -11.02 2.80 56.07
N VAL A 899 -11.09 3.94 55.39
CA VAL A 899 -10.28 4.21 54.19
C VAL A 899 -8.79 4.39 54.55
N ARG A 900 -8.46 5.04 55.67
CA ARG A 900 -7.05 5.25 56.05
C ARG A 900 -6.38 4.00 56.63
N GLN A 901 -7.12 3.19 57.39
CA GLN A 901 -6.56 2.06 58.14
C GLN A 901 -6.90 0.71 57.52
N GLY A 902 -7.96 0.60 56.72
CA GLY A 902 -8.48 -0.66 56.18
C GLY A 902 -7.49 -1.45 55.33
N ARG A 903 -6.56 -0.76 54.65
CA ARG A 903 -5.47 -1.36 53.85
C ARG A 903 -4.75 -2.50 54.57
N ALA A 904 -4.29 -2.27 55.80
CA ALA A 904 -3.51 -3.26 56.54
C ALA A 904 -4.37 -4.44 57.00
N PHE A 905 -5.65 -4.19 57.29
CA PHE A 905 -6.58 -5.18 57.84
C PHE A 905 -7.37 -5.94 56.76
N GLY A 906 -7.14 -5.64 55.49
CA GLY A 906 -7.85 -6.27 54.36
C GLY A 906 -9.32 -5.85 54.28
N ILE A 907 -9.64 -4.61 54.69
CA ILE A 907 -10.97 -4.02 54.57
C ILE A 907 -10.90 -2.98 53.44
N HIS A 908 -11.66 -3.24 52.38
CA HIS A 908 -11.74 -2.45 51.16
C HIS A 908 -13.11 -1.77 51.07
N VAL A 909 -13.13 -0.56 50.52
CA VAL A 909 -14.35 0.26 50.43
C VAL A 909 -14.53 0.69 48.98
N LEU A 910 -15.70 0.43 48.43
CA LEU A 910 -16.17 0.92 47.16
C LEU A 910 -17.36 1.85 47.41
N LEU A 911 -17.24 3.09 46.95
CA LEU A 911 -18.29 4.10 47.06
C LEU A 911 -18.82 4.43 45.66
N GLY A 912 -20.10 4.16 45.41
CA GLY A 912 -20.81 4.48 44.17
C GLY A 912 -21.68 5.71 44.32
N SER A 913 -21.73 6.56 43.30
CA SER A 913 -22.60 7.75 43.27
C SER A 913 -23.04 8.13 41.86
N GLN A 914 -24.24 8.70 41.72
CA GLN A 914 -24.65 9.35 40.47
C GLN A 914 -24.00 10.72 40.26
N THR A 915 -23.79 11.47 41.34
CA THR A 915 -23.17 12.80 41.31
C THR A 915 -22.46 13.08 42.63
N LEU A 916 -21.25 13.62 42.52
CA LEU A 916 -20.47 14.01 43.69
C LEU A 916 -20.77 15.44 44.15
N GLY A 917 -21.66 16.16 43.45
CA GLY A 917 -22.05 17.54 43.77
C GLY A 917 -22.71 17.73 45.13
N GLY A 918 -23.14 16.66 45.81
CA GLY A 918 -23.65 16.69 47.19
C GLY A 918 -22.67 16.18 48.26
N ALA A 919 -21.54 15.59 47.87
CA ALA A 919 -20.62 14.88 48.77
C ALA A 919 -19.53 15.76 49.40
N TYR A 920 -19.71 17.09 49.43
CA TYR A 920 -18.73 18.07 49.93
C TYR A 920 -18.33 17.90 51.40
N THR A 921 -19.09 17.09 52.16
CA THR A 921 -18.87 16.78 53.58
C THR A 921 -17.81 15.69 53.82
N LEU A 922 -17.51 14.82 52.84
CA LEU A 922 -16.34 13.95 52.96
C LEU A 922 -15.07 14.79 52.81
N ALA A 923 -14.14 14.62 53.74
CA ALA A 923 -12.87 15.33 53.67
C ALA A 923 -12.14 14.96 52.37
N ARG A 924 -11.60 15.97 51.66
CA ARG A 924 -10.76 15.75 50.47
C ARG A 924 -9.59 14.80 50.74
N SER A 925 -9.10 14.75 51.98
CA SER A 925 -8.09 13.79 52.42
C SER A 925 -8.57 12.34 52.33
N THR A 926 -9.83 12.06 52.65
CA THR A 926 -10.43 10.72 52.56
C THR A 926 -10.60 10.31 51.11
N ILE A 927 -11.17 11.17 50.26
CA ILE A 927 -11.28 10.93 48.81
C ILE A 927 -9.88 10.75 48.18
N GLY A 928 -8.88 11.50 48.64
CA GLY A 928 -7.49 11.37 48.20
C GLY A 928 -6.82 10.04 48.56
N GLN A 929 -7.37 9.25 49.49
CA GLN A 929 -6.91 7.87 49.75
C GLN A 929 -7.55 6.84 48.81
N MET A 930 -8.57 7.23 48.05
CA MET A 930 -9.24 6.37 47.07
C MET A 930 -8.56 6.53 45.71
N ALA A 931 -7.44 5.83 45.56
CA ALA A 931 -6.60 5.95 44.37
C ALA A 931 -7.23 5.35 43.12
N VAL A 932 -8.03 4.29 43.27
CA VAL A 932 -8.75 3.69 42.16
C VAL A 932 -10.07 4.44 41.96
N ARG A 933 -10.28 4.95 40.75
CA ARG A 933 -11.48 5.70 40.40
C ARG A 933 -12.04 5.19 39.09
N ILE A 934 -13.30 4.78 39.09
CA ILE A 934 -13.99 4.29 37.90
C ILE A 934 -15.05 5.32 37.52
N ALA A 935 -14.80 6.04 36.44
CA ALA A 935 -15.72 7.05 35.94
C ALA A 935 -16.46 6.50 34.71
N LEU A 936 -17.77 6.30 34.84
CA LEU A 936 -18.66 6.12 33.70
C LEU A 936 -19.10 7.49 33.18
N GLN A 937 -19.93 7.51 32.13
CA GLN A 937 -20.43 8.76 31.56
C GLN A 937 -21.06 9.67 32.63
N CYS A 938 -20.52 10.88 32.79
CA CYS A 938 -20.97 11.86 33.79
C CYS A 938 -20.89 13.30 33.25
N SER A 939 -21.37 14.26 34.05
CA SER A 939 -21.25 15.69 33.72
C SER A 939 -19.79 16.15 33.80
N GLU A 940 -19.47 17.31 33.23
CA GLU A 940 -18.13 17.91 33.33
C GLU A 940 -17.75 18.20 34.79
N SER A 941 -18.67 18.77 35.56
CA SER A 941 -18.48 19.03 36.99
C SER A 941 -18.24 17.74 37.78
N ASP A 942 -18.98 16.67 37.49
CA ASP A 942 -18.77 15.39 38.16
C ASP A 942 -17.42 14.77 37.75
N ALA A 943 -17.03 14.88 36.48
CA ALA A 943 -15.76 14.36 35.98
C ALA A 943 -14.57 15.00 36.72
N HIS A 944 -14.62 16.31 36.98
CA HIS A 944 -13.60 16.99 37.78
C HIS A 944 -13.57 16.55 39.24
N LEU A 945 -14.73 16.24 39.83
CA LEU A 945 -14.84 15.79 41.21
C LEU A 945 -14.35 14.35 41.39
N ILE A 946 -14.67 13.44 40.44
CA ILE A 946 -14.20 12.06 40.51
C ILE A 946 -12.76 11.92 40.02
N LEU A 947 -12.32 12.60 38.97
CA LEU A 947 -10.97 12.44 38.43
C LEU A 947 -10.07 13.57 38.96
N SER A 948 -9.73 14.54 38.12
CA SER A 948 -8.98 15.73 38.53
C SER A 948 -9.52 16.95 37.79
N GLU A 949 -9.16 18.15 38.25
CA GLU A 949 -9.59 19.40 37.60
C GLU A 949 -9.17 19.48 36.11
N ASP A 950 -8.12 18.77 35.70
CA ASP A 950 -7.68 18.75 34.28
C ASP A 950 -8.20 17.53 33.49
N ASN A 951 -8.92 16.61 34.14
CA ASN A 951 -9.33 15.34 33.53
C ASN A 951 -10.84 15.26 33.30
N THR A 952 -11.28 15.75 32.14
CA THR A 952 -12.69 15.71 31.69
C THR A 952 -13.04 14.49 30.84
N ALA A 953 -12.18 13.48 30.78
CA ALA A 953 -12.32 12.36 29.84
C ALA A 953 -13.65 11.60 30.01
N ALA A 954 -14.15 11.46 31.24
CA ALA A 954 -15.43 10.80 31.52
C ALA A 954 -16.65 11.48 30.88
N ARG A 955 -16.57 12.79 30.59
CA ARG A 955 -17.61 13.55 29.86
C ARG A 955 -17.72 13.10 28.40
N LEU A 956 -16.61 12.64 27.82
CA LEU A 956 -16.52 12.27 26.41
C LEU A 956 -16.97 10.83 26.15
N LEU A 957 -17.20 10.04 27.20
CA LEU A 957 -17.79 8.71 27.09
C LEU A 957 -19.19 8.83 26.48
N THR A 958 -19.48 7.98 25.51
CA THR A 958 -20.72 8.06 24.75
C THR A 958 -21.62 6.86 24.99
N ARG A 959 -21.07 5.67 25.23
CA ARG A 959 -21.88 4.43 25.29
C ARG A 959 -22.19 4.04 26.75
N PRO A 960 -23.39 3.51 27.04
CA PRO A 960 -23.65 2.84 28.31
C PRO A 960 -22.66 1.69 28.54
N GLY A 961 -22.13 1.58 29.76
CA GLY A 961 -21.10 0.62 30.13
C GLY A 961 -19.69 1.02 29.69
N GLU A 962 -19.50 2.10 28.92
CA GLU A 962 -18.19 2.68 28.69
C GLU A 962 -17.70 3.36 29.97
N ALA A 963 -16.49 3.05 30.39
CA ALA A 963 -15.94 3.52 31.65
C ALA A 963 -14.44 3.79 31.54
N ILE A 964 -13.93 4.67 32.40
CA ILE A 964 -12.50 4.91 32.57
C ILE A 964 -12.10 4.32 33.92
N TYR A 965 -11.24 3.32 33.90
CA TYR A 965 -10.55 2.84 35.08
C TYR A 965 -9.31 3.72 35.31
N ASN A 966 -9.20 4.36 36.46
CA ASN A 966 -8.05 5.19 36.81
C ASN A 966 -7.40 4.66 38.09
N ASP A 967 -6.09 4.43 38.06
CA ASP A 967 -5.29 3.98 39.21
C ASP A 967 -4.30 5.02 39.74
N ALA A 968 -4.39 6.26 39.25
CA ALA A 968 -3.48 7.36 39.54
C ALA A 968 -4.18 8.57 40.20
N ASN A 969 -5.11 8.33 41.13
CA ASN A 969 -5.84 9.37 41.87
C ASN A 969 -6.62 10.35 40.97
N GLY A 970 -7.09 9.90 39.81
CA GLY A 970 -7.85 10.71 38.86
C GLY A 970 -7.01 11.53 37.88
N LEU A 971 -5.68 11.43 37.91
CA LEU A 971 -4.81 12.08 36.93
C LEU A 971 -5.02 11.50 35.52
N TYR A 972 -4.89 12.33 34.48
CA TYR A 972 -5.18 11.92 33.10
C TYR A 972 -4.31 10.75 32.63
N GLU A 973 -3.04 10.69 33.06
CA GLU A 973 -2.07 9.65 32.70
C GLU A 973 -2.47 8.25 33.21
N GLY A 974 -3.30 8.17 34.26
CA GLY A 974 -3.81 6.90 34.79
C GLY A 974 -5.09 6.41 34.11
N ASN A 975 -5.62 7.12 33.11
CA ASN A 975 -6.87 6.74 32.46
C ASN A 975 -6.71 5.49 31.59
N HIS A 976 -7.46 4.43 31.92
CA HIS A 976 -7.61 3.21 31.13
C HIS A 976 -9.08 3.06 30.71
N PRO A 977 -9.47 3.54 29.51
CA PRO A 977 -10.82 3.35 28.98
C PRO A 977 -11.12 1.86 28.73
N PHE A 978 -12.33 1.43 29.08
CA PHE A 978 -12.80 0.06 28.89
C PHE A 978 -14.32 0.00 28.76
N GLN A 979 -14.82 -1.09 28.19
CA GLN A 979 -16.25 -1.39 28.14
C GLN A 979 -16.58 -2.47 29.17
N VAL A 980 -17.46 -2.15 30.11
CA VAL A 980 -18.02 -3.08 31.09
C VAL A 980 -18.77 -4.19 30.37
N VAL A 981 -18.58 -5.43 30.81
CA VAL A 981 -19.34 -6.56 30.24
C VAL A 981 -20.83 -6.46 30.59
N TRP A 982 -21.67 -6.88 29.67
CA TRP A 982 -23.11 -6.95 29.85
C TRP A 982 -23.48 -8.23 30.60
N LEU A 983 -24.10 -8.08 31.77
CA LEU A 983 -24.62 -9.17 32.59
C LEU A 983 -26.13 -8.98 32.78
N PRO A 984 -26.97 -9.66 31.98
CA PRO A 984 -28.42 -9.66 32.14
C PRO A 984 -28.86 -10.25 33.49
N ASP A 985 -30.01 -9.80 34.02
CA ASP A 985 -30.55 -10.29 35.30
C ASP A 985 -30.73 -11.81 35.34
N HIS A 986 -31.25 -12.41 34.27
CA HIS A 986 -31.46 -13.86 34.20
C HIS A 986 -30.14 -14.64 34.24
N GLU A 987 -29.12 -14.15 33.53
CA GLU A 987 -27.80 -14.78 33.51
C GLU A 987 -27.09 -14.61 34.87
N ARG A 988 -27.21 -13.44 35.52
CA ARG A 988 -26.74 -13.21 36.89
C ARG A 988 -27.35 -14.22 37.86
N ASP A 989 -28.67 -14.32 37.83
CA ASP A 989 -29.44 -15.20 38.70
C ASP A 989 -29.01 -16.68 38.54
N ASP A 990 -28.78 -17.13 37.31
CA ASP A 990 -28.24 -18.46 37.01
C ASP A 990 -26.86 -18.68 37.63
N TYR A 991 -25.93 -17.71 37.51
CA TYR A 991 -24.61 -17.81 38.15
C TYR A 991 -24.72 -17.82 39.67
N LEU A 992 -25.54 -16.97 40.27
CA LEU A 992 -25.74 -16.93 41.72
C LEU A 992 -26.30 -18.25 42.25
N GLN A 993 -27.26 -18.85 41.55
CA GLN A 993 -27.80 -20.16 41.91
C GLN A 993 -26.72 -21.25 41.85
N ARG A 994 -25.87 -21.25 40.82
CA ARG A 994 -24.75 -22.21 40.70
C ARG A 994 -23.72 -22.02 41.81
N ILE A 995 -23.43 -20.79 42.22
CA ILE A 995 -22.52 -20.50 43.34
C ILE A 995 -23.10 -21.00 44.66
N ALA A 996 -24.40 -20.80 44.91
CA ALA A 996 -25.07 -21.33 46.08
C ALA A 996 -25.04 -22.87 46.12
N GLN A 997 -25.27 -23.52 44.97
CA GLN A 997 -25.12 -24.98 44.83
C GLN A 997 -23.67 -25.44 45.06
N LEU A 998 -22.69 -24.70 44.56
CA LEU A 998 -21.27 -25.00 44.78
C LEU A 998 -20.90 -24.95 46.27
N ALA A 999 -21.45 -23.99 47.01
CA ALA A 999 -21.26 -23.90 48.47
C ALA A 999 -21.81 -25.13 49.19
N GLN A 1000 -23.03 -25.56 48.84
CA GLN A 1000 -23.64 -26.76 49.38
C GLN A 1000 -22.82 -28.02 49.04
N GLN A 1001 -22.38 -28.15 47.79
CA GLN A 1001 -21.57 -29.29 47.32
C GLN A 1001 -20.21 -29.39 48.02
N ARG A 1002 -19.55 -28.24 48.27
CA ARG A 1002 -18.28 -28.19 49.00
C ARG A 1002 -18.45 -28.20 50.53
N GLY A 1003 -19.69 -28.32 51.03
CA GLY A 1003 -19.99 -28.38 52.46
C GLY A 1003 -19.68 -27.07 53.21
N PHE A 1004 -19.69 -25.93 52.52
CA PHE A 1004 -19.46 -24.63 53.14
C PHE A 1004 -20.67 -24.24 54.00
N GLN A 1005 -20.46 -24.08 55.31
CA GLN A 1005 -21.47 -23.55 56.21
C GLN A 1005 -21.35 -22.03 56.28
N ALA A 1006 -22.22 -21.34 55.56
CA ALA A 1006 -22.27 -19.88 55.58
C ALA A 1006 -22.87 -19.38 56.91
N PRO A 1007 -22.27 -18.38 57.56
CA PRO A 1007 -22.94 -17.60 58.59
C PRO A 1007 -24.26 -17.01 58.09
N LYS A 1008 -25.28 -16.88 58.97
CA LYS A 1008 -26.58 -16.29 58.63
C LYS A 1008 -26.36 -14.86 58.10
N GLN A 1009 -26.84 -14.61 56.88
CA GLN A 1009 -26.76 -13.30 56.22
C GLN A 1009 -27.69 -12.31 56.93
N ILE A 1010 -27.19 -11.11 57.23
CA ILE A 1010 -28.02 -10.03 57.76
C ILE A 1010 -28.65 -9.30 56.58
N VAL A 1011 -29.96 -9.45 56.43
CA VAL A 1011 -30.74 -8.79 55.38
C VAL A 1011 -31.59 -7.70 56.03
N PHE A 1012 -31.44 -6.47 55.55
CA PHE A 1012 -32.28 -5.35 55.97
C PHE A 1012 -33.01 -4.80 54.75
N GLU A 1013 -34.34 -4.83 54.80
CA GLU A 1013 -35.21 -4.22 53.79
C GLU A 1013 -35.93 -3.01 54.43
N GLY A 1014 -35.64 -1.80 53.93
CA GLY A 1014 -35.99 -0.53 54.57
C GLY A 1014 -37.45 -0.26 54.88
N ASN A 1015 -38.41 -1.01 54.33
CA ASN A 1015 -39.84 -0.92 54.69
C ASN A 1015 -40.47 -2.27 55.04
N ALA A 1016 -39.67 -3.33 55.16
CA ALA A 1016 -40.21 -4.65 55.49
C ALA A 1016 -40.76 -4.69 56.91
N LEU A 1017 -41.84 -5.46 57.08
CA LEU A 1017 -42.39 -5.83 58.37
C LEU A 1017 -41.42 -6.78 59.08
N ALA A 1018 -41.29 -6.64 60.39
CA ALA A 1018 -40.53 -7.60 61.18
C ALA A 1018 -41.25 -8.96 61.18
N ASP A 1019 -40.56 -10.01 60.76
CA ASP A 1019 -41.07 -11.38 60.83
C ASP A 1019 -40.67 -12.03 62.16
N LEU A 1020 -41.67 -12.32 62.99
CA LEU A 1020 -41.51 -13.00 64.28
C LEU A 1020 -40.84 -14.38 64.16
N ARG A 1021 -40.97 -15.04 63.01
CA ARG A 1021 -40.40 -16.38 62.79
C ARG A 1021 -38.90 -16.35 62.55
N GLU A 1022 -38.37 -15.20 62.14
CA GLU A 1022 -36.96 -15.02 61.83
C GLU A 1022 -36.17 -14.47 63.03
N ASP A 1023 -36.86 -14.16 64.12
CA ASP A 1023 -36.28 -13.60 65.33
C ASP A 1023 -35.37 -14.61 66.05
N PRO A 1024 -34.08 -14.31 66.26
CA PRO A 1024 -33.15 -15.25 66.87
C PRO A 1024 -33.51 -15.62 68.32
N MET A 1025 -34.05 -14.69 69.11
CA MET A 1025 -34.40 -14.93 70.50
C MET A 1025 -35.59 -15.90 70.60
N LEU A 1026 -36.62 -15.69 69.76
CA LEU A 1026 -37.78 -16.58 69.70
C LEU A 1026 -37.41 -17.94 69.10
N GLU A 1027 -36.59 -17.98 68.06
CA GLU A 1027 -36.09 -19.23 67.45
C GLU A 1027 -35.33 -20.06 68.49
N GLU A 1028 -34.45 -19.43 69.27
CA GLU A 1028 -33.72 -20.09 70.35
C GLU A 1028 -34.68 -20.65 71.42
N LEU A 1029 -35.62 -19.83 71.93
CA LEU A 1029 -36.60 -20.27 72.94
C LEU A 1029 -37.50 -21.40 72.45
N LEU A 1030 -37.96 -21.35 71.19
CA LEU A 1030 -38.82 -22.39 70.60
C LEU A 1030 -38.06 -23.67 70.27
N SER A 1031 -36.75 -23.60 70.02
CA SER A 1031 -35.91 -24.77 69.75
C SER A 1031 -35.58 -25.56 71.01
N GLN A 1032 -35.71 -24.95 72.20
CA GLN A 1032 -35.40 -25.60 73.47
C GLN A 1032 -36.52 -26.58 73.88
N PRO A 1033 -36.17 -27.78 74.39
CA PRO A 1033 -37.15 -28.80 74.78
C PRO A 1033 -37.90 -28.48 76.09
N ALA A 1034 -37.49 -27.43 76.81
CA ALA A 1034 -38.07 -27.00 78.08
C ALA A 1034 -38.06 -25.48 78.19
N TRP A 1035 -38.94 -24.93 79.03
CA TRP A 1035 -38.97 -23.51 79.36
C TRP A 1035 -37.65 -23.03 79.97
N PRO A 1036 -37.22 -21.78 79.69
CA PRO A 1036 -36.01 -21.22 80.28
C PRO A 1036 -36.13 -21.13 81.81
N ALA A 1037 -34.99 -21.17 82.51
CA ALA A 1037 -34.96 -20.90 83.95
C ALA A 1037 -35.49 -19.49 84.27
N ALA A 1038 -35.96 -19.27 85.51
CA ALA A 1038 -36.66 -18.04 85.91
C ALA A 1038 -35.97 -16.76 85.39
N CYS A 1039 -36.64 -16.07 84.46
CA CYS A 1039 -36.12 -14.86 83.82
C CYS A 1039 -36.26 -13.66 84.76
N THR A 1040 -35.14 -13.03 85.14
CA THR A 1040 -35.13 -11.86 86.02
C THR A 1040 -35.64 -10.60 85.32
N THR A 1041 -35.55 -10.54 83.99
CA THR A 1041 -35.96 -9.39 83.17
C THR A 1041 -36.68 -9.87 81.90
N PRO A 1042 -37.95 -10.31 81.99
CA PRO A 1042 -38.71 -10.76 80.83
C PRO A 1042 -38.77 -9.70 79.74
N GLN A 1043 -38.47 -10.08 78.50
CA GLN A 1043 -38.40 -9.15 77.37
C GLN A 1043 -39.59 -9.29 76.43
N ALA A 1044 -40.33 -8.21 76.19
CA ALA A 1044 -41.34 -8.18 75.14
C ALA A 1044 -40.74 -7.73 73.81
N PHE A 1045 -40.83 -8.58 72.78
CA PHE A 1045 -40.41 -8.25 71.43
C PHE A 1045 -41.26 -7.12 70.85
N LEU A 1046 -40.61 -6.03 70.43
CA LEU A 1046 -41.25 -4.87 69.82
C LEU A 1046 -41.08 -4.83 68.31
N GLY A 1047 -39.94 -5.31 67.80
CA GLY A 1047 -39.65 -5.35 66.37
C GLY A 1047 -38.17 -5.55 66.07
N ALA A 1048 -37.86 -5.77 64.78
CA ALA A 1048 -36.48 -5.84 64.30
C ALA A 1048 -35.77 -4.48 64.47
N ALA A 1049 -34.48 -4.51 64.81
CA ALA A 1049 -33.68 -3.31 64.94
C ALA A 1049 -33.31 -2.72 63.56
N VAL A 1050 -33.37 -1.38 63.42
CA VAL A 1050 -32.87 -0.63 62.24
C VAL A 1050 -31.34 -0.42 62.35
N ALA A 1051 -30.63 -1.42 62.86
CA ALA A 1051 -29.19 -1.44 63.01
C ALA A 1051 -28.71 -2.88 63.18
N ILE A 1052 -27.44 -3.16 62.90
CA ILE A 1052 -26.80 -4.46 63.19
C ILE A 1052 -26.60 -4.61 64.70
N LYS A 1053 -27.69 -4.95 65.41
CA LYS A 1053 -27.75 -5.24 66.84
C LYS A 1053 -28.88 -6.24 67.12
N GLU A 1054 -28.98 -6.66 68.37
CA GLU A 1054 -30.10 -7.49 68.81
C GLU A 1054 -31.45 -6.80 68.57
N PRO A 1055 -32.52 -7.56 68.29
CA PRO A 1055 -33.87 -7.04 68.09
C PRO A 1055 -34.32 -6.13 69.24
N THR A 1056 -35.18 -5.15 68.93
CA THR A 1056 -35.65 -4.20 69.93
C THR A 1056 -36.71 -4.86 70.81
N ALA A 1057 -36.43 -4.93 72.11
CA ALA A 1057 -37.34 -5.51 73.09
C ALA A 1057 -37.48 -4.63 74.35
N ALA A 1058 -38.66 -4.62 74.95
CA ALA A 1058 -38.95 -3.95 76.22
C ALA A 1058 -38.75 -4.91 77.40
N GLY A 1059 -37.82 -4.61 78.30
CA GLY A 1059 -37.57 -5.39 79.50
C GLY A 1059 -38.50 -5.01 80.64
N PHE A 1060 -39.18 -5.99 81.23
CA PHE A 1060 -40.04 -5.77 82.39
C PHE A 1060 -39.30 -6.15 83.67
N VAL A 1061 -39.20 -5.19 84.59
CA VAL A 1061 -38.57 -5.36 85.90
C VAL A 1061 -39.51 -4.89 87.00
N ARG A 1062 -39.36 -5.41 88.21
CA ARG A 1062 -40.18 -4.98 89.36
C ARG A 1062 -39.72 -3.63 89.91
N HIS A 1063 -39.88 -2.60 89.10
CA HIS A 1063 -39.59 -1.21 89.42
C HIS A 1063 -40.77 -0.35 88.98
N ASN A 1064 -41.08 0.71 89.73
CA ASN A 1064 -42.08 1.69 89.32
C ASN A 1064 -41.74 2.21 87.91
N GLY A 1065 -42.75 2.50 87.09
CA GLY A 1065 -42.50 2.98 85.73
C GLY A 1065 -42.27 1.90 84.67
N SER A 1066 -42.08 0.62 85.06
CA SER A 1066 -41.91 -0.52 84.14
C SER A 1066 -43.22 -0.94 83.44
N ASN A 1067 -43.90 0.02 82.81
CA ASN A 1067 -45.05 -0.12 81.94
C ASN A 1067 -44.67 0.33 80.52
N LEU A 1068 -45.30 -0.26 79.51
CA LEU A 1068 -45.07 0.03 78.10
C LEU A 1068 -46.27 0.78 77.50
N LEU A 1069 -45.99 1.93 76.90
CA LEU A 1069 -46.97 2.71 76.15
C LEU A 1069 -46.63 2.70 74.66
N VAL A 1070 -47.58 2.29 73.82
CA VAL A 1070 -47.49 2.39 72.36
C VAL A 1070 -48.39 3.52 71.89
N VAL A 1071 -47.88 4.48 71.11
CA VAL A 1071 -48.68 5.61 70.61
C VAL A 1071 -48.58 5.74 69.10
N GLY A 1072 -49.74 5.81 68.43
CA GLY A 1072 -49.82 6.19 67.04
C GLY A 1072 -51.05 5.65 66.31
N HIS A 1073 -51.29 6.20 65.12
CA HIS A 1073 -52.54 6.08 64.38
C HIS A 1073 -52.72 4.77 63.58
N ARG A 1074 -51.78 3.82 63.70
CA ARG A 1074 -51.76 2.58 62.90
C ARG A 1074 -52.18 1.38 63.73
N ASP A 1075 -53.46 1.07 63.65
CA ASP A 1075 -54.12 -0.02 64.37
C ASP A 1075 -53.42 -1.37 64.12
N GLU A 1076 -53.14 -1.73 62.85
CA GLU A 1076 -52.48 -2.99 62.49
C GLU A 1076 -51.07 -3.15 63.08
N SER A 1077 -50.22 -2.11 62.98
CA SER A 1077 -48.85 -2.15 63.51
C SER A 1077 -48.84 -2.22 65.04
N ALA A 1078 -49.73 -1.45 65.69
CA ALA A 1078 -49.89 -1.50 67.13
C ALA A 1078 -50.36 -2.87 67.62
N LEU A 1079 -51.35 -3.46 66.93
CA LEU A 1079 -51.83 -4.80 67.22
C LEU A 1079 -50.71 -5.84 67.06
N GLY A 1080 -49.91 -5.72 66.00
CA GLY A 1080 -48.73 -6.55 65.78
C GLY A 1080 -47.72 -6.49 66.92
N VAL A 1081 -47.35 -5.28 67.38
CA VAL A 1081 -46.43 -5.08 68.51
C VAL A 1081 -46.99 -5.68 69.80
N LEU A 1082 -48.27 -5.47 70.10
CA LEU A 1082 -48.90 -6.04 71.30
C LEU A 1082 -48.98 -7.57 71.24
N ALA A 1083 -49.33 -8.12 70.07
CA ALA A 1083 -49.40 -9.56 69.87
C ALA A 1083 -48.02 -10.23 70.01
N ALA A 1084 -47.00 -9.61 69.40
CA ALA A 1084 -45.61 -10.02 69.53
C ALA A 1084 -45.11 -9.94 70.97
N SER A 1085 -45.44 -8.86 71.67
CA SER A 1085 -45.11 -8.66 73.09
C SER A 1085 -45.74 -9.74 73.97
N LEU A 1086 -47.01 -10.09 73.73
CA LEU A 1086 -47.70 -11.15 74.46
C LEU A 1086 -47.04 -12.52 74.20
N LEU A 1087 -46.79 -12.87 72.94
CA LEU A 1087 -46.18 -14.16 72.58
C LEU A 1087 -44.75 -14.30 73.13
N SER A 1088 -43.92 -13.26 72.99
CA SER A 1088 -42.54 -13.26 73.49
C SER A 1088 -42.48 -13.38 75.02
N LEU A 1089 -43.35 -12.68 75.75
CA LEU A 1089 -43.47 -12.85 77.20
C LEU A 1089 -44.01 -14.23 77.58
N ALA A 1090 -45.02 -14.72 76.86
CA ALA A 1090 -45.57 -16.05 77.08
C ALA A 1090 -44.50 -17.13 76.91
N LEU A 1091 -43.58 -17.00 75.92
CA LEU A 1091 -42.47 -17.93 75.64
C LEU A 1091 -41.33 -17.91 76.68
N GLN A 1092 -41.32 -16.94 77.60
CA GLN A 1092 -40.34 -16.86 78.69
C GLN A 1092 -40.86 -17.38 80.04
N HIS A 1093 -42.17 -17.66 80.15
CA HIS A 1093 -42.81 -18.07 81.40
C HIS A 1093 -43.51 -19.43 81.24
N PRO A 1094 -43.40 -20.37 82.18
CA PRO A 1094 -44.12 -21.64 82.11
C PRO A 1094 -45.64 -21.46 82.23
N ALA A 1095 -46.40 -22.33 81.57
CA ALA A 1095 -47.86 -22.31 81.53
C ALA A 1095 -48.52 -22.82 82.84
N ASP A 1096 -48.04 -23.94 83.36
CA ASP A 1096 -48.49 -24.54 84.61
C ASP A 1096 -47.56 -24.11 85.75
N GLY A 1097 -48.15 -23.61 86.85
CA GLY A 1097 -47.42 -23.09 88.00
C GLY A 1097 -46.32 -24.05 88.48
N ASN A 1098 -45.08 -23.53 88.50
CA ASN A 1098 -43.85 -24.17 88.99
C ASN A 1098 -43.43 -25.45 88.26
N CYS A 1099 -43.18 -25.36 86.95
CA CYS A 1099 -42.24 -26.28 86.29
C CYS A 1099 -40.79 -25.80 86.54
N GLY A 1100 -39.99 -26.57 87.30
CA GLY A 1100 -38.55 -26.33 87.43
C GLY A 1100 -38.11 -25.11 88.25
N GLY A 1101 -38.98 -24.52 89.08
CA GLY A 1101 -38.64 -23.37 89.94
C GLY A 1101 -38.83 -21.99 89.31
N ALA A 1102 -39.36 -21.91 88.08
CA ALA A 1102 -39.78 -20.66 87.45
C ALA A 1102 -41.27 -20.36 87.73
N ALA A 1103 -41.58 -19.11 88.09
CA ALA A 1103 -42.95 -18.62 88.27
C ALA A 1103 -43.62 -18.45 86.89
N GLY A 1104 -44.84 -18.98 86.71
CA GLY A 1104 -45.66 -18.75 85.50
C GLY A 1104 -46.18 -17.32 85.37
N ALA A 1105 -46.98 -17.02 84.34
CA ALA A 1105 -47.50 -15.68 84.06
C ALA A 1105 -49.01 -15.66 83.81
N ARG A 1106 -49.65 -14.51 84.11
CA ARG A 1106 -51.07 -14.26 83.81
C ARG A 1106 -51.24 -13.11 82.81
N PHE A 1107 -52.14 -13.28 81.85
CA PHE A 1107 -52.38 -12.30 80.79
C PHE A 1107 -53.81 -11.77 80.84
N TYR A 1108 -53.95 -10.47 81.06
CA TYR A 1108 -55.22 -9.77 81.07
C TYR A 1108 -55.30 -8.88 79.83
N VAL A 1109 -56.35 -9.01 79.02
CA VAL A 1109 -56.48 -8.29 77.74
C VAL A 1109 -57.77 -7.48 77.73
N LEU A 1110 -57.64 -6.17 77.56
CA LEU A 1110 -58.75 -5.27 77.27
C LEU A 1110 -58.80 -5.00 75.76
N ASP A 1111 -59.80 -5.58 75.10
CA ASP A 1111 -59.97 -5.49 73.65
C ASP A 1111 -60.87 -4.31 73.25
N GLY A 1112 -60.24 -3.23 72.80
CA GLY A 1112 -60.91 -2.05 72.25
C GLY A 1112 -61.13 -2.10 70.73
N THR A 1113 -61.10 -3.25 70.08
CA THR A 1113 -61.29 -3.36 68.62
C THR A 1113 -62.65 -2.82 68.17
N ARG A 1114 -62.72 -2.11 67.04
CA ARG A 1114 -64.00 -1.59 66.51
C ARG A 1114 -64.82 -2.73 65.92
N PRO A 1115 -66.15 -2.80 66.13
CA PRO A 1115 -66.96 -3.91 65.62
C PRO A 1115 -66.91 -4.11 64.10
N ASP A 1116 -66.57 -3.05 63.35
CA ASP A 1116 -66.43 -2.98 61.90
C ASP A 1116 -64.99 -3.16 61.39
N ALA A 1117 -64.00 -3.29 62.30
CA ALA A 1117 -62.60 -3.44 61.90
C ALA A 1117 -62.28 -4.86 61.39
N PRO A 1118 -61.38 -5.02 60.41
CA PRO A 1118 -61.02 -6.33 59.85
C PRO A 1118 -60.35 -7.26 60.88
N GLU A 1119 -59.68 -6.71 61.89
CA GLU A 1119 -58.98 -7.44 62.95
C GLU A 1119 -59.88 -7.94 64.11
N VAL A 1120 -61.21 -7.76 64.03
CA VAL A 1120 -62.14 -8.23 65.07
C VAL A 1120 -61.94 -9.73 65.37
N GLY A 1121 -61.78 -10.05 66.65
CA GLY A 1121 -61.58 -11.41 67.12
C GLY A 1121 -60.14 -11.93 67.02
N TYR A 1122 -59.20 -11.13 66.51
CA TYR A 1122 -57.78 -11.51 66.46
C TYR A 1122 -57.19 -11.76 67.85
N LEU A 1123 -57.38 -10.85 68.81
CA LEU A 1123 -56.89 -11.01 70.19
C LEU A 1123 -57.51 -12.23 70.89
N ASN A 1124 -58.78 -12.54 70.62
CA ASN A 1124 -59.42 -13.77 71.13
C ASN A 1124 -58.73 -15.04 70.62
N ARG A 1125 -58.37 -15.07 69.33
CA ARG A 1125 -57.62 -16.21 68.74
C ARG A 1125 -56.21 -16.31 69.30
N LEU A 1126 -55.54 -15.17 69.47
CA LEU A 1126 -54.18 -15.10 70.02
C LEU A 1126 -54.13 -15.66 71.44
N VAL A 1127 -55.02 -15.18 72.30
CA VAL A 1127 -55.12 -15.60 73.69
C VAL A 1127 -55.47 -17.08 73.80
N ALA A 1128 -56.35 -17.61 72.94
CA ALA A 1128 -56.69 -19.03 72.90
C ALA A 1128 -55.53 -19.94 72.42
N ALA A 1129 -54.52 -19.40 71.76
CA ALA A 1129 -53.36 -20.14 71.28
C ALA A 1129 -52.25 -20.28 72.34
N VAL A 1130 -52.32 -19.50 73.42
CA VAL A 1130 -51.31 -19.46 74.48
C VAL A 1130 -51.79 -20.33 75.66
N PRO A 1131 -50.93 -21.22 76.22
CA PRO A 1131 -51.35 -22.17 77.26
C PRO A 1131 -51.53 -21.57 78.66
N HIS A 1132 -51.26 -20.27 78.84
CA HIS A 1132 -51.28 -19.56 80.14
C HIS A 1132 -52.69 -19.17 80.59
N GLU A 1133 -52.84 -18.80 81.87
CA GLU A 1133 -54.09 -18.24 82.39
C GLU A 1133 -54.36 -16.86 81.79
N THR A 1134 -55.42 -16.76 80.99
CA THR A 1134 -55.75 -15.55 80.25
C THR A 1134 -57.19 -15.09 80.47
N LYS A 1135 -57.41 -13.79 80.62
CA LYS A 1135 -58.75 -13.17 80.69
C LYS A 1135 -58.87 -12.04 79.69
N ILE A 1136 -59.92 -12.05 78.86
CA ILE A 1136 -60.18 -11.03 77.85
C ILE A 1136 -61.56 -10.38 78.06
N SER A 1137 -61.63 -9.06 77.97
CA SER A 1137 -62.89 -8.30 78.07
C SER A 1137 -62.92 -7.12 77.10
N GLY A 1138 -64.09 -6.81 76.56
CA GLY A 1138 -64.34 -5.58 75.81
C GLY A 1138 -64.69 -4.38 76.71
N PRO A 1139 -65.10 -3.24 76.13
CA PRO A 1139 -65.36 -2.00 76.87
C PRO A 1139 -66.37 -2.11 78.02
N ARG A 1140 -67.38 -2.99 77.90
CA ARG A 1140 -68.43 -3.17 78.92
C ARG A 1140 -67.96 -3.88 80.19
N GLY A 1141 -66.90 -4.69 80.11
CA GLY A 1141 -66.35 -5.43 81.25
C GLY A 1141 -65.02 -4.86 81.76
N ALA A 1142 -64.56 -3.74 81.22
CA ALA A 1142 -63.27 -3.15 81.56
C ALA A 1142 -63.18 -2.72 83.03
N ALA A 1143 -64.22 -2.08 83.56
CA ALA A 1143 -64.29 -1.69 84.97
C ALA A 1143 -64.18 -2.91 85.92
N ALA A 1144 -64.83 -4.03 85.57
CA ALA A 1144 -64.77 -5.25 86.37
C ALA A 1144 -63.37 -5.88 86.34
N LEU A 1145 -62.74 -5.95 85.16
CA LEU A 1145 -61.40 -6.51 85.00
C LEU A 1145 -60.34 -5.67 85.75
N VAL A 1146 -60.42 -4.34 85.64
CA VAL A 1146 -59.52 -3.41 86.33
C VAL A 1146 -59.73 -3.47 87.85
N GLY A 1147 -60.97 -3.59 88.31
CA GLY A 1147 -61.26 -3.80 89.73
C GLY A 1147 -60.68 -5.11 90.26
N GLU A 1148 -60.69 -6.18 89.48
CA GLU A 1148 -60.05 -7.45 89.83
C GLU A 1148 -58.52 -7.29 89.98
N ILE A 1149 -57.87 -6.61 89.05
CA ILE A 1149 -56.42 -6.35 89.10
C ILE A 1149 -56.07 -5.41 90.26
N ALA A 1150 -56.90 -4.41 90.55
CA ALA A 1150 -56.69 -3.50 91.68
C ALA A 1150 -56.81 -4.22 93.03
N ALA A 1151 -57.78 -5.12 93.17
CA ALA A 1151 -57.90 -5.97 94.36
C ALA A 1151 -56.69 -6.90 94.52
N GLU A 1152 -56.18 -7.45 93.41
CA GLU A 1152 -54.96 -8.26 93.40
C GLU A 1152 -53.72 -7.43 93.79
N LEU A 1153 -53.60 -6.19 93.31
CA LEU A 1153 -52.55 -5.26 93.72
C LEU A 1153 -52.60 -4.98 95.23
N GLU A 1154 -53.78 -4.68 95.78
CA GLU A 1154 -53.96 -4.43 97.21
C GLU A 1154 -53.63 -5.67 98.05
N ARG A 1155 -53.99 -6.87 97.57
CA ARG A 1155 -53.60 -8.13 98.19
C ARG A 1155 -52.09 -8.30 98.20
N ARG A 1156 -51.39 -8.05 97.09
CA ARG A 1156 -49.91 -8.14 97.00
C ARG A 1156 -49.21 -7.13 97.91
N GLN A 1157 -49.72 -5.90 97.97
CA GLN A 1157 -49.24 -4.85 98.87
C GLN A 1157 -49.37 -5.27 100.34
N THR A 1158 -50.48 -5.89 100.71
CA THR A 1158 -50.76 -6.30 102.10
C THR A 1158 -50.00 -7.56 102.51
N THR A 1159 -49.78 -8.49 101.58
CA THR A 1159 -49.14 -9.80 101.85
C THR A 1159 -47.61 -9.78 101.72
N GLY A 1160 -47.04 -8.84 100.96
CA GLY A 1160 -45.58 -8.67 100.81
C GLY A 1160 -44.87 -9.83 100.10
N GLN A 1161 -45.59 -10.71 99.39
CA GLN A 1161 -44.99 -11.85 98.69
C GLN A 1161 -44.39 -11.44 97.35
N GLU A 1162 -43.05 -11.45 97.26
CA GLU A 1162 -42.32 -11.20 96.01
C GLU A 1162 -42.26 -12.43 95.06
N SER A 1163 -42.73 -13.60 95.47
CA SER A 1163 -42.59 -14.85 94.68
C SER A 1163 -43.78 -15.16 93.74
N GLU A 1164 -44.76 -14.27 93.62
CA GLU A 1164 -45.97 -14.53 92.83
C GLU A 1164 -45.82 -14.20 91.33
N PHE A 1165 -46.69 -14.82 90.52
CA PHE A 1165 -46.71 -14.72 89.06
C PHE A 1165 -46.78 -13.27 88.56
N PRO A 1166 -45.93 -12.84 87.61
CA PRO A 1166 -46.15 -11.59 86.91
C PRO A 1166 -47.51 -11.56 86.21
N LEU A 1167 -48.18 -10.42 86.31
CA LEU A 1167 -49.46 -10.14 85.64
C LEU A 1167 -49.22 -9.08 84.58
N TYR A 1168 -49.56 -9.38 83.34
CA TYR A 1168 -49.46 -8.44 82.23
C TYR A 1168 -50.85 -8.00 81.78
N LEU A 1169 -51.15 -6.70 81.92
CA LEU A 1169 -52.37 -6.06 81.45
C LEU A 1169 -52.13 -5.43 80.08
N PHE A 1170 -52.65 -6.05 79.04
CA PHE A 1170 -52.66 -5.55 77.67
C PHE A 1170 -53.92 -4.73 77.41
N ILE A 1171 -53.78 -3.50 76.91
CA ILE A 1171 -54.91 -2.64 76.55
C ILE A 1171 -54.79 -2.23 75.09
N TYR A 1172 -55.65 -2.79 74.25
CA TYR A 1172 -55.74 -2.40 72.84
C TYR A 1172 -56.73 -1.24 72.69
N ASN A 1173 -56.22 -0.06 72.31
CA ASN A 1173 -56.97 1.18 72.14
C ASN A 1173 -57.54 1.76 73.43
N LEU A 1174 -56.65 2.28 74.29
CA LEU A 1174 -56.99 2.88 75.58
C LEU A 1174 -58.09 3.95 75.46
N GLY A 1175 -58.11 4.74 74.39
CA GLY A 1175 -59.07 5.82 74.18
C GLY A 1175 -60.54 5.40 74.08
N ARG A 1176 -60.83 4.10 73.93
CA ARG A 1176 -62.21 3.58 73.83
C ARG A 1176 -62.82 3.17 75.17
N PHE A 1177 -62.02 3.07 76.22
CA PHE A 1177 -62.47 2.66 77.55
C PHE A 1177 -62.89 3.86 78.38
N ARG A 1178 -64.13 4.32 78.19
CA ARG A 1178 -64.66 5.53 78.87
C ARG A 1178 -64.57 5.46 80.39
N ASP A 1179 -64.71 4.28 80.97
CA ASP A 1179 -64.66 4.06 82.42
C ASP A 1179 -63.24 4.28 83.00
N LEU A 1180 -62.20 4.21 82.16
CA LEU A 1180 -60.80 4.43 82.56
C LEU A 1180 -60.31 5.87 82.28
N ARG A 1181 -61.20 6.74 81.81
CA ARG A 1181 -60.87 8.13 81.48
C ARG A 1181 -60.60 8.92 82.77
N LYS A 1182 -59.54 9.72 82.80
CA LYS A 1182 -59.21 10.57 83.96
C LYS A 1182 -60.38 11.49 84.32
N GLU A 1183 -60.63 11.64 85.61
CA GLU A 1183 -61.65 12.55 86.11
C GLU A 1183 -61.12 14.00 86.10
N GLU A 1184 -61.89 14.93 85.55
CA GLU A 1184 -61.61 16.35 85.72
C GLU A 1184 -62.01 16.74 87.15
N SER A 1185 -61.03 17.17 87.95
CA SER A 1185 -61.21 17.55 89.35
C SER A 1185 -62.02 18.86 89.47
N PHE A 1186 -63.32 18.80 89.19
CA PHE A 1186 -64.31 19.84 89.42
C PHE A 1186 -65.57 19.26 90.09
N GLY A 1187 -65.37 18.38 91.08
CA GLY A 1187 -66.41 17.89 91.98
C GLY A 1187 -66.11 18.31 93.41
N PHE A 1188 -66.82 19.33 93.90
CA PHE A 1188 -66.84 19.72 95.31
C PHE A 1188 -67.71 18.72 96.10
N SER A 1189 -67.27 17.47 96.23
CA SER A 1189 -67.89 16.47 97.10
C SER A 1189 -66.83 15.91 98.04
N GLY A 1190 -66.70 16.56 99.19
CA GLY A 1190 -65.88 16.10 100.29
C GLY A 1190 -66.49 14.89 100.99
N PHE A 1191 -65.59 14.12 101.62
CA PHE A 1191 -65.85 13.22 102.75
C PHE A 1191 -66.90 12.13 102.53
N ASP A 1192 -66.54 11.08 101.78
CA ASP A 1192 -67.06 9.74 102.03
C ASP A 1192 -65.96 8.70 101.73
N GLU A 1193 -65.25 8.23 102.76
CA GLU A 1193 -64.19 7.20 102.67
C GLU A 1193 -64.75 5.79 102.38
N SER A 1194 -66.06 5.65 102.16
CA SER A 1194 -66.76 4.37 102.02
C SER A 1194 -67.16 4.01 100.58
N GLN A 1195 -66.92 4.87 99.59
CA GLN A 1195 -67.17 4.54 98.18
C GLN A 1195 -65.96 3.85 97.54
N PRO A 1196 -66.15 2.72 96.80
CA PRO A 1196 -65.06 2.09 96.08
C PRO A 1196 -64.46 3.08 95.08
N ALA A 1197 -63.13 3.16 95.05
CA ALA A 1197 -62.40 4.03 94.12
C ALA A 1197 -62.89 3.83 92.69
N SER A 1198 -63.09 4.93 91.95
CA SER A 1198 -63.57 4.85 90.58
C SER A 1198 -62.61 4.03 89.69
N PRO A 1199 -63.09 3.37 88.62
CA PRO A 1199 -62.22 2.54 87.77
C PRO A 1199 -61.01 3.31 87.19
N ALA A 1200 -61.15 4.61 86.92
CA ALA A 1200 -60.06 5.49 86.50
C ALA A 1200 -59.00 5.71 87.61
N ALA A 1201 -59.43 5.89 88.86
CA ALA A 1201 -58.53 5.98 90.01
C ALA A 1201 -57.82 4.64 90.29
N GLN A 1202 -58.55 3.51 90.16
CA GLN A 1202 -57.97 2.16 90.27
C GLN A 1202 -56.93 1.90 89.18
N PHE A 1203 -57.22 2.26 87.92
CA PHE A 1203 -56.28 2.16 86.82
C PHE A 1203 -55.02 3.01 87.04
N SER A 1204 -55.18 4.24 87.50
CA SER A 1204 -54.05 5.13 87.82
C SER A 1204 -53.17 4.56 88.95
N LYS A 1205 -53.79 3.93 89.97
CA LYS A 1205 -53.08 3.22 91.05
C LYS A 1205 -52.32 2.00 90.52
N ILE A 1206 -52.91 1.23 89.59
CA ILE A 1206 -52.24 0.09 88.93
C ILE A 1206 -51.02 0.56 88.13
N LEU A 1207 -51.13 1.65 87.36
CA LEU A 1207 -50.00 2.18 86.60
C LEU A 1207 -48.83 2.58 87.52
N ARG A 1208 -49.12 3.30 88.60
CA ARG A 1208 -48.11 3.84 89.51
C ARG A 1208 -47.46 2.77 90.41
N ASP A 1209 -48.28 1.97 91.07
CA ASP A 1209 -47.83 1.07 92.14
C ASP A 1209 -47.75 -0.40 91.68
N GLY A 1210 -48.39 -0.76 90.56
CA GLY A 1210 -48.43 -2.13 90.03
C GLY A 1210 -47.07 -2.72 89.66
N PRO A 1211 -46.18 -2.01 88.93
CA PRO A 1211 -44.92 -2.57 88.45
C PRO A 1211 -44.00 -3.11 89.56
N ALA A 1212 -43.90 -2.42 90.70
CA ALA A 1212 -43.12 -2.90 91.86
C ALA A 1212 -43.63 -4.24 92.41
N HIS A 1213 -44.91 -4.55 92.21
CA HIS A 1213 -45.56 -5.80 92.62
C HIS A 1213 -45.72 -6.81 91.47
N GLY A 1214 -45.00 -6.62 90.36
CA GLY A 1214 -45.03 -7.53 89.20
C GLY A 1214 -46.33 -7.44 88.38
N ILE A 1215 -47.05 -6.33 88.47
CA ILE A 1215 -48.22 -6.04 87.63
C ILE A 1215 -47.81 -4.99 86.60
N HIS A 1216 -47.69 -5.38 85.33
CA HIS A 1216 -47.19 -4.52 84.26
C HIS A 1216 -48.31 -4.20 83.28
N THR A 1217 -48.42 -2.93 82.88
CA THR A 1217 -49.38 -2.48 81.89
C THR A 1217 -48.70 -2.24 80.56
N ILE A 1218 -49.29 -2.78 79.49
CA ILE A 1218 -48.88 -2.60 78.11
C ILE A 1218 -50.09 -2.05 77.36
N ALA A 1219 -50.07 -0.75 77.05
CA ALA A 1219 -51.23 -0.07 76.49
C ALA A 1219 -50.91 0.58 75.15
N TRP A 1220 -51.83 0.48 74.19
CA TRP A 1220 -51.79 1.27 72.96
C TRP A 1220 -52.85 2.37 72.95
N CYS A 1221 -52.46 3.56 72.48
CA CYS A 1221 -53.38 4.67 72.21
C CYS A 1221 -53.17 5.22 70.79
N ASP A 1222 -54.26 5.53 70.11
CA ASP A 1222 -54.25 5.96 68.70
C ASP A 1222 -53.61 7.35 68.48
N THR A 1223 -53.82 8.27 69.42
CA THR A 1223 -53.35 9.66 69.32
C THR A 1223 -52.92 10.20 70.68
N TYR A 1224 -51.96 11.13 70.66
CA TYR A 1224 -51.54 11.84 71.88
C TYR A 1224 -52.70 12.59 72.56
N VAL A 1225 -53.63 13.15 71.77
CA VAL A 1225 -54.83 13.83 72.30
C VAL A 1225 -55.73 12.89 73.09
N ASN A 1226 -55.98 11.68 72.58
CA ASN A 1226 -56.78 10.70 73.31
C ASN A 1226 -56.03 10.19 74.55
N LEU A 1227 -54.71 10.00 74.45
CA LEU A 1227 -53.88 9.62 75.59
C LEU A 1227 -53.97 10.66 76.72
N GLN A 1228 -53.87 11.95 76.41
CA GLN A 1228 -54.03 13.03 77.39
C GLN A 1228 -55.41 13.06 78.08
N ARG A 1229 -56.45 12.49 77.45
CA ARG A 1229 -57.77 12.35 78.07
C ARG A 1229 -57.83 11.16 79.02
N MET A 1230 -56.98 10.17 78.83
CA MET A 1230 -56.97 8.93 79.61
C MET A 1230 -56.04 9.01 80.81
N VAL A 1231 -54.86 9.61 80.64
CA VAL A 1231 -53.80 9.65 81.64
C VAL A 1231 -53.38 11.10 81.89
N ASP A 1232 -53.01 11.42 83.13
CA ASP A 1232 -52.45 12.73 83.50
C ASP A 1232 -50.93 12.78 83.26
N ARG A 1233 -50.29 13.90 83.64
CA ARG A 1233 -48.84 14.06 83.42
C ARG A 1233 -48.01 13.07 84.24
N GLN A 1234 -48.48 12.71 85.43
CA GLN A 1234 -47.80 11.73 86.29
C GLN A 1234 -47.92 10.32 85.70
N GLY A 1235 -49.11 9.90 85.28
CA GLY A 1235 -49.28 8.58 84.69
C GLY A 1235 -48.56 8.42 83.33
N LEU A 1236 -48.31 9.51 82.60
CA LEU A 1236 -47.38 9.46 81.46
C LEU A 1236 -45.95 9.13 81.89
N GLN A 1237 -45.48 9.65 83.03
CA GLN A 1237 -44.17 9.30 83.60
C GLN A 1237 -44.12 7.86 84.09
N ASP A 1238 -45.25 7.32 84.58
CA ASP A 1238 -45.37 5.91 84.98
C ASP A 1238 -45.33 4.93 83.78
N PHE A 1239 -45.35 5.44 82.54
CA PHE A 1239 -44.94 4.73 81.33
C PHE A 1239 -43.54 5.18 80.92
N GLU A 1240 -42.50 4.59 81.54
CA GLU A 1240 -41.11 4.89 81.19
C GLU A 1240 -40.74 4.36 79.80
N MET A 1241 -41.27 3.18 79.44
CA MET A 1241 -41.06 2.57 78.14
C MET A 1241 -42.10 3.07 77.14
N ARG A 1242 -41.67 3.67 76.03
CA ARG A 1242 -42.57 4.29 75.05
C ARG A 1242 -42.20 3.89 73.63
N VAL A 1243 -43.16 3.36 72.88
CA VAL A 1243 -43.02 3.07 71.46
C VAL A 1243 -43.86 4.08 70.68
N LEU A 1244 -43.21 4.90 69.88
CA LEU A 1244 -43.83 5.98 69.14
C LEU A 1244 -43.81 5.66 67.65
N PHE A 1245 -44.98 5.55 67.03
CA PHE A 1245 -45.11 5.50 65.57
C PHE A 1245 -45.05 6.90 64.96
N GLN A 1246 -45.15 6.99 63.63
CA GLN A 1246 -45.19 8.26 62.91
C GLN A 1246 -46.27 9.20 63.49
N MET A 1247 -45.85 10.40 63.91
CA MET A 1247 -46.70 11.43 64.49
C MET A 1247 -46.17 12.84 64.19
N ASN A 1248 -46.92 13.90 64.52
CA ASN A 1248 -46.41 15.25 64.30
C ASN A 1248 -45.24 15.59 65.26
N ALA A 1249 -44.41 16.56 64.90
CA ALA A 1249 -43.22 16.91 65.66
C ALA A 1249 -43.52 17.45 67.08
N THR A 1250 -44.69 18.07 67.27
CA THR A 1250 -45.12 18.61 68.57
C THR A 1250 -45.47 17.48 69.54
N ASP A 1251 -46.24 16.50 69.08
CA ASP A 1251 -46.65 15.32 69.85
C ASP A 1251 -45.44 14.45 70.18
N SER A 1252 -44.53 14.26 69.21
CA SER A 1252 -43.25 13.58 69.42
C SER A 1252 -42.45 14.25 70.54
N ARG A 1253 -42.25 15.57 70.48
CA ARG A 1253 -41.53 16.30 71.54
C ARG A 1253 -42.20 16.18 72.90
N CYS A 1254 -43.54 16.12 72.96
CA CYS A 1254 -44.24 15.93 74.23
C CYS A 1254 -44.03 14.54 74.83
N LEU A 1255 -43.76 13.53 74.01
CA LEU A 1255 -43.64 12.12 74.42
C LEU A 1255 -42.19 11.64 74.59
N MET A 1256 -41.21 12.22 73.89
CA MET A 1256 -39.81 11.77 73.95
C MET A 1256 -38.79 12.92 74.01
N ASP A 1257 -39.22 14.16 74.23
CA ASP A 1257 -38.38 15.37 74.22
C ASP A 1257 -37.60 15.62 72.89
N ALA A 1258 -37.88 14.83 71.84
CA ALA A 1258 -37.26 14.92 70.52
C ALA A 1258 -38.32 14.85 69.40
N PRO A 1259 -38.06 15.45 68.22
CA PRO A 1259 -39.02 15.46 67.11
C PRO A 1259 -38.97 14.18 66.24
N ASP A 1260 -38.18 13.16 66.62
CA ASP A 1260 -37.84 12.02 65.76
C ASP A 1260 -39.06 11.22 65.26
N GLY A 1261 -40.14 11.17 66.05
CA GLY A 1261 -41.42 10.57 65.65
C GLY A 1261 -42.05 11.20 64.40
N SER A 1262 -41.64 12.41 64.01
CA SER A 1262 -42.13 13.05 62.78
C SER A 1262 -41.43 12.63 61.50
N ARG A 1263 -40.26 11.99 61.61
CA ARG A 1263 -39.46 11.54 60.47
C ARG A 1263 -39.64 10.05 60.14
N LEU A 1264 -40.44 9.33 60.94
CA LEU A 1264 -40.64 7.89 60.78
C LEU A 1264 -41.42 7.51 59.53
N GLY A 1265 -41.01 6.40 58.90
CA GLY A 1265 -41.70 5.77 57.77
C GLY A 1265 -42.88 4.86 58.16
N VAL A 1266 -43.41 4.16 57.15
CA VAL A 1266 -44.71 3.46 57.18
C VAL A 1266 -44.72 2.20 58.07
N CYS A 1267 -43.58 1.61 58.42
CA CYS A 1267 -43.49 0.47 59.33
C CYS A 1267 -42.35 0.66 60.33
N ARG A 1268 -42.27 1.88 60.89
CA ARG A 1268 -41.19 2.31 61.78
C ARG A 1268 -41.74 2.85 63.09
N ALA A 1269 -41.01 2.59 64.16
CA ALA A 1269 -41.28 3.11 65.49
C ALA A 1269 -39.95 3.47 66.16
N VAL A 1270 -40.01 4.44 67.07
CA VAL A 1270 -38.91 4.73 68.00
C VAL A 1270 -39.28 4.14 69.36
N PHE A 1271 -38.33 3.46 69.99
CA PHE A 1271 -38.41 2.95 71.35
C PHE A 1271 -37.47 3.71 72.27
#